data_AF-A0A0E0P675-F1
#
_entry.id   AF-A0A0E0P675-F1
#
_cell.length_a   1.000
_cell.length_b   1.000
_cell.length_c   1.000
_cell.angle_alpha   90.00
_cell.angle_beta   90.00
_cell.angle_gamma   90.00
#
_symmetry.space_group_name_H-M   'P 1'
#
loop_
_entity.id
_entity.type
_entity.pdbx_description
1 polymer ?
#
loop_
_entity_poly.entity_id
_entity_poly.type
_entity_poly.pdbx_seq_one_letter_code
_entity_poly.pdbx_strand_id
1 'polypeptide(L)'
;MPAGRGRRLAALRLRRAALAWEKRGEMSGGAGVSHPPLLIFLSCNTITPSSAQPSNRSETDLQALLCFKQSITNDPTGAFSSWNISLHFCRWNGVTCGRTSPAHVVSINLTSMKLSGVLPACMGNLTSLQTLVLDRNNLEGTIPESLARSLSLIELNLSRNFLSGQIPASLFNGSSKLVTVDLQMNSFSGIIPPPHKMATLRFLGLTGNLLSGRIPVSLANISSLSSILLGQNNLSGPIPESLSQIANLNKLDLSGNRLSGFVPVTLYNKSSLEFFGIGNNSLIGKIPPDIGHTLPNLKSLVMSLNRFDGSIPTSLANASNLQMLDLSSNLLSGLVPALGSLINLNKLFLGNNRLEAEDWSFFTALTNCTQLLQLSMEGNNLNGSLPKSVGNLSTNFEWFKFGGNQISGRIPDELGNLVNLTLLDINSNMLSGEIPLTIGNLRKLFILNLSMNKLSGQIPSTIGNLSQLGKLYLDNNNLSGKIPARIGQCKMLNMLNLSVNSLDGSIPDELVSMSSLSLGLDLSNNKLSGSIPQEVGTLSNLALLNFSNNQLSGQIPSSLGQCVVLLSLNMEGNNLIGNIPPALTSLHAIQRIDLSENNLSSEVPVFFENFISLAHLNLSYNYFEGPIPISGIFQRPNSVSLEGNKGLCANIHILNLPICPSSPAKTKNNKRLLLKVIPSITIALFSALCLIFALVTLWKRRMISFSWFNYGHRQCTDVLRQFSGMLNMLCSSNPKRREVPTTPINNETLKKVSYGDILKATNWFSSVHTISSTHTGSVYVGRFKSDKSLVAIKVFNLNQPGAYESYFIECEVLRSTRHRNLMRPLTLCSTLDKENHEFKVLIFKFMVNGSLERWLYSEQHYGIKDRVLCLGQRICIATEVASALDYIHNHLTPPLVHCDVKPSNILLDDDMTARLGDFGSAKFLFPDLVSLESLADIGGTIGYIAPEYGMGCQISTGGDVYSFGVLLLEMLTGKQPTDDTFADGVSIHNFIDSMFPDRVAEILDPYMMHEEHQVYPAEWFEACIKPLVALGLSCSMVSPKDRPGMQDVCAKLCAVKETFLQFGRRRSLPFHRSDGGQRSAGVGNLLLSPSRNRTTHCGATAASCGEHCHQPLQITKLPSNILLDVDITALLGDFGSAKFLFPDLVSPESLADIGGTIGYIAPEYGMGSQISTGGDVYSFGVLLLEMLTGKQPTDDTFADGVSIHNFVDSMFPDRVAEILDPYMTHEEHQVYTAEWLEACIKPLVALGLSCSMVSPKDRPGMQDRAQVATEVK
;
A
#
# COMPACT_ATOMS: atom_id res chain seq x y z
N MET A 1 54.50 -23.06 34.22
CA MET A 1 55.26 -22.83 35.47
C MET A 1 56.37 -23.88 35.55
N PRO A 2 57.44 -23.69 36.36
CA PRO A 2 57.90 -22.49 37.09
C PRO A 2 58.85 -21.64 36.20
N ALA A 3 59.64 -20.64 36.63
CA ALA A 3 59.51 -19.45 37.52
C ALA A 3 60.70 -18.50 37.16
N GLY A 4 60.84 -17.23 37.54
CA GLY A 4 59.99 -16.26 38.25
C GLY A 4 60.83 -15.08 38.82
N ARG A 5 60.23 -13.89 39.03
CA ARG A 5 60.73 -12.69 39.78
C ARG A 5 62.01 -11.97 39.25
N GLY A 6 61.98 -10.63 39.10
CA GLY A 6 63.19 -9.85 38.76
C GLY A 6 63.00 -8.34 38.55
N ARG A 7 62.85 -7.59 39.65
CA ARG A 7 62.61 -6.13 39.72
C ARG A 7 63.76 -5.21 39.22
N ARG A 8 63.36 -4.15 38.48
CA ARG A 8 63.72 -2.70 38.63
C ARG A 8 65.15 -2.15 38.33
N LEU A 9 65.14 -0.96 37.67
CA LEU A 9 66.00 0.24 37.83
C LEU A 9 67.46 0.16 37.29
N ALA A 10 68.11 1.26 36.82
CA ALA A 10 67.71 2.67 36.66
C ALA A 10 68.56 3.45 35.62
N ALA A 11 68.01 4.58 35.13
CA ALA A 11 68.70 5.84 34.81
C ALA A 11 67.67 6.98 35.02
N LEU A 12 67.74 7.86 36.02
CA LEU A 12 68.64 9.02 36.21
C LEU A 12 68.83 9.90 34.97
N ARG A 13 68.81 11.25 35.01
CA ARG A 13 68.31 12.34 35.91
C ARG A 13 69.25 13.54 35.70
N LEU A 14 68.73 14.76 35.58
CA LEU A 14 69.14 16.04 36.21
C LEU A 14 68.37 17.18 35.50
N ARG A 15 67.57 18.10 36.07
CA ARG A 15 67.31 18.64 37.43
C ARG A 15 68.08 19.93 37.79
N ARG A 16 67.33 21.04 37.99
CA ARG A 16 67.46 22.15 38.98
C ARG A 16 66.42 23.23 38.64
N ALA A 17 65.85 24.05 39.54
CA ALA A 17 65.78 24.07 41.01
C ALA A 17 64.49 24.87 41.43
N ALA A 18 64.25 25.14 42.72
CA ALA A 18 63.02 25.79 43.24
C ALA A 18 63.27 26.62 44.52
N LEU A 19 62.21 27.22 45.09
CA LEU A 19 62.10 28.01 46.36
C LEU A 19 62.42 29.52 46.24
N ALA A 20 61.79 30.47 46.96
CA ALA A 20 60.58 30.44 47.82
C ALA A 20 60.01 31.86 48.13
N TRP A 21 58.79 31.88 48.71
CA TRP A 21 58.15 32.89 49.61
C TRP A 21 58.03 34.40 49.26
N GLU A 22 56.75 34.82 49.17
CA GLU A 22 56.08 35.85 50.00
C GLU A 22 56.63 37.30 50.11
N LYS A 23 55.91 38.25 49.48
CA LYS A 23 55.25 39.40 50.17
C LYS A 23 54.28 40.18 49.26
N ARG A 24 53.44 41.02 49.86
CA ARG A 24 52.60 42.04 49.18
C ARG A 24 53.18 43.45 49.36
N GLY A 25 52.79 44.35 48.45
CA GLY A 25 52.95 45.80 48.54
C GLY A 25 53.52 46.38 47.23
N GLU A 26 53.14 47.57 46.76
CA GLU A 26 52.00 48.43 47.11
C GLU A 26 51.93 49.58 46.06
N MET A 27 50.74 50.03 45.64
CA MET A 27 50.53 51.32 44.92
C MET A 27 51.25 51.52 43.55
N SER A 28 50.91 52.47 42.66
CA SER A 28 49.74 53.37 42.53
C SER A 28 49.65 53.95 41.10
N GLY A 29 48.43 54.34 40.67
CA GLY A 29 48.20 55.34 39.61
C GLY A 29 47.70 54.80 38.25
N GLY A 30 46.74 55.44 37.55
CA GLY A 30 45.85 56.53 38.01
C GLY A 30 45.39 57.54 36.94
N ALA A 31 44.37 57.20 36.15
CA ALA A 31 43.45 58.09 35.38
C ALA A 31 42.40 57.17 34.68
N GLY A 32 41.14 57.51 34.43
CA GLY A 32 40.44 58.81 34.46
C GLY A 32 40.21 59.34 33.03
N VAL A 33 39.01 59.72 32.57
CA VAL A 33 37.66 59.81 33.18
C VAL A 33 36.60 59.80 32.04
N SER A 34 35.44 59.14 32.15
CA SER A 34 34.08 59.76 32.00
C SER A 34 32.87 58.81 32.12
N HIS A 35 31.70 59.40 32.41
CA HIS A 35 30.36 58.80 32.69
C HIS A 35 29.31 59.94 32.59
N PRO A 36 27.97 59.72 32.74
CA PRO A 36 27.07 58.57 32.50
C PRO A 36 25.85 59.08 31.62
N PRO A 37 24.54 58.77 31.81
CA PRO A 37 23.77 57.64 32.40
C PRO A 37 22.75 57.03 31.37
N LEU A 38 21.82 56.08 31.63
CA LEU A 38 21.21 55.48 32.84
C LEU A 38 21.07 53.93 32.75
N LEU A 39 21.19 53.26 33.90
CA LEU A 39 20.37 52.18 34.53
C LEU A 39 19.58 51.18 33.63
N ILE A 40 19.45 49.88 33.98
CA ILE A 40 18.90 49.33 35.24
C ILE A 40 19.64 48.07 35.76
N PHE A 41 19.50 47.83 37.08
CA PHE A 41 20.06 46.79 37.95
C PHE A 41 19.94 45.32 37.52
N LEU A 42 20.93 44.52 37.93
CA LEU A 42 20.72 43.34 38.80
C LEU A 42 21.96 43.08 39.68
N SER A 43 21.78 42.44 40.85
CA SER A 43 22.78 42.36 41.91
C SER A 43 23.44 40.98 42.05
N CYS A 44 24.74 40.95 42.40
CA CYS A 44 25.50 39.74 42.70
C CYS A 44 26.04 39.78 44.14
N ASN A 45 26.03 38.64 44.84
CA ASN A 45 26.60 38.48 46.18
C ASN A 45 27.49 37.23 46.24
N THR A 46 28.59 37.31 47.00
CA THR A 46 29.64 36.28 47.05
C THR A 46 29.52 35.38 48.28
N ILE A 47 29.97 34.12 48.14
CA ILE A 47 30.19 33.19 49.27
C ILE A 47 31.58 32.54 49.09
N THR A 48 32.25 32.31 50.21
CA THR A 48 33.63 31.81 50.32
C THR A 48 33.73 30.27 50.23
N PRO A 49 34.92 29.71 49.91
CA PRO A 49 35.08 28.27 49.73
C PRO A 49 35.05 27.50 51.06
N SER A 50 34.40 26.32 51.04
CA SER A 50 34.40 25.34 52.13
C SER A 50 35.37 24.18 51.85
N SER A 51 35.75 23.45 52.90
CA SER A 51 36.79 22.41 52.85
C SER A 51 36.32 21.09 52.24
N ALA A 52 37.28 20.31 51.71
CA ALA A 52 37.02 19.00 51.13
C ALA A 52 36.62 17.96 52.21
N GLN A 53 35.49 17.30 52.00
CA GLN A 53 35.10 16.07 52.70
C GLN A 53 35.40 14.83 51.85
N PRO A 54 35.55 13.64 52.46
CA PRO A 54 35.71 12.38 51.71
C PRO A 54 34.48 12.11 50.84
N SER A 55 34.70 11.70 49.59
CA SER A 55 33.62 11.45 48.62
C SER A 55 32.79 10.22 49.00
N ASN A 56 31.62 10.49 49.58
CA ASN A 56 30.74 9.49 50.17
C ASN A 56 30.00 8.66 49.10
N ARG A 57 30.68 7.71 48.46
CA ARG A 57 30.16 7.02 47.26
C ARG A 57 28.83 6.27 47.43
N SER A 58 28.43 5.88 48.65
CA SER A 58 27.09 5.32 48.88
C SER A 58 25.97 6.37 48.75
N GLU A 59 26.29 7.65 48.93
CA GLU A 59 25.38 8.76 48.59
C GLU A 59 25.19 8.83 47.07
N THR A 60 26.25 8.62 46.29
CA THR A 60 26.16 8.58 44.81
C THR A 60 25.21 7.49 44.33
N ASP A 61 25.27 6.30 44.93
CA ASP A 61 24.35 5.20 44.63
C ASP A 61 22.90 5.55 45.02
N LEU A 62 22.69 6.12 46.22
CA LEU A 62 21.37 6.57 46.69
C LEU A 62 20.75 7.63 45.75
N GLN A 63 21.51 8.64 45.36
CA GLN A 63 21.05 9.71 44.47
C GLN A 63 20.75 9.18 43.05
N ALA A 64 21.53 8.22 42.55
CA ALA A 64 21.26 7.58 41.26
C ALA A 64 19.96 6.74 41.29
N LEU A 65 19.69 6.01 42.38
CA LEU A 65 18.42 5.30 42.57
C LEU A 65 17.23 6.25 42.71
N LEU A 66 17.36 7.33 43.49
CA LEU A 66 16.30 8.34 43.62
C LEU A 66 16.00 9.05 42.29
N CYS A 67 17.04 9.35 41.50
CA CYS A 67 16.92 9.89 40.15
C CYS A 67 16.22 8.91 39.18
N PHE A 68 16.49 7.60 39.26
CA PHE A 68 15.74 6.59 38.50
C PHE A 68 14.27 6.51 38.94
N LYS A 69 13.98 6.57 40.24
CA LYS A 69 12.59 6.66 40.73
C LYS A 69 11.86 7.92 40.24
N GLN A 70 12.57 9.02 40.00
CA GLN A 70 12.01 10.27 39.48
C GLN A 70 11.75 10.27 37.97
N SER A 71 12.42 9.41 37.19
CA SER A 71 12.19 9.31 35.73
C SER A 71 11.06 8.34 35.35
N ILE A 72 10.52 7.61 36.32
CA ILE A 72 9.34 6.76 36.16
C ILE A 72 8.08 7.60 36.37
N THR A 73 7.27 7.70 35.32
CA THR A 73 6.04 8.50 35.26
C THR A 73 4.82 7.74 35.80
N ASN A 74 4.86 6.40 35.80
CA ASN A 74 3.78 5.57 36.32
C ASN A 74 4.32 4.29 36.99
N ASP A 75 3.83 4.00 38.20
CA ASP A 75 4.11 2.78 38.97
C ASP A 75 2.78 2.17 39.47
N PRO A 76 2.02 1.47 38.60
CA PRO A 76 0.70 0.95 38.92
C PRO A 76 0.75 -0.31 39.81
N THR A 77 1.94 -0.87 40.06
CA THR A 77 2.14 -2.01 40.97
C THR A 77 2.67 -1.59 42.34
N GLY A 78 3.09 -0.33 42.50
CA GLY A 78 3.71 0.17 43.73
C GLY A 78 5.11 -0.40 43.97
N ALA A 79 5.84 -0.78 42.93
CA ALA A 79 7.17 -1.34 43.00
C ALA A 79 8.16 -0.43 43.77
N PHE A 80 8.01 0.89 43.64
CA PHE A 80 8.81 1.92 44.30
C PHE A 80 8.30 2.31 45.70
N SER A 81 7.26 1.66 46.24
CA SER A 81 6.71 1.93 47.59
C SER A 81 7.77 1.85 48.70
N SER A 82 8.66 0.86 48.62
CA SER A 82 9.76 0.64 49.57
C SER A 82 10.95 1.58 49.36
N TRP A 83 11.01 2.31 48.24
CA TRP A 83 12.12 3.22 47.90
C TRP A 83 11.94 4.55 48.63
N ASN A 84 12.25 4.54 49.92
CA ASN A 84 12.10 5.63 50.87
C ASN A 84 13.38 5.75 51.73
N ILE A 85 13.84 6.97 51.96
CA ILE A 85 14.99 7.32 52.81
C ILE A 85 14.89 6.79 54.26
N SER A 86 13.70 6.42 54.73
CA SER A 86 13.50 5.71 56.01
C SER A 86 14.12 4.31 56.04
N LEU A 87 14.50 3.74 54.89
CA LEU A 87 15.18 2.45 54.76
C LEU A 87 16.47 2.60 53.94
N HIS A 88 17.54 1.95 54.35
CA HIS A 88 18.78 1.88 53.57
C HIS A 88 18.52 1.21 52.21
N PHE A 89 19.00 1.79 51.11
CA PHE A 89 18.62 1.43 49.74
C PHE A 89 18.84 -0.05 49.38
N CYS A 90 19.80 -0.72 50.01
CA CYS A 90 20.01 -2.18 49.95
C CYS A 90 18.86 -3.05 50.53
N ARG A 91 17.75 -2.45 50.97
CA ARG A 91 16.49 -3.11 51.37
C ARG A 91 15.29 -2.67 50.51
N TRP A 92 15.51 -1.85 49.49
CA TRP A 92 14.47 -1.42 48.56
C TRP A 92 14.14 -2.55 47.58
N ASN A 93 12.87 -2.65 47.19
CA ASN A 93 12.39 -3.69 46.27
C ASN A 93 13.19 -3.68 44.96
N GLY A 94 13.62 -4.85 44.51
CA GLY A 94 14.45 -5.01 43.31
C GLY A 94 15.93 -4.63 43.45
N VAL A 95 16.36 -3.97 44.55
CA VAL A 95 17.75 -3.48 44.72
C VAL A 95 18.58 -4.48 45.55
N THR A 96 19.72 -4.91 45.01
CA THR A 96 20.70 -5.75 45.72
C THR A 96 22.06 -5.06 45.80
N CYS A 97 22.70 -5.13 46.97
CA CYS A 97 24.01 -4.56 47.22
C CYS A 97 25.13 -5.60 47.40
N GLY A 98 26.36 -5.20 47.08
CA GLY A 98 27.57 -5.96 47.35
C GLY A 98 27.90 -6.05 48.84
N ARG A 99 28.67 -7.07 49.23
CA ARG A 99 29.03 -7.38 50.62
C ARG A 99 30.22 -6.57 51.18
N THR A 100 30.79 -5.68 50.38
CA THR A 100 31.85 -4.75 50.81
C THR A 100 31.27 -3.60 51.64
N SER A 101 32.10 -2.91 52.42
CA SER A 101 31.72 -1.68 53.12
C SER A 101 32.52 -0.49 52.59
N PRO A 102 31.90 0.65 52.23
CA PRO A 102 30.45 0.88 52.16
C PRO A 102 29.74 -0.05 51.16
N ALA A 103 28.47 -0.31 51.41
CA ALA A 103 27.65 -1.17 50.57
C ALA A 103 27.25 -0.43 49.29
N HIS A 104 27.46 -1.08 48.14
CA HIS A 104 27.23 -0.53 46.81
C HIS A 104 26.20 -1.33 46.03
N VAL A 105 25.41 -0.68 45.18
CA VAL A 105 24.42 -1.36 44.33
C VAL A 105 25.14 -2.24 43.30
N VAL A 106 24.76 -3.51 43.21
CA VAL A 106 25.31 -4.48 42.25
C VAL A 106 24.25 -5.11 41.35
N SER A 107 22.98 -5.08 41.72
CA SER A 107 21.88 -5.52 40.85
C SER A 107 20.62 -4.69 41.07
N ILE A 108 19.91 -4.40 39.99
CA ILE A 108 18.54 -3.89 39.97
C ILE A 108 17.71 -4.85 39.11
N ASN A 109 16.64 -5.42 39.68
CA ASN A 109 15.67 -6.25 38.96
C ASN A 109 14.24 -5.81 39.29
N LEU A 110 13.51 -5.33 38.27
CA LEU A 110 12.10 -4.90 38.36
C LEU A 110 11.29 -5.46 37.18
N THR A 111 11.47 -6.76 36.87
CA THR A 111 10.72 -7.45 35.81
C THR A 111 9.21 -7.35 36.00
N SER A 112 8.48 -7.14 34.90
CA SER A 112 7.01 -7.25 34.83
C SER A 112 6.20 -6.31 35.74
N MET A 113 6.79 -5.20 36.20
CA MET A 113 6.20 -4.25 37.15
C MET A 113 5.27 -3.20 36.50
N LYS A 114 5.14 -3.21 35.16
CA LYS A 114 4.35 -2.25 34.34
C LYS A 114 4.76 -0.78 34.52
N LEU A 115 6.04 -0.53 34.77
CA LEU A 115 6.59 0.83 34.95
C LEU A 115 6.61 1.60 33.63
N SER A 116 6.14 2.85 33.61
CA SER A 116 6.28 3.78 32.47
C SER A 116 7.29 4.89 32.76
N GLY A 117 7.89 5.45 31.72
CA GLY A 117 8.90 6.51 31.82
C GLY A 117 10.26 6.07 31.27
N VAL A 118 11.29 6.90 31.46
CA VAL A 118 12.57 6.78 30.75
C VAL A 118 13.69 6.21 31.61
N LEU A 119 14.72 5.66 30.96
CA LEU A 119 16.02 5.36 31.57
C LEU A 119 16.86 6.66 31.65
N PRO A 120 17.22 7.17 32.84
CA PRO A 120 17.92 8.44 32.97
C PRO A 120 19.44 8.27 33.04
N ALA A 121 20.18 9.24 32.50
CA ALA A 121 21.65 9.21 32.43
C ALA A 121 22.35 9.08 33.79
N CYS A 122 21.69 9.45 34.90
CA CYS A 122 22.19 9.26 36.27
C CYS A 122 22.39 7.79 36.66
N MET A 123 21.73 6.82 36.01
CA MET A 123 21.98 5.39 36.27
C MET A 123 23.44 4.99 35.96
N GLY A 124 24.12 5.68 35.04
CA GLY A 124 25.54 5.49 34.76
C GLY A 124 26.47 5.80 35.94
N ASN A 125 25.98 6.49 36.98
CA ASN A 125 26.75 6.73 38.21
C ASN A 125 26.82 5.50 39.12
N LEU A 126 26.00 4.45 38.89
CA LEU A 126 26.01 3.18 39.63
C LEU A 126 27.22 2.32 39.23
N THR A 127 28.43 2.81 39.51
CA THR A 127 29.70 2.23 39.03
C THR A 127 29.97 0.78 39.46
N SER A 128 29.21 0.22 40.40
CA SER A 128 29.31 -1.18 40.85
C SER A 128 28.24 -2.12 40.25
N LEU A 129 27.31 -1.60 39.46
CA LEU A 129 26.16 -2.32 38.89
C LEU A 129 26.64 -3.41 37.90
N GLN A 130 26.24 -4.65 38.17
CA GLN A 130 26.57 -5.84 37.38
C GLN A 130 25.35 -6.38 36.62
N THR A 131 24.15 -6.29 37.21
CA THR A 131 22.91 -6.77 36.60
C THR A 131 21.86 -5.67 36.57
N LEU A 132 21.30 -5.40 35.39
CA LEU A 132 20.13 -4.54 35.22
C LEU A 132 19.06 -5.30 34.43
N VAL A 133 17.95 -5.65 35.09
CA VAL A 133 16.82 -6.39 34.49
C VAL A 133 15.55 -5.58 34.69
N LEU A 134 15.00 -5.06 33.59
CA LEU A 134 13.79 -4.23 33.56
C LEU A 134 12.80 -4.75 32.51
N ASP A 135 12.81 -6.05 32.19
CA ASP A 135 11.99 -6.63 31.13
C ASP A 135 10.48 -6.55 31.43
N ARG A 136 9.66 -6.50 30.37
CA ARG A 136 8.19 -6.48 30.45
C ARG A 136 7.62 -5.29 31.23
N ASN A 137 8.21 -4.12 31.00
CA ASN A 137 7.68 -2.84 31.48
C ASN A 137 7.25 -2.00 30.26
N ASN A 138 6.86 -0.75 30.53
CA ASN A 138 6.42 0.21 29.53
C ASN A 138 7.46 1.34 29.40
N LEU A 139 8.76 1.02 29.52
CA LEU A 139 9.83 2.03 29.50
C LEU A 139 10.07 2.55 28.09
N GLU A 140 10.34 3.85 27.97
CA GLU A 140 10.46 4.58 26.70
C GLU A 140 11.79 5.34 26.59
N GLY A 141 12.09 5.85 25.39
CA GLY A 141 13.34 6.58 25.10
C GLY A 141 14.55 5.67 24.88
N THR A 142 15.75 6.26 24.90
CA THR A 142 17.00 5.59 24.49
C THR A 142 17.74 4.94 25.66
N ILE A 143 18.71 4.05 25.36
CA ILE A 143 19.67 3.57 26.36
C ILE A 143 20.68 4.70 26.64
N PRO A 144 20.84 5.18 27.89
CA PRO A 144 21.77 6.26 28.17
C PRO A 144 23.22 5.87 27.91
N GLU A 145 23.91 6.66 27.12
CA GLU A 145 25.34 6.50 26.79
C GLU A 145 26.25 6.48 28.04
N SER A 146 25.83 7.07 29.16
CA SER A 146 26.52 6.94 30.46
C SER A 146 26.40 5.54 31.09
N LEU A 147 25.28 4.84 30.87
CA LEU A 147 25.02 3.47 31.32
C LEU A 147 25.71 2.46 30.39
N ALA A 148 25.66 2.69 29.07
CA ALA A 148 26.27 1.84 28.06
C ALA A 148 27.80 1.76 28.18
N ARG A 149 28.47 2.82 28.66
CA ARG A 149 29.91 2.83 28.99
C ARG A 149 30.30 2.05 30.25
N SER A 150 29.37 1.40 30.96
CA SER A 150 29.67 0.72 32.22
C SER A 150 30.65 -0.45 32.06
N LEU A 151 31.78 -0.40 32.76
CA LEU A 151 32.80 -1.45 32.81
C LEU A 151 32.54 -2.51 33.91
N SER A 152 31.39 -2.42 34.58
CA SER A 152 30.95 -3.33 35.64
C SER A 152 29.75 -4.20 35.24
N LEU A 153 28.95 -3.79 34.24
CA LEU A 153 27.81 -4.57 33.75
C LEU A 153 28.24 -5.93 33.18
N ILE A 154 27.49 -6.96 33.57
CA ILE A 154 27.58 -8.37 33.17
C ILE A 154 26.28 -8.78 32.47
N GLU A 155 25.14 -8.28 32.94
CA GLU A 155 23.82 -8.56 32.38
C GLU A 155 23.03 -7.27 32.20
N LEU A 156 22.55 -7.04 30.98
CA LEU A 156 21.60 -5.99 30.64
C LEU A 156 20.41 -6.63 29.93
N ASN A 157 19.24 -6.64 30.58
CA ASN A 157 17.98 -7.09 29.98
C ASN A 157 16.93 -5.97 30.08
N LEU A 158 16.60 -5.41 28.93
CA LEU A 158 15.59 -4.36 28.75
C LEU A 158 14.49 -4.83 27.78
N SER A 159 14.37 -6.13 27.54
CA SER A 159 13.45 -6.69 26.54
C SER A 159 11.98 -6.44 26.88
N ARG A 160 11.11 -6.38 25.86
CA ARG A 160 9.66 -6.14 26.01
C ARG A 160 9.39 -4.81 26.73
N ASN A 161 9.83 -3.73 26.10
CA ASN A 161 9.59 -2.33 26.48
C ASN A 161 9.29 -1.51 25.20
N PHE A 162 9.20 -0.19 25.31
CA PHE A 162 9.05 0.76 24.19
C PHE A 162 10.32 1.60 23.98
N LEU A 163 11.50 1.05 24.29
CA LEU A 163 12.77 1.76 24.13
C LEU A 163 13.11 1.91 22.64
N SER A 164 13.69 3.04 22.27
CA SER A 164 13.87 3.44 20.87
C SER A 164 15.25 3.99 20.55
N GLY A 165 15.48 4.24 19.25
CA GLY A 165 16.68 4.89 18.73
C GLY A 165 17.89 3.97 18.53
N GLN A 166 19.07 4.53 18.29
CA GLN A 166 20.28 3.73 18.07
C GLN A 166 20.72 2.99 19.35
N ILE A 167 21.21 1.76 19.17
CA ILE A 167 21.89 1.01 20.24
C ILE A 167 23.29 1.64 20.42
N PRO A 168 23.67 2.12 21.63
CA PRO A 168 24.95 2.79 21.81
C PRO A 168 26.15 1.90 21.49
N ALA A 169 27.01 2.32 20.56
CA ALA A 169 28.22 1.58 20.19
C ALA A 169 29.20 1.36 21.36
N SER A 170 29.15 2.22 22.37
CA SER A 170 29.90 2.12 23.63
C SER A 170 29.60 0.83 24.41
N LEU A 171 28.40 0.26 24.26
CA LEU A 171 27.97 -1.01 24.87
C LEU A 171 28.83 -2.20 24.42
N PHE A 172 29.33 -2.14 23.18
CA PHE A 172 30.11 -3.22 22.53
C PHE A 172 31.63 -2.98 22.56
N ASN A 173 32.09 -2.18 23.52
CA ASN A 173 33.51 -1.91 23.79
C ASN A 173 34.21 -3.14 24.41
N GLY A 174 35.41 -3.49 23.92
CA GLY A 174 36.20 -4.64 24.40
C GLY A 174 36.68 -4.59 25.85
N SER A 175 36.52 -3.46 26.54
CA SER A 175 36.73 -3.37 28.01
C SER A 175 35.50 -3.76 28.84
N SER A 176 34.36 -4.02 28.19
CA SER A 176 33.10 -4.44 28.83
C SER A 176 33.18 -5.86 29.39
N LYS A 177 32.38 -6.13 30.43
CA LYS A 177 32.23 -7.45 31.06
C LYS A 177 30.91 -8.14 30.71
N LEU A 178 30.13 -7.56 29.80
CA LEU A 178 28.82 -8.08 29.41
C LEU A 178 28.92 -9.54 28.94
N VAL A 179 28.05 -10.37 29.51
CA VAL A 179 27.80 -11.78 29.18
C VAL A 179 26.45 -11.90 28.48
N THR A 180 25.47 -11.10 28.89
CA THR A 180 24.11 -11.07 28.33
C THR A 180 23.73 -9.64 27.97
N VAL A 181 23.33 -9.44 26.71
CA VAL A 181 22.61 -8.24 26.25
C VAL A 181 21.29 -8.71 25.62
N ASP A 182 20.17 -8.35 26.24
CA ASP A 182 18.82 -8.66 25.76
C ASP A 182 17.99 -7.38 25.64
N LEU A 183 17.73 -6.99 24.39
CA LEU A 183 16.99 -5.79 23.98
C LEU A 183 15.78 -6.18 23.09
N GLN A 184 15.39 -7.45 23.08
CA GLN A 184 14.33 -7.98 22.21
C GLN A 184 12.98 -7.28 22.45
N MET A 185 12.11 -7.21 21.43
CA MET A 185 10.77 -6.62 21.50
C MET A 185 10.81 -5.17 22.03
N ASN A 186 11.40 -4.27 21.24
CA ASN A 186 11.52 -2.84 21.48
C ASN A 186 11.37 -2.09 20.12
N SER A 187 11.80 -0.83 20.05
CA SER A 187 11.79 0.00 18.84
C SER A 187 13.18 0.58 18.52
N PHE A 188 14.25 -0.15 18.85
CA PHE A 188 15.63 0.25 18.50
C PHE A 188 15.84 0.22 16.98
N SER A 189 16.57 1.20 16.45
CA SER A 189 16.69 1.48 15.02
C SER A 189 18.13 1.74 14.59
N GLY A 190 18.38 1.79 13.27
CA GLY A 190 19.72 1.96 12.72
C GLY A 190 20.55 0.67 12.73
N ILE A 191 21.86 0.78 12.52
CA ILE A 191 22.72 -0.40 12.36
C ILE A 191 23.03 -1.11 13.70
N ILE A 192 23.28 -2.43 13.63
CA ILE A 192 23.92 -3.15 14.73
C ILE A 192 25.36 -2.61 14.87
N PRO A 193 25.77 -2.05 16.03
CA PRO A 193 27.10 -1.46 16.17
C PRO A 193 28.21 -2.52 16.04
N PRO A 194 29.27 -2.30 15.23
CA PRO A 194 30.36 -3.25 15.08
C PRO A 194 31.13 -3.50 16.41
N PRO A 195 31.11 -4.72 16.97
CA PRO A 195 31.73 -4.98 18.27
C PRO A 195 33.26 -5.00 18.22
N HIS A 196 33.88 -4.47 19.27
CA HIS A 196 35.33 -4.27 19.35
C HIS A 196 35.99 -5.26 20.34
N LYS A 197 36.21 -6.51 19.92
CA LYS A 197 36.93 -7.54 20.70
C LYS A 197 36.38 -7.78 22.12
N MET A 198 35.07 -7.97 22.27
CA MET A 198 34.49 -8.43 23.55
C MET A 198 34.90 -9.89 23.83
N ALA A 199 35.30 -10.19 25.06
CA ALA A 199 35.78 -11.52 25.45
C ALA A 199 34.72 -12.35 26.22
N THR A 200 33.68 -11.71 26.76
CA THR A 200 32.72 -12.33 27.71
C THR A 200 31.32 -12.57 27.16
N LEU A 201 30.92 -11.88 26.08
CA LEU A 201 29.53 -11.86 25.62
C LEU A 201 29.11 -13.21 25.04
N ARG A 202 28.05 -13.80 25.61
CA ARG A 202 27.51 -15.12 25.24
C ARG A 202 26.14 -15.05 24.57
N PHE A 203 25.31 -14.10 25.00
CA PHE A 203 23.95 -13.92 24.50
C PHE A 203 23.79 -12.49 23.98
N LEU A 204 23.36 -12.38 22.72
CA LEU A 204 22.94 -11.14 22.08
C LEU A 204 21.53 -11.34 21.51
N GLY A 205 20.52 -10.77 22.17
CA GLY A 205 19.13 -10.77 21.73
C GLY A 205 18.67 -9.38 21.31
N LEU A 206 18.43 -9.19 20.01
CA LEU A 206 17.90 -7.97 19.41
C LEU A 206 16.60 -8.22 18.60
N THR A 207 16.09 -9.45 18.59
CA THR A 207 14.87 -9.85 17.86
C THR A 207 13.66 -8.95 18.16
N GLY A 208 12.91 -8.53 17.13
CA GLY A 208 11.73 -7.69 17.28
C GLY A 208 12.10 -6.22 17.55
N ASN A 209 12.73 -5.59 16.56
CA ASN A 209 13.18 -4.20 16.57
C ASN A 209 13.16 -3.63 15.12
N LEU A 210 13.64 -2.40 14.93
CA LEU A 210 13.69 -1.68 13.65
C LEU A 210 15.14 -1.57 13.10
N LEU A 211 16.04 -2.49 13.47
CA LEU A 211 17.46 -2.43 13.12
C LEU A 211 17.67 -2.71 11.62
N SER A 212 18.55 -1.95 10.99
CA SER A 212 18.77 -1.93 9.54
C SER A 212 20.23 -2.20 9.13
N GLY A 213 20.49 -2.25 7.83
CA GLY A 213 21.82 -2.48 7.28
C GLY A 213 22.28 -3.94 7.38
N ARG A 214 23.59 -4.17 7.19
CA ARG A 214 24.18 -5.52 7.12
C ARG A 214 24.54 -6.05 8.50
N ILE A 215 24.43 -7.37 8.69
CA ILE A 215 24.96 -8.05 9.88
C ILE A 215 26.48 -7.81 9.98
N PRO A 216 27.02 -7.23 11.07
CA PRO A 216 28.45 -6.92 11.15
C PRO A 216 29.33 -8.16 11.14
N VAL A 217 30.24 -8.25 10.16
CA VAL A 217 31.23 -9.35 10.04
C VAL A 217 32.09 -9.52 11.29
N SER A 218 32.25 -8.45 12.08
CA SER A 218 33.00 -8.39 13.34
C SER A 218 32.32 -9.06 14.52
N LEU A 219 31.03 -9.46 14.43
CA LEU A 219 30.39 -10.33 15.42
C LEU A 219 31.17 -11.66 15.59
N ALA A 220 31.78 -12.16 14.51
CA ALA A 220 32.65 -13.34 14.53
C ALA A 220 33.89 -13.20 15.44
N ASN A 221 34.33 -11.97 15.73
CA ASN A 221 35.46 -11.74 16.65
C ASN A 221 35.12 -12.06 18.12
N ILE A 222 33.83 -12.21 18.46
CA ILE A 222 33.37 -12.59 19.81
C ILE A 222 33.25 -14.12 19.88
N SER A 223 34.37 -14.80 20.06
CA SER A 223 34.43 -16.27 20.13
C SER A 223 33.69 -16.90 21.33
N SER A 224 33.26 -16.07 22.30
CA SER A 224 32.41 -16.46 23.43
C SER A 224 30.91 -16.47 23.12
N LEU A 225 30.45 -15.98 21.96
CA LEU A 225 29.03 -16.01 21.61
C LEU A 225 28.49 -17.44 21.50
N SER A 226 27.30 -17.63 22.04
CA SER A 226 26.54 -18.88 22.03
C SER A 226 25.10 -18.74 21.55
N SER A 227 24.56 -17.52 21.56
CA SER A 227 23.24 -17.20 21.02
C SER A 227 23.25 -15.81 20.38
N ILE A 228 22.84 -15.75 19.12
CA ILE A 228 22.68 -14.54 18.31
C ILE A 228 21.23 -14.56 17.80
N LEU A 229 20.38 -13.69 18.32
CA LEU A 229 18.97 -13.59 17.95
C LEU A 229 18.70 -12.19 17.37
N LEU A 230 18.54 -12.10 16.06
CA LEU A 230 18.41 -10.88 15.25
C LEU A 230 17.16 -10.91 14.35
N GLY A 231 16.20 -11.81 14.62
CA GLY A 231 14.98 -11.95 13.82
C GLY A 231 14.05 -10.74 13.93
N GLN A 232 13.01 -10.67 13.10
CA GLN A 232 11.98 -9.61 13.12
C GLN A 232 12.61 -8.20 13.19
N ASN A 233 13.42 -7.90 12.18
CA ASN A 233 14.17 -6.65 12.01
C ASN A 233 14.22 -6.27 10.51
N ASN A 234 14.95 -5.22 10.16
CA ASN A 234 15.07 -4.68 8.81
C ASN A 234 16.48 -4.90 8.20
N LEU A 235 17.21 -5.93 8.66
CA LEU A 235 18.59 -6.22 8.24
C LEU A 235 18.63 -6.72 6.80
N SER A 236 19.67 -6.39 6.04
CA SER A 236 19.76 -6.65 4.59
C SER A 236 21.12 -7.16 4.11
N GLY A 237 21.12 -7.74 2.91
CA GLY A 237 22.32 -8.30 2.27
C GLY A 237 22.65 -9.74 2.71
N PRO A 238 23.86 -10.23 2.40
CA PRO A 238 24.23 -11.63 2.64
C PRO A 238 24.53 -11.94 4.10
N ILE A 239 24.25 -13.19 4.50
CA ILE A 239 24.66 -13.74 5.80
C ILE A 239 26.20 -13.84 5.83
N PRO A 240 26.90 -13.23 6.81
CA PRO A 240 28.36 -13.31 6.88
C PRO A 240 28.87 -14.73 7.15
N GLU A 241 29.72 -15.23 6.26
CA GLU A 241 30.37 -16.54 6.43
C GLU A 241 31.15 -16.65 7.75
N SER A 242 31.73 -15.55 8.23
CA SER A 242 32.51 -15.50 9.47
C SER A 242 31.73 -15.94 10.71
N LEU A 243 30.39 -15.90 10.71
CA LEU A 243 29.58 -16.41 11.82
C LEU A 243 29.82 -17.91 12.11
N SER A 244 30.22 -18.69 11.10
CA SER A 244 30.59 -20.11 11.27
C SER A 244 31.81 -20.31 12.19
N GLN A 245 32.69 -19.30 12.29
CA GLN A 245 33.93 -19.37 13.07
C GLN A 245 33.70 -19.25 14.59
N ILE A 246 32.49 -18.84 15.02
CA ILE A 246 32.14 -18.69 16.43
C ILE A 246 32.02 -20.07 17.07
N ALA A 247 33.09 -20.51 17.75
CA ALA A 247 33.27 -21.89 18.22
C ALA A 247 32.05 -22.48 18.96
N ASN A 248 31.41 -21.70 19.83
CA ASN A 248 30.33 -22.16 20.72
C ASN A 248 28.91 -21.69 20.31
N LEU A 249 28.70 -21.31 19.05
CA LEU A 249 27.39 -20.83 18.58
C LEU A 249 26.37 -21.98 18.56
N ASN A 250 25.40 -21.95 19.48
CA ASN A 250 24.33 -22.95 19.62
C ASN A 250 22.99 -22.45 19.07
N LYS A 251 22.73 -21.14 19.09
CA LYS A 251 21.52 -20.54 18.52
C LYS A 251 21.86 -19.41 17.58
N LEU A 252 21.37 -19.50 16.35
CA LEU A 252 21.40 -18.43 15.36
C LEU A 252 19.97 -18.23 14.85
N ASP A 253 19.39 -17.07 15.12
CA ASP A 253 18.10 -16.65 14.56
C ASP A 253 18.27 -15.33 13.80
N LEU A 254 17.96 -15.35 12.51
CA LEU A 254 17.96 -14.23 11.58
C LEU A 254 16.58 -14.06 10.91
N SER A 255 15.55 -14.73 11.42
CA SER A 255 14.28 -14.94 10.72
C SER A 255 13.40 -13.69 10.69
N GLY A 256 12.83 -13.30 9.54
CA GLY A 256 12.05 -12.07 9.41
C GLY A 256 12.96 -10.86 9.24
N ASN A 257 13.68 -10.82 8.12
CA ASN A 257 14.57 -9.74 7.71
C ASN A 257 14.55 -9.59 6.16
N ARG A 258 15.39 -8.71 5.59
CA ARG A 258 15.59 -8.55 4.15
C ARG A 258 16.93 -9.15 3.67
N LEU A 259 17.39 -10.24 4.29
CA LEU A 259 18.63 -10.91 3.91
C LEU A 259 18.49 -11.61 2.56
N SER A 260 19.57 -11.66 1.78
CA SER A 260 19.54 -12.11 0.38
C SER A 260 20.80 -12.85 -0.05
N GLY A 261 20.68 -13.62 -1.13
CA GLY A 261 21.77 -14.47 -1.63
C GLY A 261 21.79 -15.85 -0.96
N PHE A 262 22.96 -16.50 -0.99
CA PHE A 262 23.12 -17.87 -0.49
C PHE A 262 23.40 -17.92 1.02
N VAL A 263 22.98 -19.00 1.67
CA VAL A 263 23.45 -19.37 3.01
C VAL A 263 24.87 -19.93 2.90
N PRO A 264 25.87 -19.39 3.63
CA PRO A 264 27.23 -19.91 3.63
C PRO A 264 27.30 -21.40 3.99
N VAL A 265 27.96 -22.22 3.16
CA VAL A 265 28.05 -23.68 3.33
C VAL A 265 28.68 -24.08 4.67
N THR A 266 29.61 -23.27 5.16
CA THR A 266 30.26 -23.43 6.47
C THR A 266 29.30 -23.28 7.66
N LEU A 267 28.14 -22.63 7.51
CA LEU A 267 27.09 -22.62 8.54
C LEU A 267 26.30 -23.94 8.56
N TYR A 268 26.08 -24.58 7.41
CA TYR A 268 25.51 -25.93 7.38
C TYR A 268 26.46 -26.99 7.95
N ASN A 269 27.76 -26.69 8.12
CA ASN A 269 28.72 -27.55 8.82
C ASN A 269 28.95 -27.15 10.29
N LYS A 270 28.05 -26.34 10.87
CA LYS A 270 28.20 -25.82 12.24
C LYS A 270 27.58 -26.76 13.28
N SER A 271 28.27 -27.86 13.55
CA SER A 271 27.81 -28.96 14.41
C SER A 271 27.42 -28.59 15.86
N SER A 272 27.72 -27.38 16.34
CA SER A 272 27.26 -26.85 17.63
C SER A 272 25.82 -26.30 17.62
N LEU A 273 25.21 -26.05 16.45
CA LEU A 273 23.87 -25.46 16.37
C LEU A 273 22.79 -26.42 16.88
N GLU A 274 22.00 -25.92 17.83
CA GLU A 274 20.74 -26.50 18.31
C GLU A 274 19.53 -25.79 17.67
N PHE A 275 19.63 -24.50 17.39
CA PHE A 275 18.60 -23.71 16.71
C PHE A 275 19.21 -22.95 15.54
N PHE A 276 18.67 -23.14 14.34
CA PHE A 276 19.03 -22.40 13.14
C PHE A 276 17.75 -21.85 12.48
N GLY A 277 17.52 -20.55 12.64
CA GLY A 277 16.42 -19.80 12.06
C GLY A 277 16.92 -18.77 11.06
N ILE A 278 16.42 -18.86 9.82
CA ILE A 278 16.69 -17.95 8.70
C ILE A 278 15.42 -17.71 7.87
N GLY A 279 14.25 -18.06 8.40
CA GLY A 279 12.97 -17.96 7.70
C GLY A 279 12.55 -16.52 7.39
N ASN A 280 11.56 -16.31 6.53
CA ASN A 280 11.03 -14.98 6.14
C ASN A 280 12.15 -14.00 5.73
N ASN A 281 12.79 -14.30 4.60
CA ASN A 281 13.90 -13.58 3.99
C ASN A 281 13.87 -13.75 2.45
N SER A 282 14.90 -13.30 1.73
CA SER A 282 15.08 -13.50 0.28
C SER A 282 16.29 -14.38 -0.05
N LEU A 283 16.51 -15.43 0.75
CA LEU A 283 17.63 -16.38 0.56
C LEU A 283 17.33 -17.38 -0.56
N ILE A 284 18.38 -17.80 -1.27
CA ILE A 284 18.31 -18.67 -2.46
C ILE A 284 19.24 -19.89 -2.35
N GLY A 285 19.01 -20.88 -3.21
CA GLY A 285 19.86 -22.05 -3.40
C GLY A 285 19.32 -23.32 -2.74
N LYS A 286 20.17 -24.32 -2.57
CA LYS A 286 19.78 -25.67 -2.16
C LYS A 286 20.16 -25.97 -0.72
N ILE A 287 19.34 -26.79 -0.05
CA ILE A 287 19.68 -27.38 1.24
C ILE A 287 20.74 -28.48 0.98
N PRO A 288 21.90 -28.50 1.67
CA PRO A 288 22.94 -29.49 1.41
C PRO A 288 22.47 -30.94 1.63
N PRO A 289 22.87 -31.90 0.77
CA PRO A 289 22.38 -33.28 0.81
C PRO A 289 22.80 -34.02 2.09
N ASP A 290 23.82 -33.53 2.79
CA ASP A 290 24.45 -34.08 4.00
C ASP A 290 24.04 -33.36 5.31
N ILE A 291 23.13 -32.37 5.25
CA ILE A 291 22.78 -31.47 6.36
C ILE A 291 22.47 -32.18 7.70
N GLY A 292 21.80 -33.34 7.67
CA GLY A 292 21.46 -34.06 8.90
C GLY A 292 22.60 -34.89 9.51
N HIS A 293 23.74 -35.00 8.82
CA HIS A 293 24.99 -35.50 9.38
C HIS A 293 25.87 -34.36 9.91
N THR A 294 25.84 -33.19 9.27
CA THR A 294 26.70 -32.04 9.60
C THR A 294 26.17 -31.19 10.75
N LEU A 295 24.85 -31.21 11.00
CA LEU A 295 24.18 -30.54 12.13
C LEU A 295 23.56 -31.55 13.14
N PRO A 296 24.34 -32.45 13.78
CA PRO A 296 23.80 -33.56 14.58
C PRO A 296 23.11 -33.12 15.89
N ASN A 297 23.38 -31.92 16.39
CA ASN A 297 22.79 -31.36 17.61
C ASN A 297 21.51 -30.55 17.36
N LEU A 298 21.08 -30.43 16.09
CA LEU A 298 19.99 -29.55 15.68
C LEU A 298 18.64 -30.02 16.23
N LYS A 299 17.95 -29.11 16.93
CA LYS A 299 16.60 -29.31 17.51
C LYS A 299 15.54 -28.52 16.75
N SER A 300 15.92 -27.42 16.10
CA SER A 300 14.99 -26.58 15.34
C SER A 300 15.67 -26.03 14.09
N LEU A 301 15.09 -26.32 12.93
CA LEU A 301 15.47 -25.74 11.64
C LEU A 301 14.28 -24.98 11.06
N VAL A 302 14.44 -23.67 10.85
CA VAL A 302 13.40 -22.78 10.32
C VAL A 302 13.97 -22.02 9.12
N MET A 303 13.57 -22.43 7.92
CA MET A 303 14.02 -21.89 6.63
C MET A 303 12.83 -21.42 5.75
N SER A 304 11.64 -21.33 6.34
CA SER A 304 10.39 -20.99 5.66
C SER A 304 10.38 -19.59 5.04
N LEU A 305 9.42 -19.29 4.17
CA LEU A 305 9.24 -17.97 3.52
C LEU A 305 10.55 -17.45 2.90
N ASN A 306 11.10 -18.22 1.95
CA ASN A 306 12.35 -17.95 1.25
C ASN A 306 12.24 -18.44 -0.21
N ARG A 307 13.37 -18.60 -0.91
CA ARG A 307 13.46 -19.08 -2.29
C ARG A 307 14.41 -20.28 -2.43
N PHE A 308 14.42 -21.17 -1.43
CA PHE A 308 15.21 -22.41 -1.49
C PHE A 308 14.62 -23.38 -2.51
N ASP A 309 15.49 -24.02 -3.32
CA ASP A 309 15.11 -24.89 -4.44
C ASP A 309 15.69 -26.31 -4.31
N GLY A 310 15.26 -27.21 -5.20
CA GLY A 310 15.64 -28.63 -5.18
C GLY A 310 14.83 -29.45 -4.17
N SER A 311 15.29 -30.68 -3.89
CA SER A 311 14.59 -31.61 -3.00
C SER A 311 15.02 -31.50 -1.54
N ILE A 312 14.13 -31.94 -0.64
CA ILE A 312 14.42 -32.02 0.79
C ILE A 312 15.43 -33.17 1.03
N PRO A 313 16.60 -32.92 1.65
CA PRO A 313 17.61 -33.95 1.87
C PRO A 313 17.09 -35.11 2.73
N THR A 314 17.23 -36.34 2.25
CA THR A 314 16.91 -37.56 3.02
C THR A 314 17.76 -37.70 4.27
N SER A 315 18.99 -37.15 4.28
CA SER A 315 19.87 -37.13 5.47
C SER A 315 19.28 -36.38 6.66
N LEU A 316 18.26 -35.53 6.50
CA LEU A 316 17.55 -34.91 7.63
C LEU A 316 16.98 -35.96 8.60
N ALA A 317 16.67 -37.17 8.12
CA ALA A 317 16.31 -38.33 8.94
C ALA A 317 17.40 -38.75 9.95
N ASN A 318 18.65 -38.34 9.77
CA ASN A 318 19.76 -38.63 10.67
C ASN A 318 19.96 -37.57 11.78
N ALA A 319 19.29 -36.41 11.69
CA ALA A 319 19.33 -35.36 12.72
C ALA A 319 18.47 -35.73 13.94
N SER A 320 18.82 -36.78 14.67
CA SER A 320 17.99 -37.44 15.70
C SER A 320 17.50 -36.55 16.86
N ASN A 321 18.10 -35.37 17.05
CA ASN A 321 17.67 -34.37 18.02
C ASN A 321 16.54 -33.44 17.51
N LEU A 322 16.16 -33.50 16.24
CA LEU A 322 15.27 -32.54 15.59
C LEU A 322 13.83 -32.63 16.10
N GLN A 323 13.30 -31.50 16.58
CA GLN A 323 11.98 -31.33 17.17
C GLN A 323 11.06 -30.46 16.31
N MET A 324 11.63 -29.50 15.58
CA MET A 324 10.93 -28.64 14.64
C MET A 324 11.68 -28.60 13.31
N LEU A 325 10.97 -28.89 12.23
CA LEU A 325 11.42 -28.65 10.87
C LEU A 325 10.37 -27.80 10.14
N ASP A 326 10.73 -26.57 9.79
CA ASP A 326 9.90 -25.67 8.99
C ASP A 326 10.65 -25.21 7.74
N LEU A 327 10.20 -25.72 6.59
CA LEU A 327 10.69 -25.38 5.25
C LEU A 327 9.57 -24.77 4.39
N SER A 328 8.44 -24.37 5.01
CA SER A 328 7.24 -23.94 4.29
C SER A 328 7.43 -22.66 3.46
N SER A 329 6.64 -22.44 2.42
CA SER A 329 6.71 -21.27 1.53
C SER A 329 8.09 -21.09 0.90
N ASN A 330 8.48 -22.05 0.05
CA ASN A 330 9.74 -22.10 -0.70
C ASN A 330 9.51 -22.63 -2.13
N LEU A 331 10.57 -22.98 -2.86
CA LEU A 331 10.54 -23.57 -4.20
C LEU A 331 10.97 -25.04 -4.21
N LEU A 332 10.88 -25.74 -3.07
CA LEU A 332 11.32 -27.12 -2.90
C LEU A 332 10.42 -28.08 -3.67
N SER A 333 10.99 -29.14 -4.25
CA SER A 333 10.27 -30.05 -5.16
C SER A 333 10.65 -31.53 -5.00
N GLY A 334 9.83 -32.41 -5.57
CA GLY A 334 10.00 -33.86 -5.48
C GLY A 334 9.47 -34.44 -4.17
N LEU A 335 9.98 -35.60 -3.78
CA LEU A 335 9.34 -36.44 -2.76
C LEU A 335 9.52 -35.93 -1.32
N VAL A 336 8.48 -36.09 -0.50
CA VAL A 336 8.58 -35.94 0.97
C VAL A 336 9.40 -37.10 1.55
N PRO A 337 10.55 -36.86 2.21
CA PRO A 337 11.41 -37.93 2.71
C PRO A 337 10.82 -38.65 3.93
N ALA A 338 11.21 -39.91 4.12
CA ALA A 338 10.79 -40.75 5.24
C ALA A 338 11.48 -40.34 6.57
N LEU A 339 10.99 -39.29 7.22
CA LEU A 339 11.54 -38.72 8.46
C LEU A 339 11.23 -39.53 9.75
N GLY A 340 10.78 -40.79 9.64
CA GLY A 340 10.30 -41.62 10.76
C GLY A 340 11.33 -42.01 11.82
N SER A 341 12.61 -41.80 11.57
CA SER A 341 13.68 -41.97 12.57
C SER A 341 13.77 -40.81 13.57
N LEU A 342 13.08 -39.69 13.30
CA LEU A 342 13.09 -38.51 14.16
C LEU A 342 12.10 -38.65 15.31
N ILE A 343 12.41 -39.52 16.26
CA ILE A 343 11.58 -39.83 17.45
C ILE A 343 11.25 -38.62 18.34
N ASN A 344 11.95 -37.50 18.16
CA ASN A 344 11.75 -36.23 18.85
C ASN A 344 10.96 -35.19 18.03
N LEU A 345 10.54 -35.51 16.81
CA LEU A 345 9.90 -34.57 15.89
C LEU A 345 8.47 -34.23 16.36
N ASN A 346 8.31 -33.00 16.83
CA ASN A 346 7.05 -32.47 17.36
C ASN A 346 6.28 -31.67 16.30
N LYS A 347 6.99 -31.00 15.39
CA LYS A 347 6.41 -30.10 14.38
C LYS A 347 7.11 -30.25 13.02
N LEU A 348 6.32 -30.47 11.97
CA LEU A 348 6.80 -30.60 10.59
C LEU A 348 5.95 -29.73 9.65
N PHE A 349 6.55 -28.70 9.07
CA PHE A 349 5.88 -27.73 8.21
C PHE A 349 6.60 -27.63 6.86
N LEU A 350 6.00 -28.20 5.81
CA LEU A 350 6.53 -28.22 4.45
C LEU A 350 5.55 -27.60 3.43
N GLY A 351 4.49 -26.94 3.90
CA GLY A 351 3.46 -26.32 3.07
C GLY A 351 3.99 -25.26 2.09
N ASN A 352 3.20 -24.88 1.08
CA ASN A 352 3.53 -23.89 0.05
C ASN A 352 4.88 -24.20 -0.65
N ASN A 353 4.95 -25.37 -1.27
CA ASN A 353 6.10 -25.86 -2.03
C ASN A 353 5.59 -26.65 -3.26
N ARG A 354 6.44 -27.47 -3.89
CA ARG A 354 6.13 -28.31 -5.07
C ARG A 354 6.37 -29.80 -4.76
N LEU A 355 6.06 -30.22 -3.53
CA LEU A 355 6.36 -31.56 -3.04
C LEU A 355 5.29 -32.58 -3.45
N GLU A 356 5.72 -33.82 -3.61
CA GLU A 356 4.91 -34.95 -4.08
C GLU A 356 4.92 -36.11 -3.05
N ALA A 357 3.83 -36.88 -3.04
CA ALA A 357 3.60 -37.94 -2.04
C ALA A 357 4.10 -39.33 -2.45
N GLU A 358 4.25 -39.58 -3.76
CA GLU A 358 4.42 -40.91 -4.38
C GLU A 358 3.42 -41.96 -3.82
N ASP A 359 3.87 -42.84 -2.94
CA ASP A 359 3.10 -43.94 -2.35
C ASP A 359 2.57 -43.63 -0.94
N TRP A 360 2.82 -42.41 -0.43
CA TRP A 360 2.58 -41.96 0.94
C TRP A 360 3.36 -42.75 2.02
N SER A 361 4.45 -43.45 1.67
CA SER A 361 5.33 -44.15 2.61
C SER A 361 5.84 -43.26 3.74
N PHE A 362 6.01 -41.95 3.51
CA PHE A 362 6.41 -40.99 4.53
C PHE A 362 5.40 -40.94 5.71
N PHE A 363 4.09 -41.14 5.49
CA PHE A 363 3.12 -41.23 6.59
C PHE A 363 3.38 -42.47 7.44
N THR A 364 3.62 -43.62 6.80
CA THR A 364 3.94 -44.87 7.50
C THR A 364 5.23 -44.70 8.32
N ALA A 365 6.22 -43.98 7.81
CA ALA A 365 7.41 -43.63 8.58
C ALA A 365 7.09 -42.70 9.77
N LEU A 366 6.28 -41.65 9.57
CA LEU A 366 5.89 -40.70 10.62
C LEU A 366 5.07 -41.32 11.77
N THR A 367 4.53 -42.54 11.63
CA THR A 367 3.90 -43.26 12.76
C THR A 367 4.88 -43.54 13.91
N ASN A 368 6.19 -43.63 13.61
CA ASN A 368 7.25 -43.77 14.62
C ASN A 368 7.56 -42.47 15.38
N CYS A 369 7.12 -41.30 14.88
CA CYS A 369 7.33 -40.00 15.53
C CYS A 369 6.27 -39.80 16.64
N THR A 370 6.41 -40.54 17.74
CA THR A 370 5.42 -40.60 18.84
C THR A 370 5.18 -39.29 19.59
N GLN A 371 6.05 -38.28 19.38
CA GLN A 371 5.89 -36.94 19.94
C GLN A 371 5.28 -35.92 18.94
N LEU A 372 4.95 -36.34 17.71
CA LEU A 372 4.41 -35.44 16.67
C LEU A 372 3.09 -34.80 17.11
N LEU A 373 3.04 -33.47 17.07
CA LEU A 373 1.87 -32.66 17.42
C LEU A 373 1.25 -32.00 16.19
N GLN A 374 2.07 -31.50 15.27
CA GLN A 374 1.60 -30.60 14.20
C GLN A 374 2.27 -30.92 12.86
N LEU A 375 1.45 -31.07 11.81
CA LEU A 375 1.89 -31.37 10.45
C LEU A 375 1.17 -30.45 9.46
N SER A 376 1.95 -29.69 8.68
CA SER A 376 1.43 -28.96 7.51
C SER A 376 2.18 -29.32 6.23
N MET A 377 1.39 -29.65 5.23
CA MET A 377 1.76 -29.93 3.83
C MET A 377 0.84 -29.16 2.86
N GLU A 378 0.09 -28.17 3.35
CA GLU A 378 -0.84 -27.37 2.55
C GLU A 378 -0.16 -26.72 1.34
N GLY A 379 -0.85 -26.45 0.22
CA GLY A 379 -0.24 -25.79 -0.95
C GLY A 379 0.92 -26.58 -1.58
N ASN A 380 0.68 -27.82 -2.01
CA ASN A 380 1.70 -28.70 -2.62
C ASN A 380 1.10 -29.55 -3.77
N ASN A 381 1.92 -30.41 -4.38
CA ASN A 381 1.53 -31.34 -5.45
C ASN A 381 1.14 -32.74 -4.93
N LEU A 382 0.78 -32.89 -3.65
CA LEU A 382 0.46 -34.20 -3.07
C LEU A 382 -0.79 -34.79 -3.76
N ASN A 383 -0.65 -35.98 -4.34
CA ASN A 383 -1.67 -36.66 -5.14
C ASN A 383 -1.89 -38.11 -4.66
N GLY A 384 -2.73 -38.89 -5.35
CA GLY A 384 -3.16 -40.21 -4.87
C GLY A 384 -4.20 -40.10 -3.75
N SER A 385 -4.30 -41.09 -2.86
CA SER A 385 -5.30 -41.12 -1.78
C SER A 385 -4.68 -41.32 -0.40
N LEU A 386 -5.21 -40.63 0.61
CA LEU A 386 -4.73 -40.72 2.00
C LEU A 386 -4.70 -42.18 2.49
N PRO A 387 -3.56 -42.67 3.02
CA PRO A 387 -3.44 -44.05 3.49
C PRO A 387 -4.08 -44.23 4.87
N LYS A 388 -4.53 -45.45 5.17
CA LYS A 388 -5.07 -45.82 6.50
C LYS A 388 -4.09 -45.57 7.66
N SER A 389 -2.78 -45.56 7.38
CA SER A 389 -1.72 -45.24 8.36
C SER A 389 -1.80 -43.81 8.91
N VAL A 390 -2.60 -42.91 8.32
CA VAL A 390 -2.88 -41.58 8.89
C VAL A 390 -3.49 -41.68 10.30
N GLY A 391 -4.31 -42.70 10.58
CA GLY A 391 -4.89 -42.95 11.90
C GLY A 391 -3.94 -43.59 12.91
N ASN A 392 -2.70 -43.87 12.51
CA ASN A 392 -1.63 -44.45 13.34
C ASN A 392 -0.53 -43.42 13.67
N LEU A 393 -0.75 -42.13 13.38
CA LEU A 393 0.10 -41.05 13.86
C LEU A 393 0.04 -40.92 15.39
N SER A 394 0.95 -40.12 15.96
CA SER A 394 1.02 -39.79 17.38
C SER A 394 -0.36 -39.58 18.02
N THR A 395 -0.58 -40.19 19.19
CA THR A 395 -1.83 -40.02 19.95
C THR A 395 -2.00 -38.60 20.48
N ASN A 396 -0.94 -37.80 20.56
CA ASN A 396 -0.97 -36.39 20.99
C ASN A 396 -1.17 -35.41 19.82
N PHE A 397 -1.39 -35.91 18.60
CA PHE A 397 -1.44 -35.12 17.39
C PHE A 397 -2.64 -34.16 17.34
N GLU A 398 -2.38 -32.88 17.04
CA GLU A 398 -3.31 -31.75 17.16
C GLU A 398 -3.70 -31.12 15.82
N TRP A 399 -2.76 -30.93 14.89
CA TRP A 399 -2.98 -30.17 13.65
C TRP A 399 -2.67 -31.00 12.39
N PHE A 400 -3.67 -31.18 11.54
CA PHE A 400 -3.56 -31.77 10.20
C PHE A 400 -3.90 -30.70 9.15
N LYS A 401 -2.88 -30.20 8.42
CA LYS A 401 -3.06 -29.21 7.33
C LYS A 401 -2.55 -29.77 6.00
N PHE A 402 -3.48 -30.14 5.12
CA PHE A 402 -3.20 -30.67 3.77
C PHE A 402 -4.05 -29.99 2.69
N GLY A 403 -4.63 -28.83 3.00
CA GLY A 403 -5.43 -28.03 2.07
C GLY A 403 -4.66 -27.60 0.81
N GLY A 404 -5.34 -27.30 -0.29
CA GLY A 404 -4.71 -26.81 -1.53
C GLY A 404 -3.72 -27.81 -2.15
N ASN A 405 -4.18 -29.03 -2.42
CA ASN A 405 -3.38 -30.13 -2.96
C ASN A 405 -4.19 -30.92 -4.03
N GLN A 406 -3.65 -32.04 -4.52
CA GLN A 406 -4.26 -32.90 -5.53
C GLN A 406 -4.77 -34.24 -4.94
N ILE A 407 -5.05 -34.27 -3.63
CA ILE A 407 -5.41 -35.48 -2.87
C ILE A 407 -6.80 -35.94 -3.27
N SER A 408 -6.96 -37.24 -3.48
CA SER A 408 -8.15 -37.87 -4.06
C SER A 408 -8.61 -39.10 -3.27
N GLY A 409 -9.60 -39.84 -3.77
CA GLY A 409 -10.17 -40.99 -3.07
C GLY A 409 -11.13 -40.56 -1.94
N ARG A 410 -11.17 -41.31 -0.84
CA ARG A 410 -12.04 -41.04 0.33
C ARG A 410 -11.21 -40.57 1.52
N ILE A 411 -11.84 -39.84 2.44
CA ILE A 411 -11.29 -39.61 3.79
C ILE A 411 -11.29 -40.98 4.51
N PRO A 412 -10.16 -41.48 5.06
CA PRO A 412 -10.14 -42.76 5.77
C PRO A 412 -10.89 -42.71 7.11
N ASP A 413 -11.67 -43.75 7.42
CA ASP A 413 -12.33 -43.90 8.72
C ASP A 413 -11.34 -43.81 9.89
N GLU A 414 -10.13 -44.34 9.69
CA GLU A 414 -9.02 -44.32 10.67
C GLU A 414 -8.57 -42.91 11.08
N LEU A 415 -8.86 -41.85 10.30
CA LEU A 415 -8.58 -40.47 10.70
C LEU A 415 -9.28 -40.09 12.01
N GLY A 416 -10.45 -40.70 12.28
CA GLY A 416 -11.20 -40.55 13.54
C GLY A 416 -10.51 -41.14 14.79
N ASN A 417 -9.36 -41.81 14.64
CA ASN A 417 -8.53 -42.27 15.77
C ASN A 417 -7.74 -41.14 16.42
N LEU A 418 -7.49 -40.03 15.71
CA LEU A 418 -6.64 -38.93 16.16
C LEU A 418 -7.39 -37.99 17.12
N VAL A 419 -7.94 -38.54 18.22
CA VAL A 419 -8.89 -37.89 19.14
C VAL A 419 -8.41 -36.59 19.81
N ASN A 420 -7.12 -36.26 19.70
CA ASN A 420 -6.53 -35.00 20.17
C ASN A 420 -6.49 -33.88 19.13
N LEU A 421 -6.92 -34.13 17.88
CA LEU A 421 -7.02 -33.11 16.83
C LEU A 421 -7.82 -31.89 17.30
N THR A 422 -7.24 -30.71 17.13
CA THR A 422 -7.87 -29.40 17.31
C THR A 422 -8.12 -28.70 15.98
N LEU A 423 -7.36 -29.04 14.93
CA LEU A 423 -7.49 -28.51 13.58
C LEU A 423 -7.35 -29.63 12.55
N LEU A 424 -8.38 -29.83 11.74
CA LEU A 424 -8.34 -30.66 10.53
C LEU A 424 -8.73 -29.79 9.33
N ASP A 425 -7.76 -29.54 8.45
CA ASP A 425 -7.92 -28.77 7.23
C ASP A 425 -7.38 -29.54 6.02
N ILE A 426 -8.30 -29.96 5.15
CA ILE A 426 -8.03 -30.70 3.90
C ILE A 426 -8.83 -30.11 2.73
N ASN A 427 -9.08 -28.81 2.77
CA ASN A 427 -9.85 -28.09 1.75
C ASN A 427 -9.15 -28.05 0.38
N SER A 428 -9.83 -27.56 -0.66
CA SER A 428 -9.23 -27.30 -1.98
C SER A 428 -8.43 -28.51 -2.52
N ASN A 429 -9.12 -29.64 -2.65
CA ASN A 429 -8.58 -30.94 -3.00
C ASN A 429 -9.58 -31.71 -3.90
N MET A 430 -9.31 -32.99 -4.18
CA MET A 430 -10.18 -33.87 -4.98
C MET A 430 -10.79 -35.03 -4.16
N LEU A 431 -10.92 -34.86 -2.84
CA LEU A 431 -11.52 -35.87 -1.95
C LEU A 431 -12.99 -36.10 -2.31
N SER A 432 -13.46 -37.33 -2.20
CA SER A 432 -14.73 -37.79 -2.77
C SER A 432 -15.43 -38.83 -1.91
N GLY A 433 -16.75 -38.98 -2.10
CA GLY A 433 -17.57 -39.86 -1.28
C GLY A 433 -17.93 -39.25 0.07
N GLU A 434 -18.41 -40.10 0.99
CA GLU A 434 -19.03 -39.66 2.25
C GLU A 434 -18.03 -39.19 3.31
N ILE A 435 -18.45 -38.26 4.16
CA ILE A 435 -17.70 -37.84 5.35
C ILE A 435 -17.82 -38.97 6.40
N PRO A 436 -16.71 -39.58 6.87
CA PRO A 436 -16.76 -40.70 7.80
C PRO A 436 -17.52 -40.42 9.10
N LEU A 437 -18.35 -41.35 9.55
CA LEU A 437 -19.06 -41.25 10.83
C LEU A 437 -18.09 -41.09 12.01
N THR A 438 -16.88 -41.64 11.89
CA THR A 438 -15.79 -41.58 12.87
C THR A 438 -15.27 -40.15 13.11
N ILE A 439 -15.59 -39.18 12.24
CA ILE A 439 -15.22 -37.76 12.45
C ILE A 439 -15.74 -37.25 13.81
N GLY A 440 -16.91 -37.72 14.25
CA GLY A 440 -17.52 -37.39 15.54
C GLY A 440 -16.78 -37.92 16.80
N ASN A 441 -15.67 -38.64 16.62
CA ASN A 441 -14.78 -39.03 17.71
C ASN A 441 -13.81 -37.91 18.11
N LEU A 442 -13.55 -36.94 17.22
CA LEU A 442 -12.54 -35.89 17.36
C LEU A 442 -12.99 -34.76 18.31
N ARG A 443 -13.35 -35.08 19.56
CA ARG A 443 -14.07 -34.15 20.46
C ARG A 443 -13.33 -32.87 20.87
N LYS A 444 -12.02 -32.76 20.57
CA LYS A 444 -11.21 -31.53 20.73
C LYS A 444 -11.18 -30.63 19.50
N LEU A 445 -11.78 -31.07 18.39
CA LEU A 445 -11.70 -30.38 17.11
C LEU A 445 -12.40 -29.02 17.19
N PHE A 446 -11.64 -27.94 17.00
CA PHE A 446 -12.11 -26.56 16.98
C PHE A 446 -12.36 -26.06 15.55
N ILE A 447 -11.56 -26.53 14.57
CA ILE A 447 -11.77 -26.24 13.14
C ILE A 447 -11.88 -27.56 12.36
N LEU A 448 -12.98 -27.71 11.63
CA LEU A 448 -13.14 -28.71 10.58
C LEU A 448 -13.34 -28.00 9.23
N ASN A 449 -12.35 -28.11 8.35
CA ASN A 449 -12.39 -27.52 7.01
C ASN A 449 -12.22 -28.61 5.95
N LEU A 450 -13.33 -28.90 5.25
CA LEU A 450 -13.42 -29.87 4.16
C LEU A 450 -13.90 -29.21 2.85
N SER A 451 -13.87 -27.86 2.77
CA SER A 451 -14.47 -27.14 1.63
C SER A 451 -13.73 -27.36 0.32
N MET A 452 -14.34 -26.96 -0.81
CA MET A 452 -13.73 -27.00 -2.14
C MET A 452 -13.21 -28.40 -2.50
N ASN A 453 -14.09 -29.39 -2.43
CA ASN A 453 -13.79 -30.81 -2.66
C ASN A 453 -14.93 -31.47 -3.47
N LYS A 454 -14.90 -32.80 -3.62
CA LYS A 454 -15.90 -33.60 -4.35
C LYS A 454 -16.66 -34.56 -3.41
N LEU A 455 -16.74 -34.22 -2.11
CA LEU A 455 -17.43 -35.02 -1.10
C LEU A 455 -18.93 -35.07 -1.39
N SER A 456 -19.57 -36.17 -1.04
CA SER A 456 -20.96 -36.45 -1.42
C SER A 456 -21.69 -37.30 -0.38
N GLY A 457 -22.99 -37.52 -0.57
CA GLY A 457 -23.85 -38.14 0.45
C GLY A 457 -24.20 -37.17 1.58
N GLN A 458 -24.67 -37.69 2.71
CA GLN A 458 -25.24 -36.88 3.78
C GLN A 458 -24.18 -36.34 4.74
N ILE A 459 -24.41 -35.13 5.28
CA ILE A 459 -23.64 -34.60 6.41
C ILE A 459 -23.89 -35.53 7.61
N PRO A 460 -22.87 -36.14 8.22
CA PRO A 460 -23.07 -37.12 9.27
C PRO A 460 -23.49 -36.47 10.58
N SER A 461 -24.60 -36.93 11.15
CA SER A 461 -25.12 -36.39 12.43
C SER A 461 -24.15 -36.52 13.61
N THR A 462 -23.11 -37.36 13.50
CA THR A 462 -22.03 -37.49 14.49
C THR A 462 -21.17 -36.23 14.61
N ILE A 463 -21.22 -35.29 13.67
CA ILE A 463 -20.63 -33.95 13.81
C ILE A 463 -21.16 -33.22 15.06
N GLY A 464 -22.41 -33.45 15.45
CA GLY A 464 -22.98 -32.90 16.68
C GLY A 464 -22.31 -33.39 17.99
N ASN A 465 -21.44 -34.41 17.93
CA ASN A 465 -20.64 -34.84 19.08
C ASN A 465 -19.38 -33.97 19.30
N LEU A 466 -19.06 -33.06 18.37
CA LEU A 466 -17.87 -32.22 18.39
C LEU A 466 -18.09 -30.99 19.29
N SER A 467 -18.17 -31.22 20.61
CA SER A 467 -18.56 -30.19 21.58
C SER A 467 -17.63 -28.98 21.70
N GLN A 468 -16.43 -29.03 21.10
CA GLN A 468 -15.48 -27.90 21.03
C GLN A 468 -15.44 -27.22 19.66
N LEU A 469 -16.23 -27.66 18.67
CA LEU A 469 -16.17 -27.14 17.30
C LEU A 469 -16.57 -25.67 17.24
N GLY A 470 -15.61 -24.82 16.87
CA GLY A 470 -15.77 -23.37 16.71
C GLY A 470 -16.05 -22.96 15.26
N LYS A 471 -15.49 -23.68 14.29
CA LYS A 471 -15.66 -23.39 12.85
C LYS A 471 -15.89 -24.68 12.05
N LEU A 472 -16.91 -24.66 11.19
CA LEU A 472 -17.25 -25.76 10.28
C LEU A 472 -17.41 -25.23 8.84
N TYR A 473 -16.56 -25.71 7.94
CA TYR A 473 -16.58 -25.38 6.51
C TYR A 473 -16.74 -26.67 5.70
N LEU A 474 -17.91 -26.85 5.08
CA LEU A 474 -18.24 -27.97 4.18
C LEU A 474 -18.66 -27.48 2.79
N ASP A 475 -18.43 -26.20 2.51
CA ASP A 475 -18.88 -25.51 1.30
C ASP A 475 -18.18 -25.99 0.02
N ASN A 476 -18.79 -25.69 -1.13
CA ASN A 476 -18.29 -26.02 -2.46
C ASN A 476 -17.94 -27.52 -2.59
N ASN A 477 -18.97 -28.35 -2.43
CA ASN A 477 -18.93 -29.81 -2.44
C ASN A 477 -20.21 -30.36 -3.10
N ASN A 478 -20.42 -31.69 -3.10
CA ASN A 478 -21.59 -32.36 -3.66
C ASN A 478 -22.39 -33.12 -2.57
N LEU A 479 -22.44 -32.57 -1.35
CA LEU A 479 -23.22 -33.13 -0.23
C LEU A 479 -24.72 -32.97 -0.48
N SER A 480 -25.54 -33.88 0.04
CA SER A 480 -26.98 -33.94 -0.24
C SER A 480 -27.81 -34.44 0.95
N GLY A 481 -29.15 -34.35 0.83
CA GLY A 481 -30.03 -34.63 1.95
C GLY A 481 -30.10 -33.49 2.97
N LYS A 482 -30.72 -33.76 4.12
CA LYS A 482 -31.04 -32.74 5.12
C LYS A 482 -29.84 -32.32 5.96
N ILE A 483 -29.81 -31.04 6.34
CA ILE A 483 -28.91 -30.54 7.39
C ILE A 483 -29.26 -31.24 8.73
N PRO A 484 -28.32 -31.90 9.42
CA PRO A 484 -28.61 -32.55 10.68
C PRO A 484 -28.85 -31.52 11.80
N ALA A 485 -30.06 -31.50 12.35
CA ALA A 485 -30.42 -30.77 13.58
C ALA A 485 -29.40 -30.91 14.72
N ARG A 486 -28.73 -32.07 14.78
CA ARG A 486 -27.69 -32.37 15.78
C ARG A 486 -26.47 -31.44 15.74
N ILE A 487 -26.24 -30.69 14.66
CA ILE A 487 -25.21 -29.63 14.62
C ILE A 487 -25.48 -28.55 15.68
N GLY A 488 -26.74 -28.35 16.09
CA GLY A 488 -27.14 -27.52 17.24
C GLY A 488 -26.47 -27.88 18.58
N GLN A 489 -25.84 -29.05 18.69
CA GLN A 489 -25.10 -29.48 19.88
C GLN A 489 -23.67 -28.93 19.95
N CYS A 490 -23.15 -28.33 18.86
CA CYS A 490 -21.80 -27.73 18.79
C CYS A 490 -21.76 -26.33 19.44
N LYS A 491 -21.90 -26.25 20.77
CA LYS A 491 -22.09 -25.01 21.54
C LYS A 491 -20.98 -23.94 21.48
N MET A 492 -19.87 -24.21 20.77
CA MET A 492 -18.78 -23.24 20.54
C MET A 492 -18.77 -22.69 19.11
N LEU A 493 -19.65 -23.19 18.23
CA LEU A 493 -19.66 -22.90 16.81
C LEU A 493 -20.02 -21.42 16.58
N ASN A 494 -19.04 -20.65 16.09
CA ASN A 494 -19.20 -19.24 15.72
C ASN A 494 -19.31 -19.03 14.21
N MET A 495 -18.82 -19.99 13.40
CA MET A 495 -18.87 -19.96 11.94
C MET A 495 -19.37 -21.28 11.38
N LEU A 496 -20.38 -21.23 10.52
CA LEU A 496 -20.87 -22.35 9.74
C LEU A 496 -21.02 -21.97 8.26
N ASN A 497 -20.30 -22.65 7.37
CA ASN A 497 -20.50 -22.56 5.94
C ASN A 497 -20.85 -23.94 5.35
N LEU A 498 -22.05 -24.06 4.80
CA LEU A 498 -22.57 -25.24 4.08
C LEU A 498 -22.94 -24.90 2.62
N SER A 499 -22.50 -23.74 2.11
CA SER A 499 -22.92 -23.21 0.82
C SER A 499 -22.43 -24.04 -0.38
N VAL A 500 -23.01 -23.81 -1.55
CA VAL A 500 -22.60 -24.43 -2.84
C VAL A 500 -22.55 -25.95 -2.72
N ASN A 501 -23.73 -26.54 -2.49
CA ASN A 501 -23.92 -27.97 -2.27
C ASN A 501 -25.29 -28.42 -2.84
N SER A 502 -25.75 -29.62 -2.51
CA SER A 502 -27.05 -30.18 -2.91
C SER A 502 -27.95 -30.54 -1.71
N LEU A 503 -27.81 -29.83 -0.59
CA LEU A 503 -28.57 -30.06 0.64
C LEU A 503 -30.04 -29.69 0.46
N ASP A 504 -30.95 -30.47 1.06
CA ASP A 504 -32.40 -30.38 0.88
C ASP A 504 -33.19 -30.38 2.21
N GLY A 505 -34.52 -30.35 2.12
CA GLY A 505 -35.40 -30.24 3.28
C GLY A 505 -35.42 -28.83 3.87
N SER A 506 -35.78 -28.71 5.15
CA SER A 506 -35.89 -27.42 5.86
C SER A 506 -34.66 -27.12 6.70
N ILE A 507 -34.42 -25.83 6.95
CA ILE A 507 -33.45 -25.36 7.96
C ILE A 507 -33.93 -25.87 9.34
N PRO A 508 -33.08 -26.55 10.15
CA PRO A 508 -33.48 -27.02 11.47
C PRO A 508 -33.55 -25.89 12.52
N ASP A 509 -34.58 -25.92 13.35
CA ASP A 509 -34.78 -24.96 14.45
C ASP A 509 -33.61 -25.01 15.46
N GLU A 510 -33.03 -26.20 15.70
CA GLU A 510 -31.85 -26.39 16.56
C GLU A 510 -30.57 -25.77 16.00
N LEU A 511 -30.52 -25.46 14.70
CA LEU A 511 -29.38 -24.81 14.05
C LEU A 511 -29.47 -23.28 14.20
N VAL A 512 -30.64 -22.72 13.93
CA VAL A 512 -30.88 -21.27 14.02
C VAL A 512 -31.20 -20.79 15.44
N SER A 513 -31.18 -21.69 16.43
CA SER A 513 -31.21 -21.37 17.87
C SER A 513 -29.82 -21.32 18.54
N MET A 514 -28.74 -21.48 17.77
CA MET A 514 -27.36 -21.48 18.27
C MET A 514 -26.83 -20.07 18.55
N SER A 515 -27.10 -19.52 19.72
CA SER A 515 -26.57 -18.19 20.16
C SER A 515 -25.03 -18.07 20.25
N SER A 516 -24.29 -19.16 19.99
CA SER A 516 -22.83 -19.15 19.78
C SER A 516 -22.41 -18.66 18.40
N LEU A 517 -23.30 -18.73 17.38
CA LEU A 517 -23.03 -18.25 16.03
C LEU A 517 -22.91 -16.72 16.05
N SER A 518 -21.67 -16.23 15.90
CA SER A 518 -21.36 -14.81 15.92
C SER A 518 -20.67 -14.30 14.66
N LEU A 519 -19.90 -15.14 13.97
CA LEU A 519 -19.16 -14.72 12.76
C LEU A 519 -20.04 -14.87 11.51
N GLY A 520 -20.61 -16.05 11.28
CA GLY A 520 -21.41 -16.28 10.08
C GLY A 520 -22.18 -17.59 10.03
N LEU A 521 -23.32 -17.53 9.35
CA LEU A 521 -24.14 -18.67 8.94
C LEU A 521 -24.44 -18.54 7.45
N ASP A 522 -23.77 -19.36 6.62
CA ASP A 522 -23.99 -19.41 5.18
C ASP A 522 -24.50 -20.80 4.75
N LEU A 523 -25.73 -20.82 4.22
CA LEU A 523 -26.41 -21.99 3.68
C LEU A 523 -26.76 -21.80 2.18
N SER A 524 -26.17 -20.80 1.52
CA SER A 524 -26.56 -20.37 0.18
C SER A 524 -26.27 -21.42 -0.90
N ASN A 525 -26.86 -21.26 -2.10
CA ASN A 525 -26.58 -22.09 -3.27
C ASN A 525 -26.80 -23.59 -2.99
N ASN A 526 -28.01 -23.92 -2.54
CA ASN A 526 -28.44 -25.26 -2.13
C ASN A 526 -29.89 -25.53 -2.60
N LYS A 527 -30.57 -26.55 -2.04
CA LYS A 527 -31.96 -26.95 -2.37
C LYS A 527 -32.86 -26.90 -1.13
N LEU A 528 -32.53 -26.06 -0.15
CA LEU A 528 -33.29 -25.90 1.10
C LEU A 528 -34.65 -25.27 0.81
N SER A 529 -35.66 -25.68 1.58
CA SER A 529 -37.08 -25.52 1.26
C SER A 529 -37.93 -25.35 2.53
N GLY A 530 -39.23 -25.04 2.38
CA GLY A 530 -40.08 -24.71 3.52
C GLY A 530 -39.80 -23.29 4.03
N SER A 531 -40.15 -23.00 5.28
CA SER A 531 -40.01 -21.67 5.88
C SER A 531 -38.74 -21.48 6.70
N ILE A 532 -38.26 -20.25 6.78
CA ILE A 532 -37.23 -19.84 7.74
C ILE A 532 -37.83 -19.87 9.15
N PRO A 533 -37.25 -20.57 10.15
CA PRO A 533 -37.79 -20.63 11.50
C PRO A 533 -37.80 -19.28 12.22
N GLN A 534 -38.67 -19.08 13.22
CA GLN A 534 -38.69 -17.84 14.01
C GLN A 534 -37.50 -17.78 14.99
N GLU A 535 -36.91 -18.91 15.29
CA GLU A 535 -35.80 -19.12 16.20
C GLU A 535 -34.54 -18.36 15.75
N VAL A 536 -34.44 -18.00 14.46
CA VAL A 536 -33.35 -17.19 13.88
C VAL A 536 -33.09 -15.87 14.61
N GLY A 537 -34.09 -15.27 15.27
CA GLY A 537 -33.91 -14.07 16.08
C GLY A 537 -33.02 -14.26 17.31
N THR A 538 -32.83 -15.50 17.77
CA THR A 538 -31.92 -15.81 18.90
C THR A 538 -30.44 -15.72 18.53
N LEU A 539 -30.12 -15.57 17.24
CA LEU A 539 -28.75 -15.34 16.73
C LEU A 539 -28.34 -13.87 16.93
N SER A 540 -28.57 -13.31 18.14
CA SER A 540 -28.43 -11.89 18.47
C SER A 540 -27.04 -11.31 18.22
N ASN A 541 -26.03 -12.17 18.17
CA ASN A 541 -24.60 -11.85 18.06
C ASN A 541 -24.03 -12.10 16.65
N LEU A 542 -24.87 -12.52 15.69
CA LEU A 542 -24.44 -12.94 14.36
C LEU A 542 -24.13 -11.75 13.44
N ALA A 543 -22.92 -11.68 12.89
CA ALA A 543 -22.51 -10.64 11.95
C ALA A 543 -22.94 -10.90 10.49
N LEU A 544 -22.95 -12.16 10.02
CA LEU A 544 -23.25 -12.51 8.62
C LEU A 544 -24.32 -13.61 8.52
N LEU A 545 -25.39 -13.36 7.77
CA LEU A 545 -26.43 -14.34 7.46
C LEU A 545 -26.68 -14.43 5.96
N ASN A 546 -26.49 -15.62 5.38
CA ASN A 546 -26.69 -15.87 3.97
C ASN A 546 -27.49 -17.16 3.71
N PHE A 547 -28.69 -17.01 3.14
CA PHE A 547 -29.60 -18.09 2.76
C PHE A 547 -29.95 -18.07 1.25
N SER A 548 -29.19 -17.34 0.43
CA SER A 548 -29.57 -17.09 -0.96
C SER A 548 -29.49 -18.31 -1.88
N ASN A 549 -30.07 -18.22 -3.08
CA ASN A 549 -30.07 -19.26 -4.11
C ASN A 549 -30.51 -20.63 -3.56
N ASN A 550 -31.75 -20.68 -3.09
CA ASN A 550 -32.40 -21.84 -2.48
C ASN A 550 -33.89 -21.91 -2.91
N GLN A 551 -34.70 -22.72 -2.23
CA GLN A 551 -36.14 -22.88 -2.47
C GLN A 551 -36.98 -22.47 -1.25
N LEU A 552 -36.43 -21.63 -0.36
CA LEU A 552 -37.10 -21.17 0.87
C LEU A 552 -38.35 -20.36 0.54
N SER A 553 -39.33 -20.40 1.42
CA SER A 553 -40.71 -19.97 1.15
C SER A 553 -41.40 -19.46 2.41
N GLY A 554 -42.63 -18.95 2.30
CA GLY A 554 -43.30 -18.29 3.42
C GLY A 554 -42.73 -16.90 3.68
N GLN A 555 -43.02 -16.34 4.86
CA GLN A 555 -42.65 -14.95 5.20
C GLN A 555 -41.27 -14.87 5.85
N ILE A 556 -40.59 -13.74 5.67
CA ILE A 556 -39.38 -13.39 6.44
C ILE A 556 -39.78 -13.30 7.93
N PRO A 557 -39.08 -13.99 8.86
CA PRO A 557 -39.38 -13.92 10.28
C PRO A 557 -39.28 -12.51 10.86
N SER A 558 -40.29 -12.09 11.62
CA SER A 558 -40.25 -10.81 12.34
C SER A 558 -39.23 -10.81 13.49
N SER A 559 -38.93 -12.00 14.03
CA SER A 559 -37.88 -12.21 15.03
C SER A 559 -36.48 -11.88 14.53
N LEU A 560 -36.21 -11.91 13.22
CA LEU A 560 -34.90 -11.60 12.63
C LEU A 560 -34.39 -10.19 13.01
N GLY A 561 -35.29 -9.26 13.36
CA GLY A 561 -34.92 -7.94 13.90
C GLY A 561 -34.18 -7.98 15.25
N GLN A 562 -34.13 -9.13 15.94
CA GLN A 562 -33.38 -9.33 17.18
C GLN A 562 -31.88 -9.55 16.94
N CYS A 563 -31.45 -9.78 15.69
CA CYS A 563 -30.04 -9.94 15.30
C CYS A 563 -29.32 -8.58 15.19
N VAL A 564 -29.33 -7.79 16.27
CA VAL A 564 -29.01 -6.34 16.24
C VAL A 564 -27.59 -5.99 15.74
N VAL A 565 -26.63 -6.92 15.81
CA VAL A 565 -25.25 -6.73 15.30
C VAL A 565 -25.04 -7.21 13.86
N LEU A 566 -26.08 -7.69 13.18
CA LEU A 566 -26.00 -8.22 11.82
C LEU A 566 -25.52 -7.15 10.84
N LEU A 567 -24.44 -7.46 10.11
CA LEU A 567 -23.78 -6.58 9.13
C LEU A 567 -24.20 -6.91 7.69
N SER A 568 -24.42 -8.19 7.38
CA SER A 568 -24.89 -8.64 6.06
C SER A 568 -26.05 -9.63 6.16
N LEU A 569 -27.09 -9.37 5.37
CA LEU A 569 -28.29 -10.18 5.22
C LEU A 569 -28.54 -10.47 3.73
N ASN A 570 -28.27 -11.68 3.28
CA ASN A 570 -28.50 -12.15 1.91
C ASN A 570 -29.56 -13.26 1.91
N MET A 571 -30.65 -13.08 1.16
CA MET A 571 -31.74 -14.07 0.99
C MET A 571 -32.25 -14.11 -0.47
N GLU A 572 -31.48 -13.58 -1.42
CA GLU A 572 -31.85 -13.50 -2.83
C GLU A 572 -32.08 -14.89 -3.48
N GLY A 573 -32.80 -14.95 -4.60
CA GLY A 573 -33.00 -16.21 -5.34
C GLY A 573 -33.76 -17.27 -4.53
N ASN A 574 -34.95 -16.94 -4.06
CA ASN A 574 -35.80 -17.80 -3.22
C ASN A 574 -37.30 -17.60 -3.56
N ASN A 575 -38.20 -18.30 -2.85
CA ASN A 575 -39.66 -18.20 -3.01
C ASN A 575 -40.34 -17.46 -1.83
N LEU A 576 -39.65 -16.55 -1.14
CA LEU A 576 -40.20 -15.84 0.02
C LEU A 576 -41.35 -14.92 -0.39
N ILE A 577 -42.40 -14.83 0.43
CA ILE A 577 -43.67 -14.13 0.14
C ILE A 577 -44.05 -13.12 1.23
N GLY A 578 -44.92 -12.17 0.88
CA GLY A 578 -45.46 -11.18 1.81
C GLY A 578 -44.57 -9.95 1.95
N ASN A 579 -44.80 -9.16 2.99
CA ASN A 579 -44.11 -7.89 3.22
C ASN A 579 -42.82 -8.07 4.03
N ILE A 580 -41.90 -7.12 3.87
CA ILE A 580 -40.70 -7.02 4.71
C ILE A 580 -41.13 -6.64 6.15
N PRO A 581 -40.73 -7.39 7.20
CA PRO A 581 -41.21 -7.14 8.56
C PRO A 581 -40.78 -5.79 9.14
N PRO A 582 -41.68 -5.00 9.75
CA PRO A 582 -41.33 -3.75 10.44
C PRO A 582 -40.27 -3.89 11.54
N ALA A 583 -40.17 -5.08 12.16
CA ALA A 583 -39.21 -5.38 13.22
C ALA A 583 -37.75 -5.30 12.78
N LEU A 584 -37.44 -5.43 11.47
CA LEU A 584 -36.08 -5.31 10.96
C LEU A 584 -35.47 -3.92 11.19
N THR A 585 -36.27 -2.89 11.52
CA THR A 585 -35.79 -1.54 11.90
C THR A 585 -34.78 -1.52 13.07
N SER A 586 -34.65 -2.62 13.83
CA SER A 586 -33.71 -2.75 14.95
C SER A 586 -32.32 -3.26 14.55
N LEU A 587 -32.11 -3.61 13.27
CA LEU A 587 -30.82 -4.04 12.72
C LEU A 587 -29.88 -2.85 12.51
N HIS A 588 -29.49 -2.14 13.58
CA HIS A 588 -28.79 -0.86 13.47
C HIS A 588 -27.36 -0.96 12.89
N ALA A 589 -26.72 -2.14 12.99
CA ALA A 589 -25.39 -2.39 12.44
C ALA A 589 -25.37 -2.74 10.94
N ILE A 590 -26.54 -2.93 10.30
CA ILE A 590 -26.64 -3.52 8.96
C ILE A 590 -26.00 -2.68 7.86
N GLN A 591 -25.17 -3.31 7.04
CA GLN A 591 -24.41 -2.71 5.93
C GLN A 591 -24.90 -3.22 4.57
N ARG A 592 -25.24 -4.51 4.47
CA ARG A 592 -25.81 -5.13 3.27
C ARG A 592 -27.14 -5.81 3.57
N ILE A 593 -28.13 -5.51 2.73
CA ILE A 593 -29.38 -6.27 2.60
C ILE A 593 -29.54 -6.65 1.12
N ASP A 594 -29.78 -7.93 0.87
CA ASP A 594 -30.17 -8.44 -0.44
C ASP A 594 -31.35 -9.41 -0.29
N LEU A 595 -32.47 -9.05 -0.92
CA LEU A 595 -33.74 -9.79 -0.91
C LEU A 595 -34.29 -9.93 -2.35
N SER A 596 -33.43 -9.80 -3.38
CA SER A 596 -33.91 -9.84 -4.77
C SER A 596 -34.35 -11.23 -5.23
N GLU A 597 -35.00 -11.31 -6.40
CA GLU A 597 -35.41 -12.58 -7.02
C GLU A 597 -36.22 -13.45 -6.04
N ASN A 598 -37.32 -12.87 -5.57
CA ASN A 598 -38.24 -13.43 -4.58
C ASN A 598 -39.69 -13.02 -4.90
N ASN A 599 -40.66 -13.50 -4.12
CA ASN A 599 -42.09 -13.22 -4.30
C ASN A 599 -42.63 -12.22 -3.25
N LEU A 600 -41.79 -11.33 -2.70
CA LEU A 600 -42.17 -10.33 -1.70
C LEU A 600 -43.06 -9.25 -2.34
N SER A 601 -43.92 -8.62 -1.54
CA SER A 601 -44.96 -7.69 -2.01
C SER A 601 -45.30 -6.60 -0.99
N SER A 602 -46.33 -5.78 -1.29
CA SER A 602 -46.74 -4.57 -0.54
C SER A 602 -45.79 -3.38 -0.75
N GLU A 603 -45.96 -2.31 0.03
CA GLU A 603 -45.10 -1.12 0.00
C GLU A 603 -43.70 -1.39 0.59
N VAL A 604 -42.67 -0.73 0.04
CA VAL A 604 -41.30 -0.77 0.55
C VAL A 604 -41.22 0.00 1.88
N PRO A 605 -40.85 -0.63 3.01
CA PRO A 605 -40.94 0.03 4.31
C PRO A 605 -40.07 1.28 4.48
N VAL A 606 -40.68 2.34 5.02
CA VAL A 606 -40.02 3.63 5.29
C VAL A 606 -38.87 3.50 6.30
N PHE A 607 -38.81 2.45 7.14
CA PHE A 607 -37.70 2.28 8.08
C PHE A 607 -36.34 2.07 7.40
N PHE A 608 -36.30 1.70 6.11
CA PHE A 608 -35.05 1.70 5.33
C PHE A 608 -34.41 3.10 5.21
N GLU A 609 -35.15 4.18 5.45
CA GLU A 609 -34.59 5.54 5.56
C GLU A 609 -33.73 5.72 6.83
N ASN A 610 -33.94 4.91 7.87
CA ASN A 610 -33.33 5.07 9.19
C ASN A 610 -32.02 4.28 9.38
N PHE A 611 -31.67 3.36 8.47
CA PHE A 611 -30.41 2.62 8.58
C PHE A 611 -29.23 3.50 8.16
N ILE A 612 -28.50 4.00 9.15
CA ILE A 612 -27.31 4.84 8.97
C ILE A 612 -26.21 4.04 8.26
N SER A 613 -25.92 2.83 8.75
CA SER A 613 -24.84 1.96 8.28
C SER A 613 -25.08 1.30 6.91
N LEU A 614 -26.31 1.30 6.40
CA LEU A 614 -26.67 0.51 5.22
C LEU A 614 -26.02 1.10 3.96
N ALA A 615 -25.14 0.31 3.35
CA ALA A 615 -24.38 0.65 2.15
C ALA A 615 -24.97 0.01 0.88
N HIS A 616 -25.72 -1.10 1.00
CA HIS A 616 -26.31 -1.83 -0.13
C HIS A 616 -27.70 -2.38 0.22
N LEU A 617 -28.71 -2.05 -0.60
CA LEU A 617 -30.06 -2.58 -0.52
C LEU A 617 -30.52 -3.08 -1.89
N ASN A 618 -30.76 -4.37 -2.05
CA ASN A 618 -31.28 -4.92 -3.29
C ASN A 618 -32.64 -5.59 -3.02
N LEU A 619 -33.67 -5.08 -3.68
CA LEU A 619 -35.07 -5.53 -3.62
C LEU A 619 -35.59 -5.86 -5.02
N SER A 620 -34.71 -6.01 -6.01
CA SER A 620 -35.09 -6.22 -7.41
C SER A 620 -35.81 -7.56 -7.62
N TYR A 621 -36.52 -7.69 -8.75
CA TYR A 621 -37.25 -8.90 -9.15
C TYR A 621 -38.18 -9.47 -8.06
N ASN A 622 -39.02 -8.59 -7.51
CA ASN A 622 -40.09 -8.89 -6.56
C ASN A 622 -41.43 -8.28 -7.05
N TYR A 623 -42.48 -8.34 -6.22
CA TYR A 623 -43.81 -7.76 -6.45
C TYR A 623 -44.10 -6.55 -5.56
N PHE A 624 -43.10 -5.75 -5.20
CA PHE A 624 -43.33 -4.51 -4.44
C PHE A 624 -44.16 -3.49 -5.24
N GLU A 625 -45.00 -2.73 -4.52
CA GLU A 625 -45.92 -1.75 -5.11
C GLU A 625 -45.95 -0.42 -4.36
N GLY A 626 -46.50 0.62 -4.99
CA GLY A 626 -46.67 1.93 -4.35
C GLY A 626 -45.42 2.81 -4.38
N PRO A 627 -45.41 3.91 -3.59
CA PRO A 627 -44.32 4.89 -3.61
C PRO A 627 -43.07 4.37 -2.89
N ILE A 628 -41.90 4.55 -3.50
CA ILE A 628 -40.64 4.34 -2.79
C ILE A 628 -40.39 5.42 -1.71
N PRO A 629 -39.66 5.10 -0.63
CA PRO A 629 -39.14 6.10 0.30
C PRO A 629 -38.16 7.07 -0.40
N ILE A 630 -37.94 8.24 0.20
CA ILE A 630 -37.24 9.39 -0.40
C ILE A 630 -36.00 9.87 0.38
N SER A 631 -35.74 9.28 1.56
CA SER A 631 -34.61 9.61 2.44
C SER A 631 -33.64 8.43 2.61
N GLY A 632 -32.59 8.63 3.41
CA GLY A 632 -31.62 7.59 3.74
C GLY A 632 -30.96 6.97 2.50
N ILE A 633 -30.98 5.64 2.39
CA ILE A 633 -30.30 4.94 1.29
C ILE A 633 -30.90 5.22 -0.09
N PHE A 634 -32.19 5.56 -0.21
CA PHE A 634 -32.83 5.86 -1.51
C PHE A 634 -32.30 7.14 -2.18
N GLN A 635 -31.60 7.99 -1.42
CA GLN A 635 -30.87 9.15 -1.96
C GLN A 635 -29.52 8.80 -2.60
N ARG A 636 -29.09 7.53 -2.53
CA ARG A 636 -27.86 6.98 -3.13
C ARG A 636 -28.22 5.99 -4.26
N PRO A 637 -28.39 6.42 -5.53
CA PRO A 637 -28.93 5.56 -6.59
C PRO A 637 -28.08 4.33 -6.93
N ASN A 638 -26.78 4.35 -6.62
CA ASN A 638 -25.87 3.20 -6.81
C ASN A 638 -25.82 2.28 -5.58
N SER A 639 -26.74 2.46 -4.62
CA SER A 639 -26.85 1.71 -3.38
C SER A 639 -28.22 1.04 -3.21
N VAL A 640 -29.19 1.30 -4.10
CA VAL A 640 -30.51 0.66 -4.10
C VAL A 640 -30.86 0.08 -5.47
N SER A 641 -31.09 -1.23 -5.54
CA SER A 641 -31.57 -1.92 -6.74
C SER A 641 -33.05 -2.30 -6.60
N LEU A 642 -33.91 -1.77 -7.47
CA LEU A 642 -35.38 -1.93 -7.43
C LEU A 642 -35.99 -2.51 -8.72
N GLU A 643 -35.16 -2.82 -9.71
CA GLU A 643 -35.60 -3.24 -11.04
C GLU A 643 -36.48 -4.51 -11.02
N GLY A 644 -37.28 -4.75 -12.07
CA GLY A 644 -38.25 -5.86 -12.12
C GLY A 644 -39.58 -5.61 -11.37
N ASN A 645 -39.59 -4.82 -10.30
CA ASN A 645 -40.81 -4.49 -9.53
C ASN A 645 -41.77 -3.59 -10.31
N LYS A 646 -42.79 -4.18 -10.95
CA LYS A 646 -43.73 -3.45 -11.83
C LYS A 646 -44.73 -2.54 -11.10
N GLY A 647 -44.94 -2.73 -9.79
CA GLY A 647 -45.87 -1.94 -8.99
C GLY A 647 -45.26 -0.66 -8.40
N LEU A 648 -43.92 -0.55 -8.37
CA LEU A 648 -43.24 0.58 -7.74
C LEU A 648 -43.34 1.86 -8.58
N CYS A 649 -43.48 2.97 -7.87
CA CYS A 649 -43.47 4.31 -8.44
C CYS A 649 -42.66 5.27 -7.55
N ALA A 650 -42.32 6.44 -8.09
CA ALA A 650 -41.64 7.49 -7.34
C ALA A 650 -42.40 8.82 -7.42
N ASN A 651 -42.30 9.65 -6.37
CA ASN A 651 -42.89 10.99 -6.34
C ASN A 651 -42.01 12.06 -7.03
N ILE A 652 -40.80 11.68 -7.43
CA ILE A 652 -39.77 12.49 -8.11
C ILE A 652 -39.09 11.56 -9.14
N HIS A 653 -38.53 12.09 -10.24
CA HIS A 653 -37.69 11.29 -11.16
C HIS A 653 -36.37 10.84 -10.49
N ILE A 654 -36.44 9.74 -9.76
CA ILE A 654 -35.35 9.05 -9.06
C ILE A 654 -35.43 7.56 -9.43
N LEU A 655 -34.29 6.88 -9.55
CA LEU A 655 -34.20 5.43 -9.82
C LEU A 655 -34.96 4.93 -11.08
N ASN A 656 -35.22 5.81 -12.06
CA ASN A 656 -35.94 5.54 -13.32
C ASN A 656 -37.36 4.95 -13.16
N LEU A 657 -37.98 5.06 -11.98
CA LEU A 657 -39.34 4.58 -11.74
C LEU A 657 -40.40 5.50 -12.37
N PRO A 658 -41.60 4.96 -12.69
CA PRO A 658 -42.73 5.78 -13.15
C PRO A 658 -43.20 6.73 -12.04
N ILE A 659 -43.74 7.89 -12.43
CA ILE A 659 -44.32 8.83 -11.45
C ILE A 659 -45.60 8.22 -10.85
N CYS A 660 -45.72 8.25 -9.52
CA CYS A 660 -46.93 7.76 -8.83
C CYS A 660 -48.18 8.50 -9.32
N PRO A 661 -49.28 7.78 -9.67
CA PRO A 661 -50.52 8.41 -10.08
C PRO A 661 -51.12 9.19 -8.90
N SER A 662 -51.11 10.52 -9.00
CA SER A 662 -51.49 11.40 -7.90
C SER A 662 -52.97 11.23 -7.53
N SER A 663 -53.22 10.54 -6.41
CA SER A 663 -54.56 10.28 -5.90
C SER A 663 -55.33 11.60 -5.71
N PRO A 664 -56.53 11.78 -6.30
CA PRO A 664 -57.18 13.07 -6.34
C PRO A 664 -57.57 13.56 -4.94
N ALA A 665 -57.07 14.74 -4.58
CA ALA A 665 -57.39 15.39 -3.31
C ALA A 665 -58.91 15.62 -3.17
N LYS A 666 -59.45 15.40 -1.97
CA LYS A 666 -60.89 15.38 -1.67
C LYS A 666 -61.55 16.76 -1.74
N THR A 667 -61.76 17.31 -2.94
CA THR A 667 -62.67 18.45 -3.15
C THR A 667 -64.12 17.97 -3.28
N LYS A 668 -65.01 18.50 -2.42
CA LYS A 668 -66.43 18.16 -2.47
C LYS A 668 -67.10 18.82 -3.68
N ASN A 669 -67.81 18.01 -4.45
CA ASN A 669 -68.91 18.37 -5.36
C ASN A 669 -68.68 19.52 -6.36
N ASN A 670 -68.63 19.16 -7.65
CA ASN A 670 -69.74 19.54 -8.52
C ASN A 670 -69.95 18.54 -9.69
N LYS A 671 -71.07 17.81 -9.66
CA LYS A 671 -71.47 16.88 -10.74
C LYS A 671 -72.25 17.65 -11.82
N ARG A 672 -71.61 18.02 -12.94
CA ARG A 672 -72.21 18.11 -14.30
C ARG A 672 -71.25 18.76 -15.33
N LEU A 673 -70.54 17.94 -16.11
CA LEU A 673 -70.65 17.87 -17.58
C LEU A 673 -69.67 16.82 -18.12
N LEU A 674 -70.15 15.60 -18.36
CA LEU A 674 -69.36 14.53 -18.97
C LEU A 674 -70.19 13.88 -20.10
N LEU A 675 -70.35 14.62 -21.20
CA LEU A 675 -70.78 14.12 -22.52
C LEU A 675 -70.70 15.25 -23.56
N LYS A 676 -69.74 15.18 -24.51
CA LYS A 676 -69.89 15.68 -25.92
C LYS A 676 -68.63 15.61 -26.80
N VAL A 677 -67.41 15.48 -26.27
CA VAL A 677 -66.17 15.49 -27.09
C VAL A 677 -65.46 14.13 -27.09
N ILE A 678 -66.13 13.13 -27.67
CA ILE A 678 -65.56 11.80 -27.97
C ILE A 678 -65.58 11.45 -29.48
N PRO A 679 -66.56 11.87 -30.32
CA PRO A 679 -66.59 11.43 -31.73
C PRO A 679 -65.65 12.21 -32.67
N SER A 680 -64.89 13.18 -32.18
CA SER A 680 -64.13 14.13 -33.02
C SER A 680 -62.73 13.66 -33.44
N ILE A 681 -62.12 12.71 -32.72
CA ILE A 681 -60.70 12.35 -32.90
C ILE A 681 -60.52 11.15 -33.85
N THR A 682 -61.48 10.22 -33.89
CA THR A 682 -61.43 9.02 -34.73
C THR A 682 -61.53 9.32 -36.23
N ILE A 683 -62.25 10.37 -36.61
CA ILE A 683 -62.45 10.75 -38.02
C ILE A 683 -61.16 11.30 -38.66
N ALA A 684 -60.37 12.07 -37.91
CA ALA A 684 -59.14 12.70 -38.41
C ALA A 684 -58.02 11.69 -38.72
N LEU A 685 -57.92 10.61 -37.94
CA LEU A 685 -56.92 9.56 -38.14
C LEU A 685 -57.20 8.72 -39.39
N PHE A 686 -58.47 8.49 -39.73
CA PHE A 686 -58.84 7.68 -40.89
C PHE A 686 -58.58 8.41 -42.21
N SER A 687 -58.85 9.72 -42.29
CA SER A 687 -58.60 10.52 -43.49
C SER A 687 -57.11 10.68 -43.84
N ALA A 688 -56.24 10.75 -42.83
CA ALA A 688 -54.79 10.91 -43.04
C ALA A 688 -54.16 9.68 -43.72
N LEU A 689 -54.58 8.47 -43.32
CA LEU A 689 -54.08 7.21 -43.90
C LEU A 689 -54.46 7.06 -45.39
N CYS A 690 -55.69 7.44 -45.77
CA CYS A 690 -56.11 7.42 -47.18
C CYS A 690 -55.30 8.38 -48.06
N LEU A 691 -54.96 9.57 -47.55
CA LEU A 691 -54.15 10.56 -48.28
C LEU A 691 -52.71 10.09 -48.54
N ILE A 692 -52.08 9.46 -47.55
CA ILE A 692 -50.71 8.93 -47.69
C ILE A 692 -50.65 7.84 -48.77
N PHE A 693 -51.66 6.95 -48.81
CA PHE A 693 -51.75 5.90 -49.83
C PHE A 693 -51.93 6.48 -51.24
N ALA A 694 -52.75 7.53 -51.40
CA ALA A 694 -52.95 8.21 -52.68
C ALA A 694 -51.67 8.89 -53.20
N LEU A 695 -50.93 9.60 -52.34
CA LEU A 695 -49.74 10.36 -52.73
C LEU A 695 -48.61 9.47 -53.30
N VAL A 696 -48.42 8.27 -52.74
CA VAL A 696 -47.43 7.30 -53.24
C VAL A 696 -47.76 6.83 -54.67
N THR A 697 -49.03 6.76 -55.06
CA THR A 697 -49.41 6.37 -56.43
C THR A 697 -49.20 7.47 -57.48
N LEU A 698 -49.25 8.74 -57.08
CA LEU A 698 -49.23 9.88 -58.01
C LEU A 698 -47.81 10.39 -58.33
N TRP A 699 -46.85 10.25 -57.41
CA TRP A 699 -45.48 10.73 -57.65
C TRP A 699 -44.68 9.88 -58.66
N LYS A 700 -45.25 8.79 -59.18
CA LYS A 700 -44.68 7.98 -60.28
C LYS A 700 -44.87 8.62 -61.67
N ARG A 701 -45.18 9.92 -61.77
CA ARG A 701 -45.44 10.65 -63.04
C ARG A 701 -44.84 12.07 -63.10
N ARG A 702 -43.69 12.19 -63.79
CA ARG A 702 -43.18 13.35 -64.58
C ARG A 702 -42.84 14.71 -63.90
N MET A 703 -41.53 14.98 -63.74
CA MET A 703 -40.70 15.87 -64.59
C MET A 703 -41.16 17.29 -65.03
N ILE A 704 -40.23 18.28 -64.94
CA ILE A 704 -39.96 19.49 -65.82
C ILE A 704 -40.15 20.96 -65.27
N SER A 705 -39.03 21.70 -65.20
CA SER A 705 -38.73 23.15 -65.52
C SER A 705 -39.30 24.43 -64.81
N PHE A 706 -38.45 25.09 -64.01
CA PHE A 706 -37.85 26.48 -64.10
C PHE A 706 -38.61 27.85 -64.28
N SER A 707 -38.01 28.91 -63.67
CA SER A 707 -38.07 30.40 -63.95
C SER A 707 -39.20 31.28 -63.29
N TRP A 708 -39.10 32.61 -62.99
CA TRP A 708 -38.02 33.64 -62.81
C TRP A 708 -38.53 35.00 -62.20
N PHE A 709 -37.63 35.98 -61.88
CA PHE A 709 -37.84 37.46 -61.59
C PHE A 709 -38.55 37.91 -60.25
N ASN A 710 -38.54 39.18 -59.72
CA ASN A 710 -37.65 40.39 -59.53
C ASN A 710 -38.51 41.56 -58.90
N TYR A 711 -38.15 42.78 -58.39
CA TYR A 711 -36.99 43.68 -58.01
C TYR A 711 -37.56 44.81 -57.06
N GLY A 712 -36.94 45.87 -56.47
CA GLY A 712 -35.55 46.35 -56.17
C GLY A 712 -35.34 47.91 -56.22
N HIS A 713 -35.14 48.67 -55.11
CA HIS A 713 -34.83 50.15 -55.14
C HIS A 713 -34.10 50.79 -53.89
N ARG A 714 -33.61 52.06 -53.99
CA ARG A 714 -32.82 52.89 -52.99
C ARG A 714 -33.20 54.43 -53.03
N GLN A 715 -32.57 55.49 -52.43
CA GLN A 715 -31.28 55.78 -51.71
C GLN A 715 -31.26 57.18 -50.95
N CYS A 716 -30.12 57.60 -50.31
CA CYS A 716 -29.68 58.97 -49.83
C CYS A 716 -30.15 59.48 -48.41
N THR A 717 -29.49 60.27 -47.50
CA THR A 717 -28.24 61.14 -47.32
C THR A 717 -28.46 62.70 -47.39
N ASP A 718 -27.92 63.65 -46.56
CA ASP A 718 -26.97 63.71 -45.38
C ASP A 718 -27.01 65.10 -44.60
N VAL A 719 -25.95 65.52 -43.82
CA VAL A 719 -25.46 66.92 -43.46
C VAL A 719 -25.47 67.49 -41.98
N LEU A 720 -24.25 67.77 -41.43
CA LEU A 720 -23.74 68.78 -40.41
C LEU A 720 -24.00 68.81 -38.85
N ARG A 721 -22.86 68.74 -38.10
CA ARG A 721 -22.30 69.72 -37.08
C ARG A 721 -22.70 69.76 -35.56
N GLN A 722 -21.67 69.52 -34.72
CA GLN A 722 -21.23 70.08 -33.39
C GLN A 722 -22.07 71.18 -32.65
N PHE A 723 -22.02 71.38 -31.31
CA PHE A 723 -20.93 71.19 -30.31
C PHE A 723 -21.44 71.04 -28.84
N SER A 724 -20.57 70.55 -27.93
CA SER A 724 -20.70 70.46 -26.45
C SER A 724 -21.62 69.35 -25.89
N GLY A 725 -21.20 68.65 -24.81
CA GLY A 725 -22.02 67.60 -24.18
C GLY A 725 -21.32 66.52 -23.33
N MET A 726 -20.02 66.23 -23.54
CA MET A 726 -19.10 65.39 -22.72
C MET A 726 -19.61 64.00 -22.25
N LEU A 727 -18.99 62.85 -22.57
CA LEU A 727 -17.64 62.55 -23.09
C LEU A 727 -17.69 61.30 -23.98
N ASN A 728 -16.85 61.23 -25.02
CA ASN A 728 -16.79 60.10 -25.96
C ASN A 728 -15.38 59.97 -26.58
N MET A 729 -14.76 58.78 -26.53
CA MET A 729 -13.52 58.34 -27.22
C MET A 729 -13.26 56.85 -26.83
N LEU A 730 -12.88 55.89 -27.69
CA LEU A 730 -12.45 55.88 -29.11
C LEU A 730 -12.98 54.64 -29.90
N CYS A 731 -13.09 54.81 -31.22
CA CYS A 731 -13.13 53.88 -32.37
C CYS A 731 -13.34 52.33 -32.24
N SER A 732 -14.49 51.85 -32.76
CA SER A 732 -14.65 50.97 -33.96
C SER A 732 -13.61 49.84 -34.26
N SER A 733 -13.95 48.55 -34.41
CA SER A 733 -14.61 47.99 -35.63
C SER A 733 -14.76 46.43 -35.69
N ASN A 734 -15.85 45.92 -36.31
CA ASN A 734 -15.98 44.61 -37.02
C ASN A 734 -15.78 43.26 -36.23
N PRO A 735 -15.97 42.04 -36.83
CA PRO A 735 -17.28 41.54 -37.35
C PRO A 735 -17.63 40.04 -37.10
N LYS A 736 -18.94 39.72 -37.18
CA LYS A 736 -19.58 38.46 -37.70
C LYS A 736 -19.19 37.05 -37.18
N ARG A 737 -20.14 36.45 -36.45
CA ARG A 737 -20.73 35.07 -36.60
C ARG A 737 -20.00 34.00 -37.45
N ARG A 738 -19.93 32.78 -36.87
CA ARG A 738 -20.58 31.57 -37.42
C ARG A 738 -20.94 30.56 -36.30
N GLU A 739 -22.12 29.95 -36.41
CA GLU A 739 -22.60 28.82 -35.59
C GLU A 739 -22.74 27.56 -36.48
N VAL A 740 -23.32 26.47 -35.95
CA VAL A 740 -23.87 25.25 -36.64
C VAL A 740 -22.84 24.11 -36.90
N PRO A 741 -23.12 22.82 -36.53
CA PRO A 741 -24.04 22.31 -35.48
C PRO A 741 -23.64 20.95 -34.79
N THR A 742 -24.47 20.47 -33.84
CA THR A 742 -24.66 19.05 -33.39
C THR A 742 -23.48 18.29 -32.73
N THR A 743 -23.65 17.23 -31.91
CA THR A 743 -24.80 16.43 -31.42
C THR A 743 -24.77 16.23 -29.89
N PRO A 744 -25.89 15.85 -29.23
CA PRO A 744 -25.89 15.39 -27.83
C PRO A 744 -25.67 13.87 -27.72
N ILE A 745 -24.94 13.39 -26.70
CA ILE A 745 -24.70 11.94 -26.47
C ILE A 745 -24.88 11.53 -25.00
N ASN A 746 -26.00 10.84 -24.78
CA ASN A 746 -26.28 9.70 -23.88
C ASN A 746 -25.94 9.68 -22.38
N ASN A 747 -26.86 9.02 -21.67
CA ASN A 747 -26.66 8.37 -20.37
C ASN A 747 -25.41 7.47 -20.36
N GLU A 748 -24.48 7.68 -19.43
CA GLU A 748 -23.40 6.73 -19.18
C GLU A 748 -23.82 5.64 -18.18
N THR A 749 -24.34 4.52 -18.70
CA THR A 749 -24.05 3.23 -18.08
C THR A 749 -22.55 3.00 -18.13
N LEU A 750 -21.92 2.60 -17.01
CA LEU A 750 -20.49 2.26 -16.97
C LEU A 750 -20.18 1.28 -18.12
N LYS A 751 -19.23 1.63 -18.99
CA LYS A 751 -18.85 0.78 -20.14
C LYS A 751 -18.43 -0.60 -19.62
N LYS A 752 -19.17 -1.66 -19.96
CA LYS A 752 -18.73 -3.04 -19.67
C LYS A 752 -17.49 -3.35 -20.52
N VAL A 753 -16.40 -3.76 -19.89
CA VAL A 753 -15.12 -4.09 -20.52
C VAL A 753 -14.85 -5.58 -20.30
N SER A 754 -14.43 -6.31 -21.35
CA SER A 754 -14.11 -7.75 -21.23
C SER A 754 -12.64 -8.00 -20.92
N TYR A 755 -12.30 -9.20 -20.43
CA TYR A 755 -10.90 -9.65 -20.29
C TYR A 755 -10.11 -9.47 -21.59
N GLY A 756 -10.73 -9.80 -22.72
CA GLY A 756 -10.14 -9.65 -24.06
C GLY A 756 -9.95 -8.20 -24.50
N ASP A 757 -10.53 -7.21 -23.82
CA ASP A 757 -10.28 -5.78 -24.07
C ASP A 757 -9.21 -5.23 -23.14
N ILE A 758 -9.18 -5.69 -21.88
CA ILE A 758 -8.09 -5.41 -20.94
C ILE A 758 -6.75 -5.92 -21.49
N LEU A 759 -6.70 -7.16 -21.99
CA LEU A 759 -5.51 -7.73 -22.63
C LEU A 759 -5.00 -6.87 -23.80
N LYS A 760 -5.91 -6.32 -24.63
CA LYS A 760 -5.52 -5.46 -25.74
C LYS A 760 -5.08 -4.07 -25.27
N ALA A 761 -5.68 -3.55 -24.21
CA ALA A 761 -5.40 -2.22 -23.67
C ALA A 761 -4.09 -2.15 -22.89
N THR A 762 -3.69 -3.24 -22.22
CA THR A 762 -2.45 -3.37 -21.41
C THR A 762 -1.27 -3.98 -22.19
N ASN A 763 -1.44 -4.18 -23.50
CA ASN A 763 -0.52 -4.96 -24.35
C ASN A 763 -0.12 -6.31 -23.72
N TRP A 764 -1.11 -7.17 -23.46
CA TRP A 764 -0.95 -8.49 -22.83
C TRP A 764 -0.29 -8.44 -21.45
N PHE A 765 -0.62 -7.44 -20.63
CA PHE A 765 0.00 -7.16 -19.33
C PHE A 765 1.51 -6.96 -19.39
N SER A 766 2.00 -6.34 -20.46
CA SER A 766 3.43 -6.02 -20.66
C SER A 766 4.01 -5.25 -19.47
N SER A 767 5.23 -5.62 -19.06
CA SER A 767 6.02 -4.89 -18.06
C SER A 767 6.21 -3.42 -18.42
N VAL A 768 6.39 -3.11 -19.71
CA VAL A 768 6.52 -1.74 -20.24
C VAL A 768 5.26 -0.89 -19.99
N HIS A 769 4.10 -1.53 -19.85
CA HIS A 769 2.83 -0.88 -19.51
C HIS A 769 2.53 -0.88 -18.00
N THR A 770 3.42 -1.38 -17.15
CA THR A 770 3.22 -1.43 -15.70
C THR A 770 3.61 -0.09 -15.05
N ILE A 771 2.65 0.55 -14.38
CA ILE A 771 2.87 1.77 -13.59
C ILE A 771 3.45 1.40 -12.21
N SER A 772 2.90 0.36 -11.58
CA SER A 772 3.35 -0.16 -10.29
C SER A 772 2.89 -1.61 -10.08
N SER A 773 3.58 -2.33 -9.19
CA SER A 773 3.20 -3.66 -8.74
C SER A 773 3.37 -3.80 -7.23
N THR A 774 2.39 -4.43 -6.58
CA THR A 774 2.35 -4.71 -5.15
C THR A 774 2.07 -6.21 -4.94
N HIS A 775 1.95 -6.65 -3.69
CA HIS A 775 1.56 -8.03 -3.42
C HIS A 775 0.07 -8.30 -3.74
N THR A 776 -0.83 -7.34 -3.53
CA THR A 776 -2.27 -7.49 -3.83
C THR A 776 -2.64 -7.26 -5.29
N GLY A 777 -1.81 -6.58 -6.08
CA GLY A 777 -2.10 -6.31 -7.49
C GLY A 777 -1.10 -5.43 -8.23
N SER A 778 -1.29 -5.31 -9.54
CA SER A 778 -0.49 -4.49 -10.46
C SER A 778 -1.35 -3.46 -11.17
N VAL A 779 -0.84 -2.23 -11.32
CA VAL A 779 -1.51 -1.15 -12.05
C VAL A 779 -0.83 -0.96 -13.40
N TYR A 780 -1.59 -1.07 -14.47
CA TYR A 780 -1.12 -0.88 -15.85
C TYR A 780 -1.63 0.45 -16.42
N VAL A 781 -0.83 1.13 -17.24
CA VAL A 781 -1.35 2.13 -18.18
C VAL A 781 -1.95 1.39 -19.37
N GLY A 782 -3.09 1.88 -19.88
CA GLY A 782 -3.71 1.26 -21.05
C GLY A 782 -4.55 2.21 -21.88
N ARG A 783 -4.93 1.73 -23.07
CA ARG A 783 -5.72 2.48 -24.06
C ARG A 783 -6.68 1.56 -24.81
N PHE A 784 -7.99 1.82 -24.71
CA PHE A 784 -8.99 1.03 -25.42
C PHE A 784 -9.13 1.48 -26.89
N LYS A 785 -9.32 0.56 -27.84
CA LYS A 785 -9.35 0.89 -29.28
C LYS A 785 -10.42 1.92 -29.69
N SER A 786 -11.48 2.06 -28.91
CA SER A 786 -12.57 3.02 -29.13
C SER A 786 -12.43 4.34 -28.37
N ASP A 787 -11.38 4.50 -27.55
CA ASP A 787 -11.22 5.66 -26.66
C ASP A 787 -9.79 6.21 -26.76
N LYS A 788 -9.65 7.51 -27.06
CA LYS A 788 -8.32 8.13 -27.21
C LYS A 788 -7.68 8.49 -25.87
N SER A 789 -8.43 8.47 -24.76
CA SER A 789 -7.89 8.74 -23.42
C SER A 789 -7.00 7.60 -22.90
N LEU A 790 -6.08 7.93 -21.98
CA LEU A 790 -5.31 6.94 -21.22
C LEU A 790 -6.08 6.56 -19.95
N VAL A 791 -6.03 5.28 -19.60
CA VAL A 791 -6.61 4.73 -18.36
C VAL A 791 -5.54 4.07 -17.50
N ALA A 792 -5.74 4.08 -16.19
CA ALA A 792 -5.01 3.25 -15.25
C ALA A 792 -5.86 2.02 -14.90
N ILE A 793 -5.27 0.83 -14.94
CA ILE A 793 -5.95 -0.47 -14.87
C ILE A 793 -5.33 -1.27 -13.72
N LYS A 794 -5.95 -1.25 -12.54
CA LYS A 794 -5.52 -1.98 -11.33
C LYS A 794 -6.07 -3.40 -11.37
N VAL A 795 -5.20 -4.37 -11.65
CA VAL A 795 -5.49 -5.82 -11.73
C VAL A 795 -5.12 -6.46 -10.40
N PHE A 796 -6.03 -7.21 -9.79
CA PHE A 796 -5.83 -7.81 -8.48
C PHE A 796 -5.30 -9.25 -8.59
N ASN A 797 -4.28 -9.57 -7.80
CA ASN A 797 -3.64 -10.87 -7.76
C ASN A 797 -4.33 -11.78 -6.76
N LEU A 798 -5.50 -12.31 -7.13
CA LEU A 798 -6.41 -13.05 -6.24
C LEU A 798 -5.80 -14.33 -5.62
N ASN A 799 -4.65 -14.79 -6.14
CA ASN A 799 -3.87 -15.89 -5.60
C ASN A 799 -3.03 -15.50 -4.36
N GLN A 800 -3.09 -14.24 -3.90
CA GLN A 800 -2.37 -13.73 -2.74
C GLN A 800 -3.33 -13.44 -1.57
N PRO A 801 -3.00 -13.83 -0.33
CA PRO A 801 -3.81 -13.51 0.85
C PRO A 801 -4.07 -12.01 0.98
N GLY A 802 -5.30 -11.62 1.32
CA GLY A 802 -5.70 -10.21 1.44
C GLY A 802 -6.03 -9.53 0.12
N ALA A 803 -5.65 -10.07 -1.05
CA ALA A 803 -5.90 -9.44 -2.35
C ALA A 803 -7.38 -9.46 -2.76
N TYR A 804 -8.12 -10.50 -2.35
CA TYR A 804 -9.56 -10.62 -2.58
C TYR A 804 -10.30 -9.60 -1.70
N GLU A 805 -9.99 -9.57 -0.42
CA GLU A 805 -10.53 -8.63 0.57
C GLU A 805 -10.26 -7.18 0.16
N SER A 806 -9.02 -6.87 -0.23
CA SER A 806 -8.59 -5.54 -0.68
C SER A 806 -9.38 -5.05 -1.91
N TYR A 807 -9.69 -5.94 -2.86
CA TYR A 807 -10.58 -5.63 -3.99
C TYR A 807 -11.99 -5.24 -3.52
N PHE A 808 -12.58 -6.00 -2.58
CA PHE A 808 -13.93 -5.71 -2.09
C PHE A 808 -13.99 -4.44 -1.25
N ILE A 809 -13.01 -4.19 -0.38
CA ILE A 809 -12.91 -2.94 0.40
C ILE A 809 -12.81 -1.73 -0.53
N GLU A 810 -11.89 -1.77 -1.51
CA GLU A 810 -11.72 -0.65 -2.44
C GLU A 810 -12.96 -0.44 -3.33
N CYS A 811 -13.62 -1.52 -3.77
CA CYS A 811 -14.91 -1.42 -4.47
C CYS A 811 -16.00 -0.79 -3.60
N GLU A 812 -16.11 -1.17 -2.33
CA GLU A 812 -17.12 -0.64 -1.42
C GLU A 812 -16.90 0.84 -1.12
N VAL A 813 -15.67 1.23 -0.82
CA VAL A 813 -15.31 2.62 -0.55
C VAL A 813 -15.51 3.49 -1.78
N LEU A 814 -15.03 3.08 -2.96
CA LEU A 814 -15.19 3.85 -4.20
C LEU A 814 -16.64 3.91 -4.72
N ARG A 815 -17.50 2.96 -4.32
CA ARG A 815 -18.95 3.00 -4.58
C ARG A 815 -19.68 3.94 -3.63
N SER A 816 -19.21 4.04 -2.39
CA SER A 816 -19.87 4.77 -1.30
C SER A 816 -19.40 6.22 -1.14
N THR A 817 -18.20 6.55 -1.62
CA THR A 817 -17.62 7.90 -1.55
C THR A 817 -17.82 8.71 -2.83
N ARG A 818 -18.08 10.02 -2.70
CA ARG A 818 -18.17 10.98 -3.82
C ARG A 818 -17.64 12.35 -3.41
N HIS A 819 -16.32 12.53 -3.52
CA HIS A 819 -15.67 13.82 -3.28
C HIS A 819 -14.70 14.17 -4.42
N ARG A 820 -14.52 15.47 -4.72
CA ARG A 820 -13.73 15.92 -5.88
C ARG A 820 -12.25 15.56 -5.79
N ASN A 821 -11.71 15.46 -4.56
CA ASN A 821 -10.31 15.14 -4.25
C ASN A 821 -10.09 13.66 -3.91
N LEU A 822 -11.02 12.78 -4.31
CA LEU A 822 -10.84 11.34 -4.28
C LEU A 822 -10.68 10.78 -5.69
N MET A 823 -10.01 9.63 -5.79
CA MET A 823 -10.02 8.80 -6.98
C MET A 823 -11.44 8.28 -7.25
N ARG A 824 -11.80 8.18 -8.54
CA ARG A 824 -13.11 7.68 -8.99
C ARG A 824 -12.90 6.66 -10.11
N PRO A 825 -13.46 5.43 -10.00
CA PRO A 825 -13.39 4.46 -11.08
C PRO A 825 -14.26 4.90 -12.27
N LEU A 826 -13.75 4.68 -13.48
CA LEU A 826 -14.46 4.84 -14.74
C LEU A 826 -15.34 3.62 -15.04
N THR A 827 -14.86 2.42 -14.69
CA THR A 827 -15.58 1.14 -14.78
C THR A 827 -14.78 0.06 -14.04
N LEU A 828 -15.30 -1.17 -13.99
CA LEU A 828 -14.64 -2.33 -13.42
C LEU A 828 -14.78 -3.56 -14.34
N CYS A 829 -13.91 -4.56 -14.14
CA CYS A 829 -14.05 -5.87 -14.73
C CYS A 829 -14.09 -6.92 -13.61
N SER A 830 -15.11 -7.78 -13.63
CA SER A 830 -15.18 -9.00 -12.83
C SER A 830 -15.67 -10.10 -13.77
N THR A 831 -14.77 -10.99 -14.14
CA THR A 831 -14.94 -11.99 -15.21
C THR A 831 -14.08 -13.21 -14.87
N LEU A 832 -14.16 -14.25 -15.70
CA LEU A 832 -13.11 -15.26 -15.77
C LEU A 832 -12.03 -14.83 -16.77
N ASP A 833 -10.82 -15.37 -16.60
CA ASP A 833 -9.70 -15.24 -17.54
C ASP A 833 -9.79 -16.27 -18.70
N LYS A 834 -8.66 -16.64 -19.32
CA LYS A 834 -8.58 -17.66 -20.38
C LYS A 834 -8.56 -19.11 -19.86
N GLU A 835 -8.29 -19.31 -18.58
CA GLU A 835 -8.11 -20.61 -17.93
C GLU A 835 -9.28 -20.95 -16.99
N ASN A 836 -10.27 -20.05 -16.91
CA ASN A 836 -11.43 -20.06 -16.03
C ASN A 836 -11.15 -19.70 -14.55
N HIS A 837 -10.03 -19.02 -14.27
CA HIS A 837 -9.79 -18.41 -12.96
C HIS A 837 -10.53 -17.07 -12.83
N GLU A 838 -10.87 -16.66 -11.60
CA GLU A 838 -11.44 -15.35 -11.36
C GLU A 838 -10.46 -14.22 -11.71
N PHE A 839 -10.98 -13.15 -12.34
CA PHE A 839 -10.21 -11.99 -12.76
C PHE A 839 -10.95 -10.70 -12.36
N LYS A 840 -10.38 -9.95 -11.40
CA LYS A 840 -10.92 -8.68 -10.89
C LYS A 840 -10.02 -7.50 -11.27
N VAL A 841 -10.64 -6.40 -11.72
CA VAL A 841 -9.95 -5.17 -12.15
C VAL A 841 -10.77 -3.93 -11.82
N LEU A 842 -10.10 -2.86 -11.36
CA LEU A 842 -10.63 -1.49 -11.31
C LEU A 842 -9.94 -0.59 -12.35
N ILE A 843 -10.71 0.23 -13.06
CA ILE A 843 -10.21 1.08 -14.16
C ILE A 843 -10.51 2.54 -13.84
N PHE A 844 -9.50 3.41 -13.93
CA PHE A 844 -9.53 4.83 -13.56
C PHE A 844 -9.06 5.72 -14.72
N LYS A 845 -9.33 7.03 -14.65
CA LYS A 845 -8.63 8.03 -15.50
C LYS A 845 -7.13 7.94 -15.18
N PHE A 846 -6.28 7.88 -16.20
CA PHE A 846 -4.84 7.96 -15.97
C PHE A 846 -4.47 9.38 -15.51
N MET A 847 -3.80 9.47 -14.36
CA MET A 847 -3.40 10.75 -13.76
C MET A 847 -2.04 11.16 -14.31
N VAL A 848 -2.07 12.07 -15.30
CA VAL A 848 -0.92 12.39 -16.17
C VAL A 848 0.29 12.96 -15.43
N ASN A 849 0.07 13.64 -14.29
CA ASN A 849 1.13 14.17 -13.45
C ASN A 849 1.65 13.15 -12.42
N GLY A 850 1.09 11.94 -12.35
CA GLY A 850 1.57 10.84 -11.51
C GLY A 850 1.25 11.00 -10.02
N SER A 851 2.02 10.33 -9.17
CA SER A 851 1.94 10.45 -7.71
C SER A 851 2.72 11.66 -7.20
N LEU A 852 2.29 12.23 -6.07
CA LEU A 852 3.00 13.30 -5.34
C LEU A 852 4.44 12.89 -4.99
N GLU A 853 4.65 11.60 -4.66
CA GLU A 853 5.96 10.99 -4.47
C GLU A 853 6.95 11.32 -5.60
N ARG A 854 6.51 11.25 -6.86
CA ARG A 854 7.34 11.53 -8.03
C ARG A 854 7.68 13.02 -8.23
N TRP A 855 6.98 13.91 -7.53
CA TRP A 855 7.28 15.35 -7.49
C TRP A 855 8.13 15.76 -6.29
N LEU A 856 8.21 14.93 -5.25
CA LEU A 856 9.10 15.10 -4.11
C LEU A 856 10.47 14.45 -4.36
N TYR A 857 10.50 13.33 -5.09
CA TYR A 857 11.69 12.46 -5.24
C TYR A 857 12.09 12.17 -6.70
N SER A 858 11.84 13.11 -7.62
CA SER A 858 12.42 13.03 -8.98
C SER A 858 13.95 12.98 -8.87
N GLU A 859 14.58 12.03 -9.56
CA GLU A 859 15.96 11.61 -9.28
C GLU A 859 16.99 12.76 -9.34
N GLN A 860 17.94 12.74 -8.40
CA GLN A 860 19.15 13.59 -8.44
C GLN A 860 20.17 13.16 -9.51
N HIS A 861 19.79 12.28 -10.44
CA HIS A 861 20.57 11.86 -11.60
C HIS A 861 19.71 12.06 -12.87
N TYR A 862 20.36 12.25 -14.03
CA TYR A 862 19.70 12.46 -15.34
C TYR A 862 18.91 13.78 -15.58
N GLY A 863 19.24 14.85 -14.86
CA GLY A 863 19.43 16.18 -15.47
C GLY A 863 18.23 17.00 -16.00
N ILE A 864 16.98 16.51 -15.94
CA ILE A 864 15.79 17.29 -16.32
C ILE A 864 15.44 18.28 -15.19
N LYS A 865 15.53 19.59 -15.46
CA LYS A 865 15.45 20.65 -14.42
C LYS A 865 14.05 21.05 -13.94
N ASP A 866 12.99 20.66 -14.65
CA ASP A 866 11.72 21.42 -14.64
C ASP A 866 10.58 20.75 -13.85
N ARG A 867 10.87 19.97 -12.79
CA ARG A 867 9.85 19.30 -11.96
C ARG A 867 10.09 19.50 -10.46
N VAL A 868 9.67 20.64 -9.93
CA VAL A 868 9.61 20.91 -8.48
C VAL A 868 8.26 21.53 -8.11
N LEU A 869 7.79 21.33 -6.88
CA LEU A 869 6.55 21.95 -6.39
C LEU A 869 6.86 23.25 -5.62
N CYS A 870 6.26 24.37 -6.01
CA CYS A 870 6.37 25.62 -5.24
C CYS A 870 5.51 25.59 -3.96
N LEU A 871 5.78 26.51 -3.01
CA LEU A 871 5.01 26.64 -1.76
C LEU A 871 3.49 26.71 -2.01
N GLY A 872 3.05 27.50 -3.00
CA GLY A 872 1.63 27.62 -3.35
C GLY A 872 0.98 26.30 -3.80
N GLN A 873 1.68 25.49 -4.59
CA GLN A 873 1.21 24.17 -5.02
C GLN A 873 1.11 23.21 -3.84
N ARG A 874 2.12 23.18 -2.95
CA ARG A 874 2.11 22.30 -1.76
C ARG A 874 0.98 22.69 -0.80
N ILE A 875 0.70 23.98 -0.62
CA ILE A 875 -0.47 24.46 0.13
C ILE A 875 -1.79 24.00 -0.51
N CYS A 876 -1.92 24.05 -1.83
CA CYS A 876 -3.11 23.54 -2.52
C CYS A 876 -3.30 22.02 -2.29
N ILE A 877 -2.26 21.23 -2.58
CA ILE A 877 -2.27 19.77 -2.43
C ILE A 877 -2.59 19.37 -0.97
N ALA A 878 -1.97 20.01 0.01
CA ALA A 878 -2.27 19.79 1.43
C ALA A 878 -3.73 20.11 1.78
N THR A 879 -4.27 21.23 1.30
CA THR A 879 -5.67 21.63 1.52
C THR A 879 -6.64 20.63 0.89
N GLU A 880 -6.29 20.06 -0.26
CA GLU A 880 -7.13 19.15 -1.05
C GLU A 880 -7.13 17.72 -0.51
N VAL A 881 -5.99 17.21 -0.06
CA VAL A 881 -5.90 15.95 0.69
C VAL A 881 -6.60 16.09 2.04
N ALA A 882 -6.42 17.20 2.75
CA ALA A 882 -7.18 17.46 3.98
C ALA A 882 -8.69 17.48 3.71
N SER A 883 -9.14 18.14 2.64
CA SER A 883 -10.55 18.18 2.23
C SER A 883 -11.12 16.80 1.87
N ALA A 884 -10.29 15.87 1.43
CA ALA A 884 -10.68 14.47 1.24
C ALA A 884 -10.80 13.71 2.57
N LEU A 885 -9.84 13.90 3.49
CA LEU A 885 -9.84 13.26 4.80
C LEU A 885 -10.97 13.77 5.71
N ASP A 886 -11.23 15.08 5.73
CA ASP A 886 -12.39 15.67 6.42
C ASP A 886 -13.70 15.03 5.92
N TYR A 887 -13.88 14.94 4.59
CA TYR A 887 -15.05 14.28 4.00
C TYR A 887 -15.23 12.84 4.49
N ILE A 888 -14.19 12.01 4.48
CA ILE A 888 -14.31 10.60 4.91
C ILE A 888 -14.43 10.42 6.43
N HIS A 889 -13.87 11.33 7.24
CA HIS A 889 -13.96 11.29 8.70
C HIS A 889 -15.27 11.85 9.26
N ASN A 890 -15.73 12.98 8.72
CA ASN A 890 -16.76 13.82 9.36
C ASN A 890 -18.06 13.96 8.54
N HIS A 891 -18.05 13.65 7.24
CA HIS A 891 -19.22 13.77 6.35
C HIS A 891 -19.75 12.42 5.85
N LEU A 892 -19.06 11.32 6.16
CA LEU A 892 -19.59 9.97 6.06
C LEU A 892 -20.16 9.52 7.41
N THR A 893 -21.11 8.60 7.37
CA THR A 893 -21.60 7.91 8.57
C THR A 893 -21.88 6.45 8.20
N PRO A 894 -21.22 5.46 8.83
CA PRO A 894 -20.08 5.60 9.76
C PRO A 894 -18.88 6.36 9.15
N PRO A 895 -18.01 6.98 9.99
CA PRO A 895 -16.71 7.48 9.56
C PRO A 895 -15.86 6.41 8.89
N LEU A 896 -15.04 6.79 7.91
CA LEU A 896 -14.11 5.91 7.20
C LEU A 896 -12.67 6.37 7.46
N VAL A 897 -11.81 5.44 7.89
CA VAL A 897 -10.36 5.64 8.04
C VAL A 897 -9.66 5.04 6.83
N HIS A 898 -8.68 5.73 6.25
CA HIS A 898 -7.94 5.29 5.06
C HIS A 898 -6.79 4.32 5.38
N CYS A 899 -6.17 4.48 6.55
CA CYS A 899 -5.08 3.64 7.09
C CYS A 899 -3.72 3.69 6.32
N ASP A 900 -3.65 4.31 5.14
CA ASP A 900 -2.43 4.33 4.31
C ASP A 900 -2.28 5.66 3.52
N VAL A 901 -2.31 6.79 4.23
CA VAL A 901 -2.12 8.13 3.64
C VAL A 901 -0.62 8.43 3.48
N LYS A 902 -0.16 8.58 2.24
CA LYS A 902 1.26 8.80 1.85
C LYS A 902 1.37 9.39 0.43
N PRO A 903 2.53 9.95 0.01
CA PRO A 903 2.71 10.56 -1.31
C PRO A 903 2.45 9.64 -2.51
N SER A 904 2.68 8.33 -2.41
CA SER A 904 2.41 7.39 -3.51
C SER A 904 0.92 7.26 -3.84
N ASN A 905 0.06 7.45 -2.81
CA ASN A 905 -1.39 7.25 -2.86
C ASN A 905 -2.15 8.56 -3.18
N ILE A 906 -1.42 9.67 -3.35
CA ILE A 906 -1.95 10.98 -3.73
C ILE A 906 -1.56 11.22 -5.19
N LEU A 907 -2.52 11.10 -6.10
CA LEU A 907 -2.31 11.28 -7.52
C LEU A 907 -2.69 12.71 -7.94
N LEU A 908 -1.93 13.29 -8.87
CA LEU A 908 -2.16 14.63 -9.41
C LEU A 908 -2.75 14.53 -10.82
N ASP A 909 -3.90 15.18 -11.03
CA ASP A 909 -4.52 15.25 -12.34
C ASP A 909 -3.92 16.36 -13.22
N ASP A 910 -4.52 16.54 -14.40
CA ASP A 910 -4.17 17.51 -15.44
C ASP A 910 -4.17 18.97 -14.95
N ASP A 911 -4.99 19.32 -13.95
CA ASP A 911 -5.04 20.65 -13.33
C ASP A 911 -4.12 20.76 -12.08
N MET A 912 -3.26 19.76 -11.84
CA MET A 912 -2.50 19.55 -10.59
C MET A 912 -3.38 19.41 -9.33
N THR A 913 -4.66 19.05 -9.50
CA THR A 913 -5.58 18.82 -8.36
C THR A 913 -5.26 17.49 -7.69
N ALA A 914 -5.14 17.49 -6.36
CA ALA A 914 -4.82 16.28 -5.61
C ALA A 914 -6.02 15.31 -5.50
N ARG A 915 -5.75 14.02 -5.73
CA ARG A 915 -6.73 12.91 -5.66
C ARG A 915 -6.18 11.77 -4.82
N LEU A 916 -6.74 11.58 -3.64
CA LEU A 916 -6.39 10.47 -2.73
C LEU A 916 -7.05 9.16 -3.20
N GLY A 917 -6.32 8.05 -3.15
CA GLY A 917 -6.79 6.73 -3.56
C GLY A 917 -5.96 5.57 -2.97
N ASP A 918 -6.14 4.37 -3.53
CA ASP A 918 -5.73 3.09 -2.94
C ASP A 918 -6.38 2.82 -1.58
N PHE A 919 -7.70 2.61 -1.62
CA PHE A 919 -8.50 2.32 -0.41
C PHE A 919 -8.40 0.85 0.04
N GLY A 920 -7.44 0.08 -0.47
CA GLY A 920 -7.32 -1.36 -0.24
C GLY A 920 -7.04 -1.81 1.20
N SER A 921 -6.95 -0.88 2.15
CA SER A 921 -6.79 -1.12 3.60
C SER A 921 -7.70 -0.24 4.48
N ALA A 922 -8.64 0.49 3.86
CA ALA A 922 -9.53 1.43 4.56
C ALA A 922 -10.62 0.71 5.36
N LYS A 923 -11.02 1.25 6.52
CA LYS A 923 -11.98 0.62 7.44
C LYS A 923 -13.00 1.63 8.00
N PHE A 924 -14.28 1.26 8.01
CA PHE A 924 -15.35 2.05 8.61
C PHE A 924 -15.41 1.85 10.14
N LEU A 925 -15.69 2.92 10.90
CA LEU A 925 -15.73 2.90 12.37
C LEU A 925 -17.17 2.74 12.88
N PHE A 926 -17.46 1.58 13.47
CA PHE A 926 -18.75 1.25 14.09
C PHE A 926 -18.68 1.42 15.62
N PRO A 927 -19.44 2.33 16.24
CA PRO A 927 -19.26 2.69 17.65
C PRO A 927 -19.41 1.56 18.69
N ASP A 928 -20.21 0.53 18.39
CA ASP A 928 -20.61 -0.50 19.36
C ASP A 928 -19.95 -1.88 19.15
N LEU A 929 -19.06 -2.03 18.16
CA LEU A 929 -18.25 -3.24 18.02
C LEU A 929 -17.00 -3.17 18.89
N VAL A 930 -16.97 -3.96 19.96
CA VAL A 930 -15.70 -4.41 20.58
C VAL A 930 -15.08 -5.43 19.61
N SER A 931 -14.42 -4.93 18.56
CA SER A 931 -13.79 -5.77 17.53
C SER A 931 -12.66 -6.59 18.11
N LEU A 932 -12.93 -7.88 18.37
CA LEU A 932 -11.92 -8.89 18.70
C LEU A 932 -11.24 -9.44 17.43
N GLU A 933 -10.98 -8.56 16.47
CA GLU A 933 -10.28 -8.89 15.23
C GLU A 933 -8.77 -8.94 15.48
N SER A 934 -8.05 -9.71 14.66
CA SER A 934 -6.67 -10.08 14.95
C SER A 934 -5.69 -8.90 14.80
N LEU A 935 -4.79 -8.78 15.78
CA LEU A 935 -3.56 -7.96 15.75
C LEU A 935 -2.57 -8.29 14.59
N ALA A 936 -3.00 -9.10 13.62
CA ALA A 936 -2.26 -9.46 12.42
C ALA A 936 -2.58 -8.56 11.21
N ASP A 937 -3.62 -7.73 11.29
CA ASP A 937 -4.16 -6.95 10.15
C ASP A 937 -4.07 -5.42 10.36
N ILE A 938 -2.89 -4.97 10.80
CA ILE A 938 -2.53 -3.54 10.87
C ILE A 938 -1.88 -3.15 9.54
N GLY A 939 -2.72 -2.87 8.54
CA GLY A 939 -2.30 -2.32 7.25
C GLY A 939 -1.83 -0.86 7.38
N GLY A 940 -0.78 -0.50 6.63
CA GLY A 940 -0.23 0.85 6.55
C GLY A 940 1.26 0.86 6.19
N THR A 941 1.78 2.02 5.80
CA THR A 941 3.18 2.17 5.34
C THR A 941 4.12 2.68 6.44
N ILE A 942 5.28 2.03 6.58
CA ILE A 942 6.34 2.40 7.53
C ILE A 942 6.71 3.88 7.37
N GLY A 943 6.77 4.61 8.48
CA GLY A 943 6.95 6.08 8.53
C GLY A 943 5.64 6.86 8.68
N TYR A 944 4.54 6.37 8.10
CA TYR A 944 3.22 7.03 8.13
C TYR A 944 2.25 6.40 9.13
N ILE A 945 2.49 5.14 9.53
CA ILE A 945 1.70 4.42 10.55
C ILE A 945 1.71 5.23 11.86
N ALA A 946 0.52 5.47 12.42
CA ALA A 946 0.36 6.15 13.69
C ALA A 946 0.90 5.30 14.86
N PRO A 947 1.66 5.86 15.83
CA PRO A 947 2.37 5.09 16.84
C PRO A 947 1.48 4.13 17.66
N GLU A 948 0.24 4.53 17.93
CA GLU A 948 -0.71 3.74 18.71
C GLU A 948 -1.14 2.43 18.02
N TYR A 949 -1.07 2.35 16.68
CA TYR A 949 -1.39 1.11 15.96
C TYR A 949 -0.32 0.04 16.22
N GLY A 950 0.95 0.43 16.25
CA GLY A 950 2.05 -0.44 16.68
C GLY A 950 1.98 -0.89 18.15
N MET A 951 1.17 -0.21 18.97
CA MET A 951 0.89 -0.56 20.37
C MET A 951 -0.36 -1.45 20.52
N GLY A 952 -1.05 -1.80 19.43
CA GLY A 952 -2.26 -2.62 19.46
C GLY A 952 -3.53 -1.85 19.86
N CYS A 953 -3.54 -0.52 19.76
CA CYS A 953 -4.75 0.28 19.91
C CYS A 953 -5.69 0.11 18.70
N GLN A 954 -6.98 0.35 18.90
CA GLN A 954 -7.99 0.28 17.84
C GLN A 954 -7.77 1.37 16.77
N ILE A 955 -8.14 1.05 15.53
CA ILE A 955 -8.09 1.95 14.38
C ILE A 955 -9.02 3.15 14.61
N SER A 956 -8.57 4.36 14.25
CA SER A 956 -9.31 5.60 14.48
C SER A 956 -9.01 6.67 13.42
N THR A 957 -9.89 7.66 13.27
CA THR A 957 -9.65 8.83 12.41
C THR A 957 -8.39 9.60 12.80
N GLY A 958 -8.00 9.56 14.08
CA GLY A 958 -6.75 10.14 14.57
C GLY A 958 -5.50 9.53 13.94
N GLY A 959 -5.55 8.28 13.46
CA GLY A 959 -4.41 7.65 12.78
C GLY A 959 -4.12 8.28 11.41
N ASP A 960 -5.15 8.50 10.59
CA ASP A 960 -5.03 9.24 9.33
C ASP A 960 -4.55 10.70 9.56
N VAL A 961 -4.95 11.33 10.67
CA VAL A 961 -4.45 12.67 11.05
C VAL A 961 -2.94 12.64 11.28
N TYR A 962 -2.41 11.60 11.93
CA TYR A 962 -0.96 11.44 12.09
C TYR A 962 -0.26 11.27 10.75
N SER A 963 -0.76 10.39 9.88
CA SER A 963 -0.21 10.16 8.54
C SER A 963 -0.25 11.44 7.68
N PHE A 964 -1.32 12.24 7.80
CA PHE A 964 -1.42 13.56 7.17
C PHE A 964 -0.43 14.59 7.77
N GLY A 965 -0.18 14.54 9.08
CA GLY A 965 0.85 15.36 9.73
C GLY A 965 2.25 15.05 9.21
N VAL A 966 2.59 13.76 9.11
CA VAL A 966 3.85 13.27 8.52
C VAL A 966 3.98 13.74 7.07
N LEU A 967 2.96 13.52 6.24
CA LEU A 967 2.88 13.98 4.85
C LEU A 967 3.08 15.51 4.70
N LEU A 968 2.48 16.31 5.58
CA LEU A 968 2.62 17.77 5.55
C LEU A 968 4.05 18.22 5.88
N LEU A 969 4.69 17.56 6.84
CA LEU A 969 6.08 17.83 7.22
C LEU A 969 7.08 17.39 6.13
N GLU A 970 6.83 16.23 5.52
CA GLU A 970 7.54 15.72 4.34
C GLU A 970 7.45 16.71 3.16
N MET A 971 6.24 17.18 2.83
CA MET A 971 6.05 18.18 1.77
C MET A 971 6.79 19.51 2.04
N LEU A 972 7.01 19.91 3.30
CA LEU A 972 7.70 21.16 3.63
C LEU A 972 9.23 21.04 3.63
N THR A 973 9.75 19.83 3.89
CA THR A 973 11.20 19.56 4.03
C THR A 973 11.83 18.85 2.82
N GLY A 974 11.02 18.21 1.98
CA GLY A 974 11.50 17.41 0.85
C GLY A 974 12.18 16.10 1.28
N LYS A 975 11.94 15.63 2.51
CA LYS A 975 12.58 14.43 3.08
C LYS A 975 11.56 13.34 3.38
N GLN A 976 11.84 12.11 2.92
CA GLN A 976 11.00 10.96 3.23
C GLN A 976 11.00 10.68 4.75
N PRO A 977 9.90 10.23 5.36
CA PRO A 977 9.90 9.77 6.76
C PRO A 977 10.86 8.59 7.05
N THR A 978 11.42 7.98 6.01
CA THR A 978 12.43 6.90 6.03
C THR A 978 13.79 7.32 5.48
N ASP A 979 14.04 8.63 5.28
CA ASP A 979 15.31 9.21 4.84
C ASP A 979 16.44 8.92 5.85
N ASP A 980 17.65 8.61 5.37
CA ASP A 980 18.80 8.27 6.23
C ASP A 980 19.21 9.41 7.20
N THR A 981 18.80 10.65 6.96
CA THR A 981 18.98 11.77 7.89
C THR A 981 18.03 11.73 9.10
N PHE A 982 17.06 10.80 9.12
CA PHE A 982 16.19 10.46 10.26
C PHE A 982 16.62 9.17 10.96
N ALA A 983 17.92 8.89 10.96
CA ALA A 983 18.53 7.85 11.78
C ALA A 983 18.24 8.03 13.29
N ASP A 984 18.65 7.05 14.09
CA ASP A 984 18.64 7.11 15.56
C ASP A 984 17.23 7.24 16.18
N GLY A 985 16.18 6.91 15.43
CA GLY A 985 14.79 6.88 15.91
C GLY A 985 14.14 8.26 16.01
N VAL A 986 14.78 9.28 15.44
CA VAL A 986 14.24 10.63 15.35
C VAL A 986 13.22 10.65 14.20
N SER A 987 11.94 10.58 14.54
CA SER A 987 10.87 10.76 13.54
C SER A 987 10.96 12.15 12.88
N ILE A 988 10.41 12.29 11.68
CA ILE A 988 10.30 13.59 10.99
C ILE A 988 9.61 14.66 11.88
N HIS A 989 8.65 14.26 12.71
CA HIS A 989 8.08 15.13 13.76
C HIS A 989 9.17 15.61 14.74
N ASN A 990 9.87 14.69 15.41
CA ASN A 990 10.86 15.03 16.44
C ASN A 990 12.02 15.87 15.88
N PHE A 991 12.46 15.60 14.64
CA PHE A 991 13.48 16.39 13.96
C PHE A 991 13.03 17.84 13.78
N ILE A 992 11.82 18.05 13.28
CA ILE A 992 11.31 19.37 12.93
C ILE A 992 10.90 20.16 14.17
N ASP A 993 10.32 19.50 15.19
CA ASP A 993 10.00 20.11 16.48
C ASP A 993 11.27 20.66 17.15
N SER A 994 12.38 19.92 17.11
CA SER A 994 13.69 20.36 17.64
C SER A 994 14.29 21.60 16.92
N MET A 995 13.74 21.97 15.77
CA MET A 995 14.10 23.14 14.97
C MET A 995 13.02 24.25 14.99
N PHE A 996 11.86 24.00 15.58
CA PHE A 996 10.72 24.92 15.59
C PHE A 996 10.78 25.87 16.81
N PRO A 997 10.45 27.17 16.67
CA PRO A 997 10.11 27.89 15.44
C PRO A 997 11.31 28.52 14.72
N ASP A 998 12.48 28.59 15.35
CA ASP A 998 13.54 29.53 14.97
C ASP A 998 14.51 29.03 13.89
N ARG A 999 14.68 27.71 13.75
CA ARG A 999 15.63 27.08 12.81
C ARG A 999 14.95 26.37 11.64
N VAL A 1000 13.63 26.50 11.52
CA VAL A 1000 12.82 25.90 10.44
C VAL A 1000 13.37 26.23 9.05
N ALA A 1001 13.93 27.42 8.84
CA ALA A 1001 14.51 27.83 7.55
C ALA A 1001 15.69 26.95 7.08
N GLU A 1002 16.40 26.27 7.99
CA GLU A 1002 17.55 25.41 7.67
C GLU A 1002 17.14 24.04 7.10
N ILE A 1003 15.87 23.67 7.22
CA ILE A 1003 15.37 22.31 6.97
C ILE A 1003 14.24 22.24 5.92
N LEU A 1004 13.84 23.38 5.35
CA LEU A 1004 12.87 23.41 4.26
C LEU A 1004 13.47 22.86 2.97
N ASP A 1005 12.61 22.33 2.10
CA ASP A 1005 12.97 22.01 0.73
C ASP A 1005 13.47 23.29 0.01
N PRO A 1006 14.73 23.36 -0.44
CA PRO A 1006 15.28 24.56 -1.06
C PRO A 1006 14.60 24.89 -2.40
N TYR A 1007 14.03 23.89 -3.09
CA TYR A 1007 13.34 24.06 -4.36
C TYR A 1007 11.91 24.59 -4.20
N MET A 1008 11.32 24.49 -3.00
CA MET A 1008 10.00 25.06 -2.69
C MET A 1008 9.94 26.58 -2.85
N MET A 1009 11.10 27.26 -2.83
CA MET A 1009 11.25 28.72 -2.95
C MET A 1009 11.51 29.22 -4.38
N HIS A 1010 11.49 28.35 -5.40
CA HIS A 1010 11.60 28.76 -6.81
C HIS A 1010 10.29 29.38 -7.35
N GLU A 1011 9.89 30.52 -6.78
CA GLU A 1011 9.02 31.47 -7.48
C GLU A 1011 9.89 32.62 -8.01
N GLU A 1012 9.88 32.81 -9.33
CA GLU A 1012 10.70 33.84 -9.96
C GLU A 1012 10.28 35.24 -9.49
N HIS A 1013 11.17 35.86 -8.71
CA HIS A 1013 11.08 37.20 -8.13
C HIS A 1013 10.02 37.35 -7.01
N GLN A 1014 10.45 37.56 -5.75
CA GLN A 1014 10.18 38.79 -4.94
C GLN A 1014 10.55 38.69 -3.44
N VAL A 1015 11.41 39.63 -3.00
CA VAL A 1015 11.30 40.56 -1.84
C VAL A 1015 10.75 40.12 -0.46
N TYR A 1016 9.79 39.19 -0.31
CA TYR A 1016 9.08 38.92 0.95
C TYR A 1016 9.37 37.57 1.69
N PRO A 1017 10.59 37.00 1.72
CA PRO A 1017 10.85 35.73 2.42
C PRO A 1017 10.35 35.68 3.87
N ALA A 1018 10.56 36.76 4.64
CA ALA A 1018 10.21 36.81 6.06
C ALA A 1018 8.69 36.84 6.32
N GLU A 1019 7.92 37.61 5.54
CA GLU A 1019 6.45 37.67 5.73
C GLU A 1019 5.79 36.33 5.41
N TRP A 1020 6.25 35.61 4.37
CA TRP A 1020 5.74 34.27 4.05
C TRP A 1020 6.18 33.21 5.06
N PHE A 1021 7.39 33.34 5.61
CA PHE A 1021 7.90 32.44 6.63
C PHE A 1021 7.08 32.51 7.93
N GLU A 1022 6.78 33.71 8.41
CA GLU A 1022 5.94 33.91 9.61
C GLU A 1022 4.45 33.59 9.33
N ALA A 1023 3.89 34.03 8.20
CA ALA A 1023 2.44 33.98 7.97
C ALA A 1023 1.93 32.68 7.31
N CYS A 1024 2.80 31.91 6.66
CA CYS A 1024 2.44 30.66 5.99
C CYS A 1024 3.25 29.48 6.52
N ILE A 1025 4.59 29.56 6.50
CA ILE A 1025 5.45 28.38 6.73
C ILE A 1025 5.42 27.94 8.20
N LYS A 1026 5.60 28.85 9.16
CA LYS A 1026 5.47 28.51 10.59
C LYS A 1026 4.09 27.91 10.94
N PRO A 1027 2.96 28.48 10.49
CA PRO A 1027 1.64 27.84 10.64
C PRO A 1027 1.52 26.44 10.04
N LEU A 1028 2.11 26.19 8.86
CA LEU A 1028 2.07 24.86 8.21
C LEU A 1028 2.91 23.82 8.99
N VAL A 1029 4.09 24.19 9.46
CA VAL A 1029 4.93 23.32 10.30
C VAL A 1029 4.26 23.05 11.65
N ALA A 1030 3.76 24.09 12.34
CA ALA A 1030 3.02 23.94 13.58
C ALA A 1030 1.78 23.05 13.43
N LEU A 1031 1.09 23.13 12.28
CA LEU A 1031 -0.02 22.24 11.96
C LEU A 1031 0.45 20.81 11.77
N GLY A 1032 1.48 20.58 10.93
CA GLY A 1032 2.06 19.25 10.69
C GLY A 1032 2.51 18.56 11.97
N LEU A 1033 3.18 19.29 12.87
CA LEU A 1033 3.54 18.83 14.21
C LEU A 1033 2.29 18.49 15.04
N SER A 1034 1.30 19.39 15.13
CA SER A 1034 0.06 19.13 15.90
C SER A 1034 -0.73 17.92 15.39
N CYS A 1035 -0.71 17.66 14.09
CA CYS A 1035 -1.34 16.48 13.49
C CYS A 1035 -0.57 15.18 13.80
N SER A 1036 0.76 15.24 13.87
CA SER A 1036 1.65 14.08 14.10
C SER A 1036 2.05 13.86 15.57
N MET A 1037 1.28 14.41 16.52
CA MET A 1037 1.46 14.13 17.95
C MET A 1037 1.35 12.62 18.28
N VAL A 1038 2.15 12.12 19.22
CA VAL A 1038 2.18 10.68 19.56
C VAL A 1038 0.85 10.17 20.11
N SER A 1039 0.13 10.98 20.91
CA SER A 1039 -1.19 10.64 21.45
C SER A 1039 -2.32 11.11 20.52
N PRO A 1040 -3.29 10.24 20.14
CA PRO A 1040 -4.42 10.62 19.29
C PRO A 1040 -5.32 11.71 19.86
N LYS A 1041 -5.34 11.90 21.19
CA LYS A 1041 -6.21 12.88 21.88
C LYS A 1041 -5.71 14.31 21.75
N ASP A 1042 -4.43 14.47 21.42
CA ASP A 1042 -3.75 15.76 21.30
C ASP A 1042 -3.64 16.21 19.82
N ARG A 1043 -4.17 15.40 18.90
CA ARG A 1043 -4.29 15.70 17.47
C ARG A 1043 -5.59 16.47 17.19
N PRO A 1044 -5.59 17.48 16.31
CA PRO A 1044 -6.81 18.16 15.85
C PRO A 1044 -7.68 17.23 14.99
N GLY A 1045 -9.00 17.44 14.98
CA GLY A 1045 -9.89 16.77 14.02
C GLY A 1045 -9.67 17.31 12.60
N MET A 1046 -9.90 16.50 11.56
CA MET A 1046 -9.65 16.93 10.17
C MET A 1046 -10.43 18.19 9.75
N GLN A 1047 -11.59 18.46 10.35
CA GLN A 1047 -12.34 19.69 10.14
C GLN A 1047 -11.53 20.93 10.57
N ASP A 1048 -10.83 20.88 11.71
CA ASP A 1048 -9.96 21.95 12.19
C ASP A 1048 -8.69 22.07 11.34
N VAL A 1049 -8.14 20.94 10.87
CA VAL A 1049 -6.99 20.89 9.96
C VAL A 1049 -7.33 21.58 8.63
N CYS A 1050 -8.50 21.27 8.04
CA CYS A 1050 -9.04 21.95 6.89
C CYS A 1050 -9.22 23.45 7.13
N ALA A 1051 -9.83 23.84 8.25
CA ALA A 1051 -10.03 25.26 8.57
C ALA A 1051 -8.71 26.04 8.66
N LYS A 1052 -7.69 25.46 9.30
CA LYS A 1052 -6.33 26.05 9.40
C LYS A 1052 -5.63 26.13 8.03
N LEU A 1053 -5.69 25.08 7.21
CA LEU A 1053 -5.10 25.08 5.86
C LEU A 1053 -5.78 26.09 4.93
N CYS A 1054 -7.11 26.18 4.96
CA CYS A 1054 -7.85 27.20 4.21
C CYS A 1054 -7.48 28.62 4.64
N ALA A 1055 -7.27 28.87 5.94
CA ALA A 1055 -6.80 30.16 6.43
C ALA A 1055 -5.39 30.49 5.89
N VAL A 1056 -4.44 29.55 5.94
CA VAL A 1056 -3.10 29.74 5.33
C VAL A 1056 -3.19 29.95 3.81
N LYS A 1057 -4.04 29.20 3.10
CA LYS A 1057 -4.24 29.33 1.65
C LYS A 1057 -4.78 30.72 1.27
N GLU A 1058 -5.77 31.25 1.99
CA GLU A 1058 -6.23 32.63 1.77
C GLU A 1058 -5.18 33.68 2.17
N THR A 1059 -4.37 33.46 3.21
CA THR A 1059 -3.26 34.35 3.57
C THR A 1059 -2.18 34.38 2.48
N PHE A 1060 -1.80 33.23 1.93
CA PHE A 1060 -0.88 33.14 0.79
C PHE A 1060 -1.43 33.86 -0.46
N LEU A 1061 -2.71 33.62 -0.80
CA LEU A 1061 -3.39 34.30 -1.91
C LEU A 1061 -3.50 35.81 -1.70
N GLN A 1062 -3.61 36.30 -0.46
CA GLN A 1062 -3.59 37.74 -0.16
C GLN A 1062 -2.24 38.38 -0.44
N PHE A 1063 -1.10 37.71 -0.19
CA PHE A 1063 0.20 38.22 -0.62
C PHE A 1063 0.30 38.30 -2.14
N GLY A 1064 -0.22 37.30 -2.87
CA GLY A 1064 -0.35 37.37 -4.34
C GLY A 1064 -1.16 38.59 -4.80
N ARG A 1065 -2.31 38.86 -4.16
CA ARG A 1065 -3.15 40.04 -4.45
C ARG A 1065 -2.51 41.38 -4.04
N ARG A 1066 -1.54 41.41 -3.12
CA ARG A 1066 -0.76 42.64 -2.82
C ARG A 1066 0.14 43.08 -3.98
N ARG A 1067 0.45 42.21 -4.96
CA ARG A 1067 1.18 42.59 -6.18
C ARG A 1067 0.39 43.55 -7.10
N SER A 1068 -0.95 43.54 -7.04
CA SER A 1068 -1.81 44.24 -8.02
C SER A 1068 -2.34 45.60 -7.55
N LEU A 1069 -1.64 46.30 -6.65
CA LEU A 1069 -1.97 47.66 -6.20
C LEU A 1069 -0.75 48.60 -6.30
N PRO A 1070 -0.81 49.69 -7.09
CA PRO A 1070 0.28 50.66 -7.17
C PRO A 1070 0.49 51.45 -5.87
N PHE A 1071 1.74 51.84 -5.63
CA PHE A 1071 2.12 52.76 -4.55
C PHE A 1071 1.37 54.09 -4.63
N HIS A 1072 0.84 54.57 -3.49
CA HIS A 1072 0.69 56.00 -3.23
C HIS A 1072 1.14 56.35 -1.80
N ARG A 1073 1.65 57.57 -1.62
CA ARG A 1073 2.34 58.04 -0.41
C ARG A 1073 1.37 58.46 0.70
N SER A 1074 1.88 58.43 1.95
CA SER A 1074 1.60 59.34 3.09
C SER A 1074 0.17 59.89 3.26
N ASP A 1075 -0.48 59.70 4.40
CA ASP A 1075 0.01 60.29 5.65
C ASP A 1075 -0.43 59.53 6.94
N GLY A 1076 0.12 59.95 8.09
CA GLY A 1076 -0.07 59.29 9.38
C GLY A 1076 -1.34 59.65 10.16
N GLY A 1077 -1.75 58.78 11.09
CA GLY A 1077 -2.87 59.04 12.00
C GLY A 1077 -3.10 57.95 13.05
N GLN A 1078 -2.58 58.13 14.27
CA GLN A 1078 -2.99 57.32 15.42
C GLN A 1078 -4.42 57.68 15.85
N ARG A 1079 -5.23 56.69 16.27
CA ARG A 1079 -5.98 56.73 17.55
C ARG A 1079 -6.58 55.38 17.95
N SER A 1080 -7.03 55.32 19.20
CA SER A 1080 -7.21 54.11 20.00
C SER A 1080 -8.61 53.97 20.60
N ALA A 1081 -8.89 52.75 21.09
CA ALA A 1081 -10.04 52.34 21.93
C ALA A 1081 -11.43 52.33 21.27
N GLY A 1082 -12.38 51.48 21.71
CA GLY A 1082 -12.27 50.37 22.67
C GLY A 1082 -13.58 50.05 23.39
N VAL A 1083 -13.69 48.84 23.99
CA VAL A 1083 -14.83 48.32 24.80
C VAL A 1083 -16.12 48.08 23.97
N GLY A 1084 -16.90 47.00 24.14
CA GLY A 1084 -16.75 45.76 24.94
C GLY A 1084 -18.13 45.09 25.18
N ASN A 1085 -18.17 43.81 25.58
CA ASN A 1085 -19.28 43.07 26.23
C ASN A 1085 -20.72 43.17 25.63
N LEU A 1086 -21.45 42.09 25.28
CA LEU A 1086 -21.85 40.97 26.18
C LEU A 1086 -22.57 39.83 25.40
N LEU A 1087 -22.82 38.73 26.11
CA LEU A 1087 -23.53 37.48 25.73
C LEU A 1087 -24.84 37.63 24.92
N LEU A 1088 -25.09 36.70 23.98
CA LEU A 1088 -26.20 35.71 24.03
C LEU A 1088 -26.33 34.86 22.74
N SER A 1089 -26.64 33.58 22.91
CA SER A 1089 -27.29 32.69 21.91
C SER A 1089 -28.78 32.48 22.32
N PRO A 1090 -29.68 31.84 21.54
CA PRO A 1090 -29.47 31.02 20.34
C PRO A 1090 -30.47 31.17 19.16
N SER A 1091 -30.08 30.61 18.01
CA SER A 1091 -30.93 29.94 16.97
C SER A 1091 -32.19 30.61 16.38
N ARG A 1092 -32.19 30.88 15.06
CA ARG A 1092 -32.97 30.10 14.03
C ARG A 1092 -33.01 30.77 12.64
N ASN A 1093 -32.90 29.93 11.61
CA ASN A 1093 -33.16 30.06 10.18
C ASN A 1093 -33.92 31.31 9.65
N ARG A 1094 -33.39 31.94 8.58
CA ARG A 1094 -33.99 31.78 7.23
C ARG A 1094 -33.09 32.22 6.06
N THR A 1095 -33.39 31.62 4.92
CA THR A 1095 -32.81 31.76 3.57
C THR A 1095 -32.99 33.13 2.92
N THR A 1096 -31.99 33.55 2.13
CA THR A 1096 -32.16 34.32 0.89
C THR A 1096 -31.14 33.89 -0.17
N HIS A 1097 -31.54 33.87 -1.45
CA HIS A 1097 -30.59 33.84 -2.56
C HIS A 1097 -30.03 35.24 -2.82
N CYS A 1098 -28.75 35.32 -3.21
CA CYS A 1098 -28.29 36.37 -4.10
C CYS A 1098 -27.09 35.86 -4.90
N GLY A 1099 -27.21 35.80 -6.23
CA GLY A 1099 -26.08 35.55 -7.11
C GLY A 1099 -25.52 36.88 -7.62
N ALA A 1100 -24.21 37.07 -7.54
CA ALA A 1100 -23.50 38.16 -8.18
C ALA A 1100 -22.10 37.69 -8.59
N THR A 1101 -21.75 37.88 -9.86
CA THR A 1101 -20.45 37.50 -10.43
C THR A 1101 -19.39 38.55 -10.18
N ALA A 1102 -18.16 38.13 -9.88
CA ALA A 1102 -16.98 39.01 -9.81
C ALA A 1102 -15.75 38.35 -10.48
N ALA A 1103 -15.86 38.12 -11.79
CA ALA A 1103 -14.69 38.22 -12.67
C ALA A 1103 -14.55 39.71 -13.09
N SER A 1104 -13.37 40.28 -13.34
CA SER A 1104 -12.02 39.72 -13.35
C SER A 1104 -10.98 40.79 -12.99
N CYS A 1105 -9.78 40.34 -12.58
CA CYS A 1105 -8.53 41.08 -12.80
C CYS A 1105 -7.51 40.10 -13.37
N GLY A 1106 -7.47 40.01 -14.69
CA GLY A 1106 -6.37 39.36 -15.42
C GLY A 1106 -5.38 40.42 -15.95
N GLU A 1107 -4.43 39.95 -16.75
CA GLU A 1107 -3.60 40.78 -17.65
C GLU A 1107 -2.73 41.87 -17.01
N HIS A 1108 -1.51 41.51 -16.57
CA HIS A 1108 -0.30 42.27 -16.89
C HIS A 1108 0.98 41.43 -16.66
N CYS A 1109 1.19 40.40 -17.51
CA CYS A 1109 2.52 39.78 -17.67
C CYS A 1109 2.67 38.98 -18.99
N HIS A 1110 2.29 39.58 -20.13
CA HIS A 1110 2.65 39.06 -21.46
C HIS A 1110 3.10 40.19 -22.40
N GLN A 1111 4.38 40.19 -22.75
CA GLN A 1111 4.85 40.57 -24.09
C GLN A 1111 5.88 39.53 -24.56
N PRO A 1112 6.08 39.37 -25.88
CA PRO A 1112 6.46 38.08 -26.44
C PRO A 1112 7.97 37.90 -26.62
N LEU A 1113 8.43 36.67 -26.41
CA LEU A 1113 9.58 36.10 -27.11
C LEU A 1113 9.09 35.08 -28.15
N GLN A 1114 9.89 34.85 -29.18
CA GLN A 1114 9.45 34.19 -30.41
C GLN A 1114 9.34 32.66 -30.27
N ILE A 1115 8.43 32.07 -31.05
CA ILE A 1115 8.33 30.63 -31.22
C ILE A 1115 9.46 30.17 -32.15
N THR A 1116 10.54 29.65 -31.59
CA THR A 1116 11.46 28.73 -32.27
C THR A 1116 11.08 27.28 -31.91
N LYS A 1117 11.16 26.37 -32.88
CA LYS A 1117 10.90 24.95 -32.66
C LYS A 1117 12.01 24.33 -31.80
N LEU A 1118 11.64 23.39 -30.93
CA LEU A 1118 12.52 22.32 -30.44
C LEU A 1118 11.84 20.97 -30.73
N PRO A 1119 12.53 20.00 -31.35
CA PRO A 1119 12.00 18.66 -31.61
C PRO A 1119 12.17 17.72 -30.41
N SER A 1120 11.79 16.45 -30.59
CA SER A 1120 11.55 15.45 -29.55
C SER A 1120 12.74 14.52 -29.23
N ASN A 1121 12.85 14.16 -27.95
CA ASN A 1121 13.68 13.06 -27.39
C ASN A 1121 15.21 13.37 -27.46
N ILE A 1122 16.11 12.74 -26.69
CA ILE A 1122 16.29 11.30 -26.41
C ILE A 1122 16.23 10.94 -24.92
N LEU A 1123 15.69 9.75 -24.67
CA LEU A 1123 15.80 8.98 -23.43
C LEU A 1123 16.48 7.66 -23.84
N LEU A 1124 17.55 7.24 -23.16
CA LEU A 1124 18.23 5.97 -23.43
C LEU A 1124 18.54 5.22 -22.13
N ASP A 1125 17.50 4.57 -21.61
CA ASP A 1125 17.64 3.32 -20.88
C ASP A 1125 17.71 2.18 -21.93
N VAL A 1126 18.41 1.07 -21.64
CA VAL A 1126 18.76 0.07 -22.66
C VAL A 1126 17.62 -0.93 -22.87
N ASP A 1127 16.80 -0.66 -23.89
CA ASP A 1127 15.69 -1.53 -24.29
C ASP A 1127 16.19 -2.87 -24.88
N ILE A 1128 15.73 -3.99 -24.30
CA ILE A 1128 16.03 -5.35 -24.77
C ILE A 1128 15.43 -5.62 -26.16
N THR A 1129 14.46 -4.82 -26.61
CA THR A 1129 13.95 -4.83 -27.99
C THR A 1129 15.06 -4.50 -29.01
N ALA A 1130 16.14 -3.82 -28.61
CA ALA A 1130 17.30 -3.58 -29.48
C ALA A 1130 18.07 -4.86 -29.88
N LEU A 1131 17.88 -5.99 -29.18
CA LEU A 1131 18.43 -7.29 -29.57
C LEU A 1131 17.53 -8.06 -30.56
N LEU A 1132 16.25 -7.68 -30.69
CA LEU A 1132 15.25 -8.31 -31.56
C LEU A 1132 14.26 -7.23 -32.04
N GLY A 1133 14.65 -6.48 -33.07
CA GLY A 1133 13.88 -5.36 -33.60
C GLY A 1133 12.47 -5.72 -34.12
N ASP A 1134 11.65 -4.72 -34.41
CA ASP A 1134 10.23 -4.91 -34.75
C ASP A 1134 10.04 -5.66 -36.08
N PHE A 1135 9.70 -6.95 -35.98
CA PHE A 1135 9.34 -7.80 -37.11
C PHE A 1135 7.93 -7.53 -37.69
N GLY A 1136 7.18 -6.57 -37.16
CA GLY A 1136 5.81 -6.25 -37.60
C GLY A 1136 5.67 -5.88 -39.08
N SER A 1137 6.75 -5.39 -39.71
CA SER A 1137 6.80 -5.07 -41.15
C SER A 1137 7.36 -6.21 -42.03
N ALA A 1138 7.88 -7.28 -41.46
CA ALA A 1138 8.62 -8.31 -42.20
C ALA A 1138 7.69 -9.23 -43.02
N LYS A 1139 7.66 -9.06 -44.35
CA LYS A 1139 6.93 -9.93 -45.28
C LYS A 1139 7.80 -11.13 -45.72
N PHE A 1140 7.28 -12.34 -45.60
CA PHE A 1140 7.92 -13.54 -46.16
C PHE A 1140 7.77 -13.58 -47.69
N LEU A 1141 8.90 -13.71 -48.41
CA LEU A 1141 8.90 -13.88 -49.87
C LEU A 1141 8.60 -15.35 -50.23
N PHE A 1142 7.37 -15.61 -50.70
CA PHE A 1142 6.97 -16.90 -51.28
C PHE A 1142 7.07 -16.85 -52.81
N PRO A 1143 7.67 -17.86 -53.49
CA PRO A 1143 7.97 -17.77 -54.92
C PRO A 1143 6.78 -17.53 -55.87
N ASP A 1144 5.61 -18.06 -55.53
CA ASP A 1144 4.50 -18.23 -56.49
C ASP A 1144 3.35 -17.21 -56.34
N LEU A 1145 3.43 -16.26 -55.40
CA LEU A 1145 2.33 -15.34 -55.05
C LEU A 1145 2.83 -13.91 -54.77
N VAL A 1146 3.15 -13.16 -55.84
CA VAL A 1146 3.40 -11.71 -55.77
C VAL A 1146 2.66 -10.99 -56.90
N SER A 1147 1.41 -10.60 -56.63
CA SER A 1147 0.75 -9.51 -57.37
C SER A 1147 1.39 -8.15 -57.01
N PRO A 1148 1.40 -7.15 -57.91
CA PRO A 1148 1.82 -5.80 -57.55
C PRO A 1148 0.82 -5.17 -56.56
N GLU A 1149 1.14 -5.21 -55.27
CA GLU A 1149 0.39 -4.50 -54.22
C GLU A 1149 0.65 -2.99 -54.30
N SER A 1150 -0.18 -2.20 -53.62
CA SER A 1150 -0.08 -0.74 -53.67
C SER A 1150 1.10 -0.22 -52.84
N LEU A 1151 1.64 0.95 -53.18
CA LEU A 1151 2.70 1.61 -52.40
C LEU A 1151 2.35 1.78 -50.90
N ALA A 1152 1.06 1.82 -50.55
CA ALA A 1152 0.61 1.97 -49.17
C ALA A 1152 0.86 0.72 -48.30
N ASP A 1153 1.08 -0.44 -48.93
CA ASP A 1153 1.28 -1.73 -48.26
C ASP A 1153 2.77 -2.09 -48.08
N ILE A 1154 3.68 -1.17 -48.44
CA ILE A 1154 5.13 -1.28 -48.25
C ILE A 1154 5.49 -0.52 -46.96
N GLY A 1155 5.34 -1.19 -45.81
CA GLY A 1155 5.61 -0.62 -44.49
C GLY A 1155 7.11 -0.41 -44.22
N GLY A 1156 7.62 0.78 -44.54
CA GLY A 1156 9.01 1.18 -44.28
C GLY A 1156 9.17 2.67 -44.01
N THR A 1157 10.33 3.06 -43.49
CA THR A 1157 10.63 4.46 -43.14
C THR A 1157 11.10 5.24 -44.37
N ILE A 1158 10.46 6.39 -44.63
CA ILE A 1158 10.83 7.30 -45.74
C ILE A 1158 12.32 7.68 -45.63
N GLY A 1159 13.04 7.65 -46.75
CA GLY A 1159 14.49 7.85 -46.81
C GLY A 1159 15.30 6.55 -46.86
N TYR A 1160 14.79 5.45 -46.30
CA TYR A 1160 15.46 4.14 -46.27
C TYR A 1160 14.84 3.12 -47.24
N ILE A 1161 13.60 3.35 -47.69
CA ILE A 1161 12.94 2.53 -48.71
C ILE A 1161 13.72 2.65 -50.03
N ALA A 1162 14.10 1.50 -50.60
CA ALA A 1162 14.81 1.43 -51.87
C ALA A 1162 13.98 2.04 -53.03
N PRO A 1163 14.50 3.00 -53.82
CA PRO A 1163 13.71 3.80 -54.76
C PRO A 1163 12.94 3.00 -55.81
N GLU A 1164 13.43 1.83 -56.21
CA GLU A 1164 12.79 0.96 -57.20
C GLU A 1164 11.40 0.45 -56.76
N TYR A 1165 11.12 0.38 -55.46
CA TYR A 1165 9.78 0.03 -54.93
C TYR A 1165 8.76 1.14 -55.19
N GLY A 1166 9.20 2.39 -55.31
CA GLY A 1166 8.36 3.50 -55.78
C GLY A 1166 7.95 3.40 -57.25
N MET A 1167 8.60 2.54 -58.04
CA MET A 1167 8.34 2.34 -59.48
C MET A 1167 7.57 1.05 -59.78
N GLY A 1168 7.00 0.38 -58.77
CA GLY A 1168 6.22 -0.85 -58.94
C GLY A 1168 7.08 -2.12 -59.16
N SER A 1169 8.35 -2.08 -58.77
CA SER A 1169 9.24 -3.26 -58.78
C SER A 1169 8.81 -4.27 -57.70
N GLN A 1170 9.03 -5.56 -57.94
CA GLN A 1170 8.78 -6.60 -56.92
C GLN A 1170 9.72 -6.44 -55.70
N ILE A 1171 9.19 -6.71 -54.51
CA ILE A 1171 9.93 -6.69 -53.24
C ILE A 1171 11.02 -7.77 -53.29
N SER A 1172 12.23 -7.43 -52.83
CA SER A 1172 13.42 -8.29 -52.86
C SER A 1172 14.34 -8.06 -51.67
N THR A 1173 15.28 -8.97 -51.40
CA THR A 1173 16.34 -8.75 -50.40
C THR A 1173 17.33 -7.66 -50.79
N GLY A 1174 17.32 -7.19 -52.05
CA GLY A 1174 18.13 -6.06 -52.50
C GLY A 1174 17.70 -4.72 -51.87
N GLY A 1175 16.45 -4.62 -51.41
CA GLY A 1175 15.97 -3.45 -50.66
C GLY A 1175 16.54 -3.38 -49.24
N ASP A 1176 16.71 -4.52 -48.59
CA ASP A 1176 17.32 -4.60 -47.24
C ASP A 1176 18.79 -4.16 -47.29
N VAL A 1177 19.51 -4.54 -48.36
CA VAL A 1177 20.89 -4.10 -48.62
C VAL A 1177 20.96 -2.58 -48.82
N TYR A 1178 19.99 -1.99 -49.53
CA TYR A 1178 19.90 -0.53 -49.68
C TYR A 1178 19.66 0.17 -48.34
N SER A 1179 18.67 -0.30 -47.57
CA SER A 1179 18.34 0.26 -46.25
C SER A 1179 19.53 0.17 -45.29
N PHE A 1180 20.29 -0.94 -45.33
CA PHE A 1180 21.53 -1.10 -44.56
C PHE A 1180 22.63 -0.13 -45.01
N GLY A 1181 22.84 0.04 -46.32
CA GLY A 1181 23.81 1.00 -46.84
C GLY A 1181 23.49 2.44 -46.43
N VAL A 1182 22.22 2.84 -46.50
CA VAL A 1182 21.74 4.15 -46.08
C VAL A 1182 21.94 4.35 -44.56
N LEU A 1183 21.59 3.36 -43.74
CA LEU A 1183 21.78 3.39 -42.29
C LEU A 1183 23.27 3.49 -41.90
N LEU A 1184 24.16 2.78 -42.61
CA LEU A 1184 25.60 2.85 -42.36
C LEU A 1184 26.17 4.26 -42.66
N LEU A 1185 25.66 4.92 -43.72
CA LEU A 1185 26.04 6.30 -44.03
C LEU A 1185 25.46 7.32 -43.03
N GLU A 1186 24.24 7.11 -42.52
CA GLU A 1186 23.70 7.89 -41.40
C GLU A 1186 24.59 7.74 -40.16
N MET A 1187 24.90 6.51 -39.75
CA MET A 1187 25.73 6.22 -38.57
C MET A 1187 27.14 6.83 -38.66
N LEU A 1188 27.74 6.90 -39.85
CA LEU A 1188 29.06 7.50 -40.05
C LEU A 1188 29.03 9.04 -40.08
N THR A 1189 27.92 9.65 -40.50
CA THR A 1189 27.83 11.11 -40.72
C THR A 1189 27.01 11.86 -39.67
N GLY A 1190 26.25 11.17 -38.83
CA GLY A 1190 25.33 11.76 -37.87
C GLY A 1190 24.08 12.40 -38.50
N LYS A 1191 23.84 12.16 -39.80
CA LYS A 1191 22.76 12.81 -40.58
C LYS A 1191 21.69 11.83 -41.01
N GLN A 1192 20.43 12.20 -40.80
CA GLN A 1192 19.29 11.39 -41.20
C GLN A 1192 19.04 11.55 -42.72
N PRO A 1193 18.64 10.52 -43.47
CA PRO A 1193 18.34 10.63 -44.91
C PRO A 1193 17.21 11.61 -45.27
N THR A 1194 16.48 12.10 -44.26
CA THR A 1194 15.40 13.08 -44.34
C THR A 1194 15.76 14.47 -43.82
N ASP A 1195 17.01 14.73 -43.45
CA ASP A 1195 17.45 16.06 -42.97
C ASP A 1195 17.27 17.16 -44.04
N ASP A 1196 16.93 18.36 -43.60
CA ASP A 1196 16.76 19.54 -44.48
C ASP A 1196 18.03 19.89 -45.28
N THR A 1197 19.21 19.38 -44.91
CA THR A 1197 20.46 19.50 -45.69
C THR A 1197 20.45 18.69 -47.00
N PHE A 1198 19.49 17.79 -47.18
CA PHE A 1198 19.26 16.96 -48.38
C PHE A 1198 18.11 17.49 -49.25
N ALA A 1199 17.65 18.72 -48.98
CA ALA A 1199 16.73 19.46 -49.85
C ALA A 1199 17.26 19.57 -51.30
N ASP A 1200 16.36 19.86 -52.23
CA ASP A 1200 16.56 19.75 -53.69
C ASP A 1200 16.84 18.32 -54.21
N GLY A 1201 16.72 17.30 -53.37
CA GLY A 1201 16.65 15.89 -53.79
C GLY A 1201 17.99 15.16 -53.85
N VAL A 1202 19.02 15.69 -53.18
CA VAL A 1202 20.33 15.05 -53.06
C VAL A 1202 20.28 14.03 -51.94
N SER A 1203 20.27 12.73 -52.26
CA SER A 1203 20.28 11.66 -51.26
C SER A 1203 21.55 11.69 -50.39
N ILE A 1204 21.49 11.10 -49.19
CA ILE A 1204 22.68 10.93 -48.33
C ILE A 1204 23.81 10.18 -49.05
N HIS A 1205 23.48 9.18 -49.88
CA HIS A 1205 24.43 8.52 -50.79
C HIS A 1205 25.12 9.54 -51.70
N ASN A 1206 24.37 10.33 -52.47
CA ASN A 1206 24.94 11.31 -53.40
C ASN A 1206 25.78 12.39 -52.69
N PHE A 1207 25.35 12.82 -51.49
CA PHE A 1207 26.10 13.78 -50.68
C PHE A 1207 27.44 13.21 -50.22
N VAL A 1208 27.45 11.98 -49.68
CA VAL A 1208 28.67 11.32 -49.22
C VAL A 1208 29.61 10.99 -50.37
N ASP A 1209 29.08 10.47 -51.49
CA ASP A 1209 29.84 10.19 -52.71
C ASP A 1209 30.55 11.45 -53.23
N SER A 1210 29.86 12.60 -53.23
CA SER A 1210 30.43 13.89 -53.65
C SER A 1210 31.60 14.41 -52.80
N MET A 1211 31.87 13.79 -51.64
CA MET A 1211 32.99 14.13 -50.76
C MET A 1211 33.94 12.94 -50.50
N PHE A 1212 33.65 11.77 -51.06
CA PHE A 1212 34.48 10.57 -50.98
C PHE A 1212 35.49 10.53 -52.14
N PRO A 1213 36.74 10.05 -51.95
CA PRO A 1213 37.37 9.68 -50.68
C PRO A 1213 38.11 10.85 -49.99
N ASP A 1214 38.23 12.02 -50.64
CA ASP A 1214 39.23 13.02 -50.25
C ASP A 1214 38.81 13.95 -49.10
N ARG A 1215 37.50 14.17 -48.91
CA ARG A 1215 36.94 15.08 -47.89
C ARG A 1215 36.10 14.35 -46.83
N VAL A 1216 36.32 13.04 -46.68
CA VAL A 1216 35.55 12.18 -45.77
C VAL A 1216 35.60 12.67 -44.31
N ALA A 1217 36.70 13.26 -43.87
CA ALA A 1217 36.82 13.84 -42.53
C ALA A 1217 35.84 15.01 -42.25
N GLU A 1218 35.32 15.67 -43.29
CA GLU A 1218 34.38 16.80 -43.17
C GLU A 1218 32.90 16.38 -43.11
N ILE A 1219 32.60 15.11 -43.43
CA ILE A 1219 31.23 14.56 -43.39
C ILE A 1219 30.97 13.66 -42.18
N LEU A 1220 32.01 13.26 -41.43
CA LEU A 1220 31.86 12.43 -40.23
C LEU A 1220 31.10 13.15 -39.11
N ASP A 1221 30.39 12.37 -38.29
CA ASP A 1221 29.81 12.88 -37.05
C ASP A 1221 30.94 13.44 -36.14
N PRO A 1222 30.89 14.71 -35.70
CA PRO A 1222 31.90 15.28 -34.80
C PRO A 1222 31.97 14.60 -33.43
N TYR A 1223 30.96 13.82 -33.03
CA TYR A 1223 30.93 13.07 -31.77
C TYR A 1223 31.55 11.66 -31.88
N MET A 1224 32.09 11.25 -33.04
CA MET A 1224 32.77 9.95 -33.20
C MET A 1224 34.11 9.81 -32.46
N THR A 1225 34.63 10.87 -31.83
CA THR A 1225 35.81 10.80 -30.95
C THR A 1225 35.46 11.21 -29.52
N HIS A 1226 35.90 10.40 -28.55
CA HIS A 1226 35.44 10.47 -27.17
C HIS A 1226 36.36 11.27 -26.21
N GLU A 1227 37.42 11.89 -26.74
CA GLU A 1227 38.32 12.77 -26.00
C GLU A 1227 38.45 14.12 -26.73
N GLU A 1228 38.40 15.22 -25.98
CA GLU A 1228 38.43 16.57 -26.55
C GLU A 1228 39.77 16.86 -27.24
N HIS A 1229 39.72 17.22 -28.52
CA HIS A 1229 40.83 17.71 -29.36
C HIS A 1229 41.92 16.68 -29.76
N GLN A 1230 41.54 15.63 -30.50
CA GLN A 1230 42.42 15.08 -31.55
C GLN A 1230 41.81 15.24 -32.94
N VAL A 1231 42.63 15.72 -33.89
CA VAL A 1231 42.33 15.65 -35.32
C VAL A 1231 42.50 14.19 -35.75
N TYR A 1232 41.51 13.64 -36.46
CA TYR A 1232 41.55 12.29 -37.02
C TYR A 1232 42.90 11.99 -37.69
N THR A 1233 43.58 10.93 -37.25
CA THR A 1233 44.84 10.53 -37.90
C THR A 1233 44.56 10.02 -39.30
N ALA A 1234 45.43 10.36 -40.26
CA ALA A 1234 45.27 9.93 -41.65
C ALA A 1234 45.18 8.40 -41.77
N GLU A 1235 45.95 7.67 -40.94
CA GLU A 1235 45.90 6.20 -40.89
C GLU A 1235 44.54 5.65 -40.42
N TRP A 1236 43.85 6.29 -39.47
CA TRP A 1236 42.52 5.86 -39.02
C TRP A 1236 41.43 6.16 -40.07
N LEU A 1237 41.53 7.32 -40.73
CA LEU A 1237 40.65 7.67 -41.86
C LEU A 1237 40.81 6.69 -43.02
N GLU A 1238 42.04 6.35 -43.42
CA GLU A 1238 42.31 5.39 -44.49
C GLU A 1238 41.98 3.94 -44.11
N ALA A 1239 42.35 3.47 -42.91
CA ALA A 1239 42.24 2.06 -42.55
C ALA A 1239 40.87 1.64 -42.02
N CYS A 1240 40.10 2.55 -41.41
CA CYS A 1240 38.82 2.22 -40.78
C CYS A 1240 37.64 2.91 -41.46
N ILE A 1241 37.70 4.24 -41.63
CA ILE A 1241 36.54 5.01 -42.10
C ILE A 1241 36.30 4.85 -43.60
N LYS A 1242 37.31 5.05 -44.45
CA LYS A 1242 37.11 5.01 -45.91
C LYS A 1242 36.54 3.67 -46.41
N PRO A 1243 36.96 2.49 -45.90
CA PRO A 1243 36.32 1.21 -46.23
C PRO A 1243 34.83 1.17 -45.84
N LEU A 1244 34.47 1.62 -44.64
CA LEU A 1244 33.07 1.64 -44.18
C LEU A 1244 32.18 2.59 -44.99
N VAL A 1245 32.71 3.76 -45.38
CA VAL A 1245 32.00 4.69 -46.27
C VAL A 1245 31.84 4.10 -47.67
N ALA A 1246 32.88 3.47 -48.23
CA ALA A 1246 32.79 2.80 -49.54
C ALA A 1246 31.77 1.65 -49.55
N LEU A 1247 31.70 0.86 -48.47
CA LEU A 1247 30.70 -0.18 -48.28
C LEU A 1247 29.28 0.41 -48.17
N GLY A 1248 29.10 1.47 -47.37
CA GLY A 1248 27.83 2.19 -47.25
C GLY A 1248 27.33 2.73 -48.58
N LEU A 1249 28.21 3.33 -49.38
CA LEU A 1249 27.93 3.78 -50.75
C LEU A 1249 27.54 2.60 -51.66
N SER A 1250 28.37 1.56 -51.74
CA SER A 1250 28.12 0.39 -52.60
C SER A 1250 26.78 -0.30 -52.30
N CYS A 1251 26.41 -0.44 -51.03
CA CYS A 1251 25.13 -1.00 -50.61
C CYS A 1251 23.94 -0.06 -50.95
N SER A 1252 24.11 1.26 -50.86
CA SER A 1252 23.06 2.27 -51.11
C SER A 1252 22.96 2.76 -52.56
N MET A 1253 23.56 2.05 -53.53
CA MET A 1253 23.41 2.32 -54.96
C MET A 1253 21.93 2.28 -55.38
N VAL A 1254 21.46 3.26 -56.18
CA VAL A 1254 20.03 3.32 -56.60
C VAL A 1254 19.63 2.14 -57.49
N SER A 1255 20.55 1.59 -58.29
CA SER A 1255 20.30 0.42 -59.14
C SER A 1255 20.52 -0.89 -58.37
N PRO A 1256 19.51 -1.79 -58.30
CA PRO A 1256 19.65 -3.06 -57.56
C PRO A 1256 20.65 -4.05 -58.16
N LYS A 1257 21.08 -3.86 -59.41
CA LYS A 1257 22.07 -4.72 -60.09
C LYS A 1257 23.52 -4.38 -59.73
N ASP A 1258 23.74 -3.16 -59.23
CA ASP A 1258 25.05 -2.59 -58.93
C ASP A 1258 25.32 -2.58 -57.41
N ARG A 1259 24.38 -3.11 -56.61
CA ARG A 1259 24.54 -3.43 -55.18
C ARG A 1259 25.22 -4.80 -55.02
N PRO A 1260 26.06 -5.01 -53.99
CA PRO A 1260 26.65 -6.32 -53.71
C PRO A 1260 25.59 -7.36 -53.35
N GLY A 1261 25.76 -8.58 -53.86
CA GLY A 1261 24.82 -9.68 -53.61
C GLY A 1261 24.89 -10.20 -52.18
N MET A 1262 23.73 -10.34 -51.53
CA MET A 1262 23.62 -10.80 -50.12
C MET A 1262 24.13 -12.24 -49.86
N GLN A 1263 24.63 -12.94 -50.89
CA GLN A 1263 25.29 -14.24 -50.81
C GLN A 1263 26.81 -14.13 -50.56
N ASP A 1264 27.46 -13.02 -50.94
CA ASP A 1264 28.89 -12.78 -50.72
C ASP A 1264 29.20 -12.34 -49.27
N ARG A 1265 28.53 -12.98 -48.31
CA ARG A 1265 28.65 -12.75 -46.86
C ARG A 1265 30.09 -12.82 -46.35
N ALA A 1266 30.95 -13.61 -47.02
CA ALA A 1266 32.35 -13.73 -46.67
C ALA A 1266 33.14 -12.44 -46.90
N GLN A 1267 32.82 -11.67 -47.95
CA GLN A 1267 33.53 -10.42 -48.25
C GLN A 1267 33.09 -9.30 -47.30
N VAL A 1268 31.77 -9.08 -47.17
CA VAL A 1268 31.24 -8.05 -46.26
C VAL A 1268 31.64 -8.32 -44.80
N ALA A 1269 31.62 -9.58 -44.34
CA ALA A 1269 32.09 -9.95 -42.99
C ALA A 1269 33.62 -9.99 -42.83
N THR A 1270 34.38 -9.65 -43.87
CA THR A 1270 35.84 -9.43 -43.83
C THR A 1270 36.18 -7.95 -43.95
N GLU A 1271 35.40 -7.15 -44.68
CA GLU A 1271 35.56 -5.69 -44.79
C GLU A 1271 35.07 -4.94 -43.54
N VAL A 1272 34.18 -5.55 -42.75
CA VAL A 1272 33.66 -5.01 -41.46
C VAL A 1272 34.53 -5.42 -40.25
N LYS A 1273 35.72 -6.03 -40.46
CA LYS A 1273 36.43 -6.81 -39.43
C LYS A 1273 37.93 -6.52 -39.29
#